data_AF-A0A8H6UJI5-F1
#
_entry.id   AF-A0A8H6UJI5-F1
#
_cell.length_a   1.000
_cell.length_b   1.000
_cell.length_c   1.000
_cell.angle_alpha   90.00
_cell.angle_beta   90.00
_cell.angle_gamma   90.00
#
_symmetry.space_group_name_H-M   'P 1'
#
loop_
_entity.id
_entity.type
_entity.pdbx_description
1 polymer ?
#
loop_
_entity_poly.entity_id
_entity_poly.type
_entity_poly.pdbx_seq_one_letter_code
_entity_poly.pdbx_strand_id
1 'polypeptide(L)'
;MMDNTGKGPLRVPGFNDIPLYFEFPRGDRFAHGFADWSQNPRLTAREVAMLRFMETVTDEPEWENEVTNRAELDRWRSNAFYLYGLSQQAWDWCQAELQDKAEDFKRTGYVMVFDADSRVCKLDTLVEPDLRKEIRDAFGSLVSSTSADGGQRSVRQLVDPSMYPLVYGSTRALTNGGAVGLEIGNWEEYKHCQIAPVPVKPTGEVYEINQDELARRWDDRRRVKPDCWSTEFQWLPCEVSFEGDMMTPRITSYINNIHPRNKGACKAIERLIGAAIAPWNEMLILGRQGRTPIRIRTYNYVEENKEWPTWISRIHSRTLRGIQNAAGDEEWDEICSKVKEYLTLPDYPRECRFFDEPDYELLARMAPEDWESPEKVINLVQEKWCRRYVFHYPEPGISFTYADWKAGRNTGRAILPKYDNFSPDRALPQDPDHQYYSISLQERFRTDGLQIIVQVTSIDLTPDRPSYAGDQEFHVAGMLNEHIVATAVYYYEVDNIIDAKISFEQEAVIDNESFNVKNEDFINRVWDIPDCEVPEDDEPWRFPQALQTLGAITISSGRFLAWPNTLRSKAESFSSEDPSRPGHLRFVTLWLVDPHYRICSTRNVPPQRHDWAAAPSERSTGDDYKTFMTPEQAQEVRERTTAERKSATEKLNNRALPITDHFARYTFSRHFRSNVIMGKEQPGELPGVGAGSTAHHGPRESAVDELSSSKEAAHHARKDGEDDPTNEAHNADPGKELEAGTLSRTTTEQGTYISGLKLALVWLPLSLVVFVMLLDVSIVATAIPRITSDFHSLTDVGWYGSAYLLANCALQPLAGKLYTHFGSKGLFLGFFALFELGSLLCGVATSSKMLIIGRAVAGMGGAGLVNGALTIISCSVPLHKRPAYMGAMMGIGQMGVVIGPLIGGAFTEYTTWRWCFYINLPIGGVVAILFFFTRIPDTDKSREISVLQTILTKLDLIGFALFAPATIQLLLALDYGGNKYAWNSATVIGLFCGAGGTFIVFLIWEYFKGEEAMVPLSMLKQRGVWSSCFFAFFFFATLQLVIYYLPIYFQAIKGASPMMSGVDLLPNILSQLVGTLFSGVAVTKMGYYLPFVVAASIITTVGHGMLSTLSPTSSTGKWIGYQIIVGFGRGLGLQMPFVAVQNTLPPSMVSISMSLLTFLQTLGGALFLTFGQTIFTNSLRSTIPTYASGVNPEAIVQAGATGLRAIVTNPRTLAGVLVAYSKSIDRVFYLTIGCSGVAFLFAWGMGRKDIRKKPKTKEAQKEEA
;
A
#
# COMPACT_ATOMS: atom_id res chain seq x y z
N MET A 1 9.22 -19.80 -21.48
CA MET A 1 10.07 -18.85 -22.22
C MET A 1 9.31 -18.50 -23.48
N MET A 2 9.06 -17.20 -23.71
CA MET A 2 8.45 -16.77 -24.97
C MET A 2 9.49 -16.92 -26.08
N ASP A 3 9.06 -17.32 -27.27
CA ASP A 3 9.95 -17.56 -28.42
C ASP A 3 9.21 -17.24 -29.72
N ASN A 4 9.78 -16.31 -30.49
CA ASN A 4 9.31 -15.93 -31.82
C ASN A 4 10.40 -16.06 -32.89
N THR A 5 11.49 -16.79 -32.61
CA THR A 5 12.67 -16.92 -33.49
C THR A 5 12.42 -17.74 -34.75
N GLY A 6 11.37 -18.57 -34.77
CA GLY A 6 11.06 -19.49 -35.86
C GLY A 6 11.76 -20.84 -35.80
N LYS A 7 12.61 -21.10 -34.79
CA LYS A 7 13.28 -22.41 -34.59
C LYS A 7 12.36 -23.51 -34.06
N GLY A 8 11.17 -23.15 -33.58
CA GLY A 8 10.16 -24.03 -33.03
C GLY A 8 8.77 -23.39 -33.10
N PRO A 9 7.75 -23.95 -32.41
CA PRO A 9 6.42 -23.38 -32.40
C PRO A 9 6.44 -21.96 -31.83
N LEU A 10 5.64 -21.07 -32.41
CA LEU A 10 5.51 -19.67 -32.02
C LEU A 10 4.91 -19.57 -30.62
N ARG A 11 5.70 -19.22 -29.61
CA ARG A 11 5.26 -19.13 -28.22
C ARG A 11 5.28 -17.67 -27.76
N VAL A 12 4.22 -16.94 -28.09
CA VAL A 12 4.01 -15.53 -27.72
C VAL A 12 2.58 -15.34 -27.22
N PRO A 13 2.24 -14.27 -26.48
CA PRO A 13 0.87 -14.02 -26.02
C PRO A 13 -0.14 -14.15 -27.17
N GLY A 14 -1.19 -14.96 -26.96
CA GLY A 14 -2.21 -15.27 -27.96
C GLY A 14 -1.90 -16.52 -28.81
N PHE A 15 -0.73 -17.15 -28.70
CA PHE A 15 -0.33 -18.32 -29.51
C PHE A 15 0.22 -19.47 -28.64
N ASN A 16 -0.02 -20.71 -29.09
CA ASN A 16 0.53 -21.97 -28.53
C ASN A 16 0.57 -22.00 -26.97
N ASP A 17 -0.62 -21.96 -26.37
CA ASP A 17 -0.88 -22.06 -24.91
C ASP A 17 -0.36 -20.91 -24.04
N ILE A 18 0.02 -19.76 -24.62
CA ILE A 18 0.28 -18.52 -23.87
C ILE A 18 -0.96 -17.62 -23.95
N PRO A 19 -1.64 -17.33 -22.82
CA PRO A 19 -2.78 -16.41 -22.81
C PRO A 19 -2.39 -15.03 -23.36
N LEU A 20 -3.30 -14.40 -24.12
CA LEU A 20 -3.09 -13.04 -24.64
C LEU A 20 -2.77 -12.06 -23.50
N TYR A 21 -3.46 -12.19 -22.38
CA TYR A 21 -3.35 -11.34 -21.19
C TYR A 21 -2.24 -11.78 -20.22
N PHE A 22 -1.23 -12.53 -20.68
CA PHE A 22 -0.10 -12.91 -19.84
C PHE A 22 0.74 -11.70 -19.46
N GLU A 23 1.05 -11.56 -18.18
CA GLU A 23 1.81 -10.43 -17.64
C GLU A 23 2.92 -10.90 -16.68
N PHE A 24 4.16 -10.49 -16.93
CA PHE A 24 5.26 -10.60 -15.97
C PHE A 24 5.00 -9.73 -14.73
N PRO A 25 5.56 -10.07 -13.55
CA PRO A 25 5.54 -9.19 -12.39
C PRO A 25 6.10 -7.79 -12.72
N ARG A 26 5.54 -6.72 -12.13
CA ARG A 26 5.96 -5.32 -12.42
C ARG A 26 7.45 -5.04 -12.16
N GLY A 27 8.13 -5.85 -11.34
CA GLY A 27 9.57 -5.74 -11.14
C GLY A 27 10.42 -6.35 -12.26
N ASP A 28 9.81 -7.19 -13.11
CA ASP A 28 10.47 -7.98 -14.16
C ASP A 28 10.15 -7.46 -15.57
N ARG A 29 9.46 -6.31 -15.68
CA ARG A 29 9.04 -5.66 -16.94
C ARG A 29 9.06 -4.14 -16.83
N PHE A 30 9.07 -3.43 -17.96
CA PHE A 30 8.97 -1.97 -17.92
C PHE A 30 7.52 -1.52 -17.67
N ALA A 31 7.35 -0.37 -17.03
CA ALA A 31 6.02 0.15 -16.69
C ALA A 31 5.28 0.68 -17.93
N HIS A 32 3.99 0.36 -18.05
CA HIS A 32 3.07 0.84 -19.08
C HIS A 32 1.98 1.79 -18.52
N GLY A 33 1.61 2.83 -19.28
CA GLY A 33 0.65 3.86 -18.86
C GLY A 33 -0.84 3.49 -18.75
N PHE A 34 -1.27 2.27 -19.09
CA PHE A 34 -2.68 1.86 -18.90
C PHE A 34 -2.99 1.43 -17.46
N ALA A 35 -2.00 0.95 -16.70
CA ALA A 35 -2.23 0.47 -15.34
C ALA A 35 -0.99 0.39 -14.43
N ASP A 36 0.24 0.46 -14.97
CA ASP A 36 1.44 0.12 -14.19
C ASP A 36 2.04 1.28 -13.41
N TRP A 37 1.85 2.51 -13.88
CA TRP A 37 2.50 3.71 -13.34
C TRP A 37 1.50 4.81 -12.97
N SER A 38 1.77 5.51 -11.87
CA SER A 38 1.06 6.75 -11.47
C SER A 38 2.02 7.55 -10.60
N GLN A 39 2.23 8.82 -10.93
CA GLN A 39 3.12 9.71 -10.18
C GLN A 39 2.63 9.84 -8.73
N ASN A 40 3.47 9.51 -7.76
CA ASN A 40 3.14 9.64 -6.34
C ASN A 40 4.30 10.29 -5.57
N PRO A 41 4.10 11.48 -4.99
CA PRO A 41 2.85 12.25 -4.95
C PRO A 41 2.60 13.08 -6.23
N ARG A 42 1.35 13.56 -6.45
CA ARG A 42 1.01 14.57 -7.48
C ARG A 42 1.83 15.85 -7.26
N LEU A 43 2.24 16.49 -8.35
CA LEU A 43 2.99 17.74 -8.29
C LEU A 43 2.07 18.91 -7.88
N THR A 44 2.60 19.87 -7.15
CA THR A 44 1.95 21.12 -6.79
C THR A 44 1.90 22.09 -7.97
N ALA A 45 0.99 23.07 -7.94
CA ALA A 45 0.94 24.14 -8.95
C ALA A 45 2.27 24.88 -9.08
N ARG A 46 3.00 25.05 -7.97
CA ARG A 46 4.35 25.63 -7.96
C ARG A 46 5.35 24.76 -8.72
N GLU A 47 5.37 23.45 -8.47
CA GLU A 47 6.27 22.51 -9.15
C GLU A 47 5.98 22.45 -10.65
N VAL A 48 4.71 22.40 -11.04
CA VAL A 48 4.31 22.41 -12.46
C VAL A 48 4.73 23.72 -13.14
N ALA A 49 4.54 24.88 -12.48
CA ALA A 49 4.99 26.16 -13.02
C ALA A 49 6.52 26.22 -13.21
N MET A 50 7.29 25.69 -12.27
CA MET A 50 8.75 25.56 -12.39
C MET A 50 9.16 24.66 -13.56
N LEU A 51 8.50 23.50 -13.72
CA LEU A 51 8.77 22.59 -14.85
C LEU A 51 8.47 23.26 -16.20
N ARG A 52 7.34 23.98 -16.32
CA ARG A 52 6.97 24.71 -17.54
C ARG A 52 7.94 25.85 -17.83
N PHE A 53 8.38 26.57 -16.81
CA PHE A 53 9.38 27.62 -16.96
C PHE A 53 10.72 27.07 -17.49
N MET A 54 11.24 26.00 -16.87
CA MET A 54 12.50 25.39 -17.32
C MET A 54 12.37 24.77 -18.72
N GLU A 55 11.20 24.23 -19.05
CA GLU A 55 10.93 23.75 -20.41
C GLU A 55 11.05 24.89 -21.43
N THR A 56 10.39 26.03 -21.20
CA THR A 56 10.50 27.23 -22.05
C THR A 56 11.94 27.68 -22.21
N VAL A 57 12.72 27.73 -21.12
CA VAL A 57 14.14 28.12 -21.19
C VAL A 57 14.94 27.13 -22.03
N THR A 58 14.75 25.84 -21.81
CA THR A 58 15.45 24.80 -22.59
C THR A 58 14.97 24.70 -24.05
N ASP A 59 13.92 25.44 -24.44
CA ASP A 59 13.46 25.61 -25.82
C ASP A 59 14.10 26.82 -26.51
N GLU A 60 14.71 27.74 -25.76
CA GLU A 60 15.50 28.84 -26.32
C GLU A 60 16.81 28.30 -26.94
N PRO A 61 17.27 28.88 -28.06
CA PRO A 61 18.56 28.51 -28.64
C PRO A 61 19.71 28.87 -27.70
N GLU A 62 20.74 28.02 -27.65
CA GLU A 62 21.97 28.23 -26.85
C GLU A 62 21.77 28.39 -25.33
N TRP A 63 20.59 28.01 -24.82
CA TRP A 63 20.25 28.13 -23.40
C TRP A 63 21.34 27.53 -22.48
N GLU A 64 22.01 26.45 -22.89
CA GLU A 64 23.05 25.75 -22.13
C GLU A 64 24.32 26.59 -21.91
N ASN A 65 24.51 27.66 -22.68
CA ASN A 65 25.60 28.61 -22.52
C ASN A 65 25.13 29.85 -21.77
N GLU A 66 23.89 30.26 -21.97
CA GLU A 66 23.28 31.45 -21.37
C GLU A 66 22.93 31.30 -19.88
N VAL A 67 22.91 30.08 -19.32
CA VAL A 67 22.75 29.83 -17.87
C VAL A 67 23.82 30.46 -16.97
N THR A 68 24.89 30.99 -17.55
CA THR A 68 25.94 31.76 -16.85
C THR A 68 25.92 33.25 -17.15
N ASN A 69 25.12 33.69 -18.13
CA ASN A 69 25.02 35.09 -18.54
C ASN A 69 24.05 35.85 -17.63
N ARG A 70 24.55 36.89 -16.96
CA ARG A 70 23.75 37.67 -16.00
C ARG A 70 22.54 38.36 -16.63
N ALA A 71 22.68 38.90 -17.84
CA ALA A 71 21.59 39.64 -18.49
C ALA A 71 20.42 38.71 -18.81
N GLU A 72 20.74 37.52 -19.31
CA GLU A 72 19.75 36.48 -19.63
C GLU A 72 19.12 35.88 -18.36
N LEU A 73 19.91 35.64 -17.31
CA LEU A 73 19.39 35.23 -16.01
C LEU A 73 18.41 36.26 -15.41
N ASP A 74 18.70 37.56 -15.50
CA ASP A 74 17.79 38.61 -15.02
C ASP A 74 16.49 38.68 -15.85
N ARG A 75 16.58 38.45 -17.17
CA ARG A 75 15.42 38.35 -18.08
C ARG A 75 14.55 37.15 -17.71
N TRP A 76 15.15 35.97 -17.62
CA TRP A 76 14.48 34.73 -17.24
C TRP A 76 13.88 34.81 -15.84
N ARG A 77 14.54 35.45 -14.88
CA ARG A 77 14.01 35.70 -13.55
C ARG A 77 12.77 36.58 -13.57
N SER A 78 12.79 37.65 -14.37
CA SER A 78 11.63 38.54 -14.54
C SER A 78 10.45 37.77 -15.15
N ASN A 79 10.71 36.93 -16.15
CA ASN A 79 9.70 36.06 -16.76
C ASN A 79 9.16 35.01 -15.77
N ALA A 80 10.03 34.40 -14.97
CA ALA A 80 9.64 33.45 -13.92
C ALA A 80 8.64 34.08 -12.93
N PHE A 81 8.84 35.34 -12.54
CA PHE A 81 7.97 36.02 -11.60
C PHE A 81 6.66 36.48 -12.26
N TYR A 82 6.73 37.08 -13.44
CA TYR A 82 5.58 37.70 -14.08
C TYR A 82 4.67 36.70 -14.82
N LEU A 83 5.26 35.76 -15.57
CA LEU A 83 4.51 34.82 -16.41
C LEU A 83 4.11 33.54 -15.65
N TYR A 84 4.93 33.12 -14.69
CA TYR A 84 4.75 31.86 -13.96
C TYR A 84 4.45 32.05 -12.47
N GLY A 85 4.45 33.30 -11.97
CA GLY A 85 4.16 33.62 -10.58
C GLY A 85 5.16 33.05 -9.57
N LEU A 86 6.38 32.70 -9.99
CA LEU A 86 7.39 32.04 -9.14
C LEU A 86 7.94 32.98 -8.07
N SER A 87 8.29 32.41 -6.91
CA SER A 87 8.99 33.14 -5.84
C SER A 87 10.50 33.24 -6.12
N GLN A 88 11.21 34.05 -5.34
CA GLN A 88 12.68 34.07 -5.38
C GLN A 88 13.30 32.70 -5.07
N GLN A 89 12.76 31.94 -4.11
CA GLN A 89 13.27 30.61 -3.76
C GLN A 89 13.06 29.60 -4.90
N ALA A 90 11.91 29.67 -5.57
CA ALA A 90 11.63 28.84 -6.74
C ALA A 90 12.55 29.19 -7.92
N TRP A 91 12.83 30.48 -8.13
CA TRP A 91 13.80 30.91 -9.13
C TRP A 91 15.21 30.37 -8.85
N ASP A 92 15.71 30.52 -7.62
CA ASP A 92 17.06 30.08 -7.26
C ASP A 92 17.24 28.57 -7.50
N TRP A 93 16.19 27.78 -7.24
CA TRP A 93 16.15 26.34 -7.53
C TRP A 93 16.13 26.05 -9.04
N CYS A 94 15.29 26.73 -9.81
CA CYS A 94 15.26 26.60 -11.27
C CYS A 94 16.62 26.95 -11.90
N GLN A 95 17.27 28.01 -11.41
CA GLN A 95 18.57 28.43 -11.90
C GLN A 95 19.63 27.34 -11.67
N ALA A 96 19.68 26.76 -10.47
CA ALA A 96 20.61 25.66 -10.16
C ALA A 96 20.35 24.42 -11.04
N GLU A 97 19.07 24.09 -11.26
CA GLU A 97 18.67 22.99 -12.13
C GLU A 97 19.01 23.22 -13.60
N LEU A 98 18.82 24.43 -14.12
CA LEU A 98 19.20 24.78 -15.48
C LEU A 98 20.73 24.71 -15.68
N GLN A 99 21.52 25.12 -14.69
CA GLN A 99 22.98 25.00 -14.74
C GLN A 99 23.43 23.53 -14.79
N ASP A 100 22.85 22.68 -13.95
CA ASP A 100 23.11 21.23 -13.97
C ASP A 100 22.70 20.59 -15.30
N LYS A 101 21.51 20.94 -15.81
CA LYS A 101 21.02 20.44 -17.10
C LYS A 101 21.91 20.88 -18.24
N ALA A 102 22.47 22.09 -18.20
CA ALA A 102 23.39 22.57 -19.21
C ALA A 102 24.70 21.77 -19.23
N GLU A 103 25.24 21.41 -18.06
CA GLU A 103 26.41 20.53 -17.95
C GLU A 103 26.12 19.12 -18.50
N ASP A 104 24.99 18.53 -18.11
CA ASP A 104 24.57 17.22 -18.60
C ASP A 104 24.28 17.22 -20.10
N PHE A 105 23.66 18.28 -20.63
CA PHE A 105 23.41 18.46 -22.06
C PHE A 105 24.72 18.53 -22.85
N LYS A 106 25.71 19.30 -22.37
CA LYS A 106 27.05 19.38 -22.97
C LYS A 106 27.77 18.02 -23.00
N ARG A 107 27.52 17.16 -22.01
CA ARG A 107 28.11 15.83 -21.91
C ARG A 107 27.40 14.78 -22.77
N THR A 108 26.07 14.83 -22.86
CA THR A 108 25.24 13.74 -23.41
C THR A 108 24.57 14.06 -24.74
N GLY A 109 24.39 15.34 -25.07
CA GLY A 109 23.68 15.80 -26.26
C GLY A 109 22.15 15.83 -26.12
N TYR A 110 21.60 15.49 -24.96
CA TYR A 110 20.16 15.60 -24.69
C TYR A 110 19.86 16.21 -23.33
N VAL A 111 18.66 16.77 -23.21
CA VAL A 111 18.14 17.34 -21.98
C VAL A 111 16.84 16.64 -21.60
N MET A 112 16.74 16.26 -20.33
CA MET A 112 15.50 15.78 -19.75
C MET A 112 14.66 16.97 -19.31
N VAL A 113 13.38 16.97 -19.67
CA VAL A 113 12.38 17.98 -19.27
C VAL A 113 11.17 17.30 -18.66
N PHE A 114 10.38 18.09 -17.92
CA PHE A 114 9.31 17.59 -17.06
C PHE A 114 9.82 16.50 -16.12
N ASP A 115 10.86 16.80 -15.33
CA ASP A 115 11.53 15.84 -14.44
C ASP A 115 10.70 15.41 -13.20
N ALA A 116 9.50 14.93 -13.46
CA ALA A 116 8.81 13.96 -12.62
C ALA A 116 9.49 12.57 -12.79
N ASP A 117 8.98 11.54 -12.12
CA ASP A 117 9.56 10.19 -12.26
C ASP A 117 9.47 9.72 -13.72
N SER A 118 8.37 10.08 -14.40
CA SER A 118 8.23 10.03 -15.86
C SER A 118 8.66 11.37 -16.46
N ARG A 119 9.44 11.34 -17.54
CA ARG A 119 10.10 12.52 -18.12
C ARG A 119 10.21 12.43 -19.62
N VAL A 120 10.39 13.57 -20.28
CA VAL A 120 10.58 13.66 -21.73
C VAL A 120 12.03 14.03 -22.04
N CYS A 121 12.61 13.40 -23.04
CA CYS A 121 13.97 13.69 -23.52
C CYS A 121 13.90 14.54 -24.80
N LYS A 122 14.61 15.67 -24.83
CA LYS A 122 14.85 16.47 -26.05
C LYS A 122 16.28 16.23 -26.55
N LEU A 123 16.41 15.81 -27.80
CA LEU A 123 17.68 15.42 -28.44
C LEU A 123 17.85 16.18 -29.76
N ASP A 124 18.14 17.47 -29.68
CA ASP A 124 18.21 18.35 -30.86
C ASP A 124 19.58 18.28 -31.56
N THR A 125 20.65 17.83 -30.90
CA THR A 125 22.04 17.91 -31.39
C THR A 125 22.63 16.59 -31.89
N LEU A 126 22.11 15.44 -31.45
CA LEU A 126 22.70 14.12 -31.75
C LEU A 126 22.32 13.60 -33.16
N VAL A 127 21.25 14.13 -33.76
CA VAL A 127 20.82 13.73 -35.10
C VAL A 127 21.55 14.55 -36.15
N GLU A 128 22.54 13.94 -36.80
CA GLU A 128 23.34 14.57 -37.85
C GLU A 128 22.46 15.12 -39.00
N PRO A 129 22.80 16.29 -39.59
CA PRO A 129 22.12 16.82 -40.78
C PRO A 129 22.03 15.81 -41.94
N ASP A 130 23.03 14.91 -42.04
CA ASP A 130 23.06 13.82 -43.02
C ASP A 130 21.92 12.82 -42.80
N LEU A 131 21.61 12.46 -41.56
CA LEU A 131 20.48 11.56 -41.26
C LEU A 131 19.14 12.20 -41.65
N ARG A 132 18.98 13.51 -41.41
CA ARG A 132 17.79 14.25 -41.84
C ARG A 132 17.59 14.20 -43.35
N LYS A 133 18.67 14.34 -44.12
CA LYS A 133 18.65 14.22 -45.58
C LYS A 133 18.31 12.79 -46.02
N GLU A 134 18.94 11.78 -45.42
CA GLU A 134 18.66 10.37 -45.70
C GLU A 134 17.18 10.01 -45.47
N ILE A 135 16.57 10.50 -44.38
CA ILE A 135 15.16 10.29 -44.08
C ILE A 135 14.27 10.96 -45.13
N ARG A 136 14.56 12.22 -45.47
CA ARG A 136 13.81 12.97 -46.50
C ARG A 136 13.84 12.25 -47.85
N ASP A 137 15.02 11.81 -48.27
CA ASP A 137 15.23 11.12 -49.55
C ASP A 137 14.52 9.74 -49.53
N ALA A 138 14.60 9.02 -48.42
CA ALA A 138 14.00 7.69 -48.27
C ALA A 138 12.46 7.71 -48.33
N PHE A 139 11.82 8.71 -47.70
CA PHE A 139 10.35 8.82 -47.66
C PHE A 139 9.77 9.75 -48.73
N GLY A 140 10.59 10.52 -49.46
CA GLY A 140 10.12 11.42 -50.52
C GLY A 140 9.33 10.72 -51.63
N SER A 141 9.73 9.50 -51.99
CA SER A 141 8.99 8.68 -52.97
C SER A 141 7.58 8.31 -52.48
N LEU A 142 7.42 7.98 -51.19
CA LEU A 142 6.14 7.65 -50.58
C LEU A 142 5.22 8.88 -50.47
N VAL A 143 5.78 10.06 -50.21
CA VAL A 143 5.01 11.32 -50.25
C VAL A 143 4.43 11.56 -51.65
N SER A 144 5.23 11.32 -52.69
CA SER A 144 4.82 11.54 -54.08
C SER A 144 3.74 10.56 -54.57
N SER A 145 3.84 9.27 -54.22
CA SER A 145 2.89 8.23 -54.66
C SER A 145 1.49 8.38 -54.04
N THR A 146 1.41 8.93 -52.83
CA THR A 146 0.15 9.07 -52.08
C THR A 146 -0.62 10.34 -52.46
N SER A 147 -0.06 11.17 -53.36
CA SER A 147 -0.69 12.41 -53.83
C SER A 147 -1.75 12.20 -54.92
N ALA A 148 -1.99 10.95 -55.34
CA ALA A 148 -2.97 10.57 -56.37
C ALA A 148 -4.39 10.31 -55.83
N ASP A 149 -4.54 10.06 -54.52
CA ASP A 149 -5.85 9.93 -53.86
C ASP A 149 -6.35 11.33 -53.45
N GLY A 150 -7.38 11.82 -54.14
CA GLY A 150 -7.83 13.20 -54.09
C GLY A 150 -7.99 13.81 -52.69
N GLY A 151 -7.11 14.76 -52.36
CA GLY A 151 -7.39 16.06 -51.73
C GLY A 151 -8.20 16.18 -50.43
N GLN A 152 -8.65 15.10 -49.77
CA GLN A 152 -9.66 15.24 -48.71
C GLN A 152 -9.16 15.20 -47.25
N ARG A 153 -7.94 14.73 -46.95
CA ARG A 153 -7.45 14.58 -45.56
C ARG A 153 -6.18 15.41 -45.30
N SER A 154 -6.20 16.20 -44.24
CA SER A 154 -5.06 17.03 -43.77
C SER A 154 -3.92 16.19 -43.15
N VAL A 155 -4.22 14.98 -42.67
CA VAL A 155 -3.23 14.03 -42.13
C VAL A 155 -3.07 12.85 -43.08
N ARG A 156 -1.85 12.64 -43.56
CA ARG A 156 -1.43 11.51 -44.41
C ARG A 156 -0.48 10.61 -43.65
N GLN A 157 -0.90 9.38 -43.40
CA GLN A 157 -0.04 8.35 -42.82
C GLN A 157 0.61 7.57 -43.95
N LEU A 158 1.87 7.92 -44.26
CA LEU A 158 2.66 7.30 -45.32
C LEU A 158 3.00 5.85 -44.98
N VAL A 159 3.21 5.58 -43.70
CA VAL A 159 3.38 4.26 -43.12
C VAL A 159 2.46 4.20 -41.90
N ASP A 160 1.37 3.43 -41.99
CA ASP A 160 0.42 3.23 -40.89
C ASP A 160 0.52 1.79 -40.36
N PRO A 161 0.89 1.58 -39.08
CA PRO A 161 0.92 0.25 -38.48
C PRO A 161 -0.47 -0.41 -38.37
N SER A 162 -1.56 0.36 -38.44
CA SER A 162 -2.94 -0.13 -38.43
C SER A 162 -3.41 -0.64 -39.78
N MET A 163 -2.62 -0.42 -40.84
CA MET A 163 -2.82 -1.06 -42.13
C MET A 163 -2.11 -2.41 -42.12
N TYR A 164 -2.79 -3.47 -42.55
CA TYR A 164 -2.26 -4.83 -42.57
C TYR A 164 -1.78 -5.39 -41.20
N PRO A 165 -2.50 -5.16 -40.08
CA PRO A 165 -2.12 -5.71 -38.78
C PRO A 165 -2.38 -7.23 -38.73
N LEU A 166 -2.00 -7.86 -37.62
CA LEU A 166 -2.50 -9.19 -37.29
C LEU A 166 -3.98 -9.09 -36.94
N VAL A 167 -4.84 -9.75 -37.71
CA VAL A 167 -6.28 -9.91 -37.41
C VAL A 167 -6.49 -11.33 -36.89
N TYR A 168 -6.85 -11.45 -35.61
CA TYR A 168 -7.10 -12.76 -35.00
C TYR A 168 -8.26 -13.47 -35.69
N GLY A 169 -8.11 -14.78 -35.95
CA GLY A 169 -9.09 -15.58 -36.67
C GLY A 169 -9.11 -15.38 -38.19
N SER A 170 -8.29 -14.49 -38.75
CA SER A 170 -8.25 -14.21 -40.20
C SER A 170 -6.83 -14.23 -40.79
N THR A 171 -5.87 -13.53 -40.18
CA THR A 171 -4.50 -13.44 -40.69
C THR A 171 -3.78 -14.78 -40.55
N ARG A 172 -3.00 -15.16 -41.57
CA ARG A 172 -2.16 -16.36 -41.51
C ARG A 172 -0.78 -16.06 -40.90
N ALA A 173 -0.32 -16.94 -40.01
CA ALA A 173 0.96 -16.84 -39.32
C ALA A 173 1.71 -18.18 -39.28
N LEU A 174 3.03 -18.13 -39.16
CA LEU A 174 3.92 -19.28 -39.00
C LEU A 174 3.89 -19.78 -37.54
N THR A 175 2.85 -20.54 -37.19
CA THR A 175 2.60 -20.99 -35.81
C THR A 175 3.46 -22.17 -35.36
N ASN A 176 3.94 -23.00 -36.28
CA ASN A 176 4.67 -24.25 -35.98
C ASN A 176 6.19 -24.16 -36.26
N GLY A 177 6.70 -22.96 -36.52
CA GLY A 177 8.10 -22.72 -36.90
C GLY A 177 8.24 -22.13 -38.30
N GLY A 178 9.43 -21.62 -38.61
CA GLY A 178 9.72 -20.78 -39.78
C GLY A 178 9.80 -19.29 -39.43
N ALA A 179 10.47 -18.52 -40.29
CA ALA A 179 10.65 -17.08 -40.12
C ALA A 179 10.62 -16.36 -41.46
N VAL A 180 10.00 -15.18 -41.50
CA VAL A 180 9.99 -14.27 -42.65
C VAL A 180 11.22 -13.36 -42.54
N GLY A 181 12.14 -13.53 -43.49
CA GLY A 181 13.31 -12.67 -43.63
C GLY A 181 13.05 -11.44 -44.51
N LEU A 182 14.12 -10.70 -44.83
CA LEU A 182 14.05 -9.55 -45.74
C LEU A 182 13.93 -9.97 -47.22
N GLU A 183 14.28 -11.22 -47.56
CA GLU A 183 14.14 -11.77 -48.91
C GLU A 183 12.73 -12.33 -49.14
N ILE A 184 11.79 -11.43 -49.40
CA ILE A 184 10.41 -11.80 -49.75
C ILE A 184 10.39 -12.26 -51.21
N GLY A 185 10.28 -13.57 -51.47
CA GLY A 185 10.26 -14.11 -52.84
C GLY A 185 9.84 -15.57 -53.00
N ASN A 186 10.06 -16.44 -52.01
CA ASN A 186 9.71 -17.86 -52.09
C ASN A 186 8.39 -18.18 -51.38
N TRP A 187 7.24 -17.85 -52.01
CA TRP A 187 5.90 -18.03 -51.40
C TRP A 187 5.56 -19.49 -51.08
N GLU A 188 6.27 -20.46 -51.67
CA GLU A 188 6.16 -21.89 -51.33
C GLU A 188 6.47 -22.17 -49.85
N GLU A 189 7.40 -21.42 -49.24
CA GLU A 189 7.78 -21.57 -47.83
C GLU A 189 6.64 -21.18 -46.87
N TYR A 190 5.66 -20.40 -47.34
CA TYR A 190 4.54 -19.90 -46.54
C TYR A 190 3.26 -20.74 -46.66
N LYS A 191 3.28 -21.84 -47.43
CA LYS A 191 2.12 -22.75 -47.57
C LYS A 191 1.71 -23.41 -46.25
N HIS A 192 2.62 -23.49 -45.29
CA HIS A 192 2.38 -24.10 -43.98
C HIS A 192 1.83 -23.13 -42.93
N CYS A 193 1.56 -21.86 -43.28
CA CYS A 193 0.95 -20.90 -42.37
C CYS A 193 -0.46 -21.33 -41.93
N GLN A 194 -0.77 -21.10 -40.67
CA GLN A 194 -2.09 -21.35 -40.08
C GLN A 194 -2.79 -20.03 -39.75
N ILE A 195 -4.12 -20.05 -39.70
CA ILE A 195 -4.89 -18.88 -39.27
C ILE A 195 -4.56 -18.60 -37.80
N ALA A 196 -4.27 -17.34 -37.47
CA ALA A 196 -4.01 -16.91 -36.10
C ALA A 196 -5.22 -17.26 -35.21
N PRO A 197 -5.01 -17.91 -34.05
CA PRO A 197 -6.10 -18.31 -33.17
C PRO A 197 -6.83 -17.09 -32.61
N VAL A 198 -8.13 -17.22 -32.34
CA VAL A 198 -8.91 -16.15 -31.68
C VAL A 198 -8.70 -16.22 -30.16
N PRO A 199 -8.13 -15.19 -29.51
CA PRO A 199 -7.94 -15.18 -28.07
C PRO A 199 -9.26 -15.11 -27.32
N VAL A 200 -9.35 -15.80 -26.17
CA VAL A 200 -10.54 -15.75 -25.30
C VAL A 200 -10.59 -14.38 -24.60
N LYS A 201 -11.74 -13.69 -24.70
CA LYS A 201 -11.97 -12.44 -23.96
C LYS A 201 -11.95 -12.70 -22.44
N PRO A 202 -11.24 -11.89 -21.66
CA PRO A 202 -11.12 -12.14 -20.24
C PRO A 202 -12.38 -11.67 -19.49
N THR A 203 -13.09 -12.62 -18.90
CA THR A 203 -14.40 -12.42 -18.27
C THR A 203 -14.29 -12.04 -16.78
N GLY A 204 -13.53 -10.99 -16.43
CA GLY A 204 -13.54 -10.31 -15.11
C GLY A 204 -13.18 -11.09 -13.83
N GLU A 205 -13.44 -12.40 -13.75
CA GLU A 205 -13.23 -13.30 -12.60
C GLU A 205 -11.87 -14.03 -12.67
N VAL A 206 -11.23 -14.05 -13.84
CA VAL A 206 -10.05 -14.89 -14.17
C VAL A 206 -8.89 -14.07 -14.74
N TYR A 207 -8.73 -12.81 -14.34
CA TYR A 207 -7.42 -12.19 -14.51
C TYR A 207 -6.53 -12.67 -13.37
N GLU A 208 -5.43 -13.35 -13.70
CA GLU A 208 -4.29 -13.54 -12.80
C GLU A 208 -3.59 -12.20 -12.57
N ILE A 209 -4.32 -11.23 -12.00
CA ILE A 209 -3.75 -9.98 -11.52
C ILE A 209 -2.73 -10.37 -10.45
N ASN A 210 -1.46 -10.08 -10.70
CA ASN A 210 -0.36 -10.34 -9.77
C ASN A 210 -0.75 -9.86 -8.35
N GLN A 211 -0.37 -10.61 -7.32
CA GLN A 211 -0.68 -10.25 -5.94
C GLN A 211 -0.22 -8.85 -5.54
N ASP A 212 0.81 -8.31 -6.18
CA ASP A 212 1.24 -6.91 -6.00
C ASP A 212 0.22 -5.89 -6.53
N GLU A 213 -0.48 -6.19 -7.62
CA GLU A 213 -1.62 -5.39 -8.12
C GLU A 213 -2.89 -5.65 -7.30
N LEU A 214 -3.05 -6.83 -6.69
CA LEU A 214 -4.15 -7.13 -5.75
C LEU A 214 -3.99 -6.39 -4.41
N ALA A 215 -2.75 -6.14 -3.97
CA ALA A 215 -2.42 -5.42 -2.74
C ALA A 215 -2.82 -3.94 -2.75
N ARG A 216 -2.96 -3.32 -3.94
CA ARG A 216 -3.50 -1.96 -4.10
C ARG A 216 -5.03 -2.00 -4.06
N ARG A 217 -5.64 -2.13 -2.87
CA ARG A 217 -7.09 -2.35 -2.69
C ARG A 217 -7.99 -1.22 -3.27
N TRP A 218 -7.42 -0.05 -3.58
CA TRP A 218 -8.12 1.17 -4.04
C TRP A 218 -7.72 1.66 -5.45
N ASP A 219 -6.96 0.85 -6.21
CA ASP A 219 -6.60 1.18 -7.60
C ASP A 219 -7.67 0.63 -8.57
N ASP A 220 -8.57 1.51 -9.04
CA ASP A 220 -9.71 1.17 -9.91
C ASP A 220 -9.31 0.89 -11.37
N ARG A 221 -8.06 1.15 -11.75
CA ARG A 221 -7.53 0.82 -13.10
C ARG A 221 -7.66 -0.65 -13.44
N ARG A 222 -7.70 -1.53 -12.43
CA ARG A 222 -7.96 -2.98 -12.60
C ARG A 222 -9.30 -3.29 -13.27
N ARG A 223 -10.28 -2.39 -13.19
CA ARG A 223 -11.60 -2.56 -13.80
C ARG A 223 -11.61 -2.22 -15.29
N VAL A 224 -10.71 -1.33 -15.73
CA VAL A 224 -10.61 -0.84 -17.12
C VAL A 224 -9.53 -1.58 -17.90
N LYS A 225 -8.51 -2.12 -17.21
CA LYS A 225 -7.44 -2.93 -17.82
C LYS A 225 -7.95 -4.02 -18.78
N PRO A 226 -9.06 -4.74 -18.52
CA PRO A 226 -9.64 -5.69 -19.49
C PRO A 226 -10.08 -5.09 -20.83
N ASP A 227 -10.55 -3.84 -20.84
CA ASP A 227 -10.98 -3.12 -22.05
C ASP A 227 -9.78 -2.64 -22.90
N CYS A 228 -8.57 -2.64 -22.33
CA CYS A 228 -7.35 -2.20 -23.01
C CYS A 228 -6.62 -3.34 -23.74
N TRP A 229 -7.15 -4.56 -23.74
CA TRP A 229 -6.64 -5.69 -24.55
C TRP A 229 -7.52 -5.90 -25.78
N SER A 230 -6.94 -5.83 -26.99
CA SER A 230 -7.67 -6.20 -28.20
C SER A 230 -7.60 -7.70 -28.44
N THR A 231 -8.77 -8.33 -28.59
CA THR A 231 -8.89 -9.73 -29.06
C THR A 231 -9.09 -9.82 -30.57
N GLU A 232 -9.12 -8.68 -31.27
CA GLU A 232 -9.38 -8.59 -32.71
C GLU A 232 -8.11 -8.27 -33.50
N PHE A 233 -7.29 -7.35 -33.00
CA PHE A 233 -6.15 -6.80 -33.74
C PHE A 233 -4.87 -6.71 -32.90
N GLN A 234 -3.71 -6.86 -33.55
CA GLN A 234 -2.40 -6.53 -32.97
C GLN A 234 -1.50 -5.90 -34.04
N TRP A 235 -0.87 -4.76 -33.76
CA TRP A 235 0.19 -4.25 -34.62
C TRP A 235 1.37 -5.23 -34.69
N LEU A 236 2.01 -5.26 -35.86
CA LEU A 236 3.14 -6.14 -36.15
C LEU A 236 4.46 -5.35 -36.06
N PRO A 237 5.24 -5.48 -34.98
CA PRO A 237 6.56 -4.88 -34.91
C PRO A 237 7.52 -5.53 -35.91
N CYS A 238 8.56 -4.80 -36.32
CA CYS A 238 9.73 -5.38 -36.94
C CYS A 238 10.77 -5.81 -35.90
N GLU A 239 11.63 -6.72 -36.30
CA GLU A 239 12.68 -7.31 -35.48
C GLU A 239 13.99 -6.57 -35.67
N VAL A 240 14.63 -6.17 -34.57
CA VAL A 240 15.90 -5.44 -34.57
C VAL A 240 16.93 -6.24 -33.78
N SER A 241 18.07 -6.54 -34.38
CA SER A 241 19.21 -7.19 -33.73
C SER A 241 20.36 -6.20 -33.54
N PHE A 242 21.31 -6.53 -32.67
CA PHE A 242 22.51 -5.72 -32.45
C PHE A 242 23.73 -6.39 -33.10
N GLU A 243 24.38 -5.71 -34.04
CA GLU A 243 25.54 -6.24 -34.76
C GLU A 243 26.84 -5.49 -34.42
N GLY A 244 27.95 -6.23 -34.44
CA GLY A 244 29.31 -5.70 -34.25
C GLY A 244 29.64 -5.30 -32.80
N ASP A 245 30.86 -4.79 -32.62
CA ASP A 245 31.36 -4.35 -31.31
C ASP A 245 30.70 -3.06 -30.82
N MET A 246 30.24 -2.22 -31.76
CA MET A 246 29.49 -0.99 -31.46
C MET A 246 27.98 -1.22 -31.22
N MET A 247 27.51 -2.47 -31.22
CA MET A 247 26.11 -2.83 -30.95
C MET A 247 25.12 -2.03 -31.81
N THR A 248 25.39 -1.92 -33.12
CA THR A 248 24.55 -1.12 -34.01
C THR A 248 23.25 -1.85 -34.30
N PRO A 249 22.07 -1.20 -34.20
CA PRO A 249 20.78 -1.83 -34.48
C PRO A 249 20.62 -2.14 -35.98
N ARG A 250 20.12 -3.34 -36.28
CA ARG A 250 19.87 -3.86 -37.63
C ARG A 250 18.52 -4.53 -37.73
N ILE A 251 17.73 -4.13 -38.73
CA ILE A 251 16.40 -4.67 -38.97
C ILE A 251 16.54 -6.03 -39.65
N THR A 252 15.93 -7.07 -39.07
CA THR A 252 16.04 -8.47 -39.53
C THR A 252 14.74 -9.04 -40.11
N SER A 253 13.61 -8.34 -39.94
CA SER A 253 12.33 -8.64 -40.57
C SER A 253 11.76 -7.40 -41.25
N TYR A 254 10.84 -7.56 -42.20
CA TYR A 254 10.27 -6.42 -42.91
C TYR A 254 9.53 -5.47 -41.94
N ILE A 255 9.46 -4.19 -42.27
CA ILE A 255 8.68 -3.21 -41.50
C ILE A 255 7.27 -3.20 -42.06
N ASN A 256 6.26 -3.28 -41.19
CA ASN A 256 4.88 -3.30 -41.67
C ASN A 256 4.62 -2.09 -42.58
N ASN A 257 4.04 -2.34 -43.76
CA ASN A 257 3.78 -1.35 -44.80
C ASN A 257 5.02 -0.69 -45.48
N ILE A 258 6.26 -1.15 -45.22
CA ILE A 258 7.47 -0.74 -45.98
C ILE A 258 8.12 -1.97 -46.62
N HIS A 259 8.22 -1.97 -47.95
CA HIS A 259 8.81 -3.08 -48.69
C HIS A 259 10.32 -3.18 -48.40
N PRO A 260 10.89 -4.37 -48.07
CA PRO A 260 12.32 -4.55 -47.77
C PRO A 260 13.30 -4.08 -48.85
N ARG A 261 12.89 -4.12 -50.12
CA ARG A 261 13.63 -3.52 -51.26
C ARG A 261 13.92 -2.02 -51.07
N ASN A 262 13.14 -1.29 -50.27
CA ASN A 262 13.45 0.09 -49.90
C ASN A 262 14.53 0.10 -48.80
N LYS A 263 15.77 -0.24 -49.20
CA LYS A 263 16.94 -0.29 -48.31
C LYS A 263 17.27 1.08 -47.71
N GLY A 264 16.97 2.16 -48.43
CA GLY A 264 17.16 3.53 -47.94
C GLY A 264 16.32 3.81 -46.70
N ALA A 265 15.01 3.52 -46.76
CA ALA A 265 14.12 3.69 -45.61
C ALA A 265 14.51 2.81 -44.42
N CYS A 266 14.86 1.54 -44.65
CA CYS A 266 15.29 0.65 -43.57
C CYS A 266 16.57 1.15 -42.87
N LYS A 267 17.57 1.59 -43.65
CA LYS A 267 18.84 2.13 -43.11
C LYS A 267 18.62 3.42 -42.34
N ALA A 268 17.75 4.31 -42.83
CA ALA A 268 17.41 5.56 -42.14
C ALA A 268 16.72 5.27 -40.79
N ILE A 269 15.79 4.30 -40.76
CA ILE A 269 15.11 3.88 -39.53
C ILE A 269 16.08 3.21 -38.54
N GLU A 270 17.02 2.37 -39.00
CA GLU A 270 18.06 1.79 -38.13
C GLU A 270 18.88 2.86 -37.40
N ARG A 271 19.29 3.91 -38.11
CA ARG A 271 20.02 5.04 -37.51
C ARG A 271 19.15 5.80 -36.49
N LEU A 272 17.86 6.00 -36.79
CA LEU A 272 16.92 6.60 -35.85
C LEU A 272 16.72 5.74 -34.59
N ILE A 273 16.63 4.41 -34.73
CA ILE A 273 16.57 3.48 -33.60
C ILE A 273 17.85 3.61 -32.77
N GLY A 274 19.02 3.72 -33.42
CA GLY A 274 20.30 3.98 -32.75
C GLY A 274 20.27 5.24 -31.89
N ALA A 275 19.73 6.35 -32.43
CA ALA A 275 19.56 7.60 -31.70
C ALA A 275 18.53 7.50 -30.56
N ALA A 276 17.52 6.64 -30.69
CA ALA A 276 16.46 6.45 -29.69
C ALA A 276 16.89 5.65 -28.44
N ILE A 277 17.88 4.75 -28.57
CA ILE A 277 18.27 3.83 -27.50
C ILE A 277 18.77 4.56 -26.24
N ALA A 278 19.61 5.58 -26.39
CA ALA A 278 20.14 6.32 -25.25
C ALA A 278 19.01 7.07 -24.48
N PRO A 279 18.13 7.85 -25.14
CA PRO A 279 16.93 8.40 -24.50
C PRO A 279 16.05 7.33 -23.84
N TRP A 280 15.78 6.19 -24.48
CA TRP A 280 14.99 5.11 -23.89
C TRP A 280 15.63 4.57 -22.60
N ASN A 281 16.95 4.39 -22.56
CA ASN A 281 17.66 3.96 -21.35
C ASN A 281 17.52 4.94 -20.18
N GLU A 282 17.35 6.24 -20.44
CA GLU A 282 17.24 7.27 -19.39
C GLU A 282 15.84 7.41 -18.80
N MET A 283 14.78 7.09 -19.55
CA MET A 283 13.39 7.36 -19.15
C MET A 283 12.52 6.13 -18.88
N LEU A 284 12.95 4.93 -19.26
CA LEU A 284 12.21 3.70 -18.95
C LEU A 284 12.15 3.44 -17.43
N ILE A 285 10.96 3.10 -16.95
CA ILE A 285 10.72 2.86 -15.52
C ILE A 285 10.65 1.35 -15.25
N LEU A 286 11.46 0.88 -14.30
CA LEU A 286 11.50 -0.51 -13.85
C LEU A 286 11.12 -0.57 -12.36
N GLY A 287 10.08 -1.30 -12.01
CA GLY A 287 9.64 -1.44 -10.61
C GLY A 287 8.70 -0.32 -10.13
N ARG A 288 9.05 0.37 -9.03
CA ARG A 288 8.14 1.27 -8.29
C ARG A 288 8.60 2.73 -8.16
N GLN A 289 9.73 3.11 -8.76
CA GLN A 289 10.27 4.48 -8.74
C GLN A 289 11.01 4.78 -10.05
N GLY A 290 11.17 6.06 -10.40
CA GLY A 290 11.96 6.48 -11.57
C GLY A 290 13.46 6.21 -11.40
N ARG A 291 14.23 6.38 -12.49
CA ARG A 291 15.69 6.14 -12.50
C ARG A 291 16.46 7.13 -11.61
N THR A 292 16.05 8.39 -11.61
CA THR A 292 16.57 9.45 -10.74
C THR A 292 15.42 10.03 -9.93
N PRO A 293 15.68 10.67 -8.77
CA PRO A 293 14.62 11.32 -8.02
C PRO A 293 13.95 12.41 -8.89
N ILE A 294 12.67 12.69 -8.62
CA ILE A 294 11.98 13.87 -9.15
C ILE A 294 12.83 15.10 -8.83
N ARG A 295 13.02 16.04 -9.76
CA ARG A 295 14.00 17.13 -9.57
C ARG A 295 13.48 18.29 -8.75
N ILE A 296 12.17 18.36 -8.58
CA ILE A 296 11.50 19.34 -7.73
C ILE A 296 10.56 18.59 -6.78
N ARG A 297 10.73 18.85 -5.47
CA ARG A 297 9.79 18.41 -4.45
C ARG A 297 9.59 19.49 -3.39
N THR A 298 8.42 20.10 -3.36
CA THR A 298 7.99 21.09 -2.37
C THR A 298 7.18 20.41 -1.26
N TYR A 299 7.19 20.99 -0.06
CA TYR A 299 6.45 20.45 1.09
C TYR A 299 5.88 21.57 1.94
N ASN A 300 4.75 21.29 2.59
CA ASN A 300 4.06 22.18 3.53
C ASN A 300 3.53 23.47 2.86
N TYR A 301 2.75 24.26 3.59
CA TYR A 301 2.22 25.55 3.18
C TYR A 301 2.12 26.47 4.40
N VAL A 302 2.03 27.78 4.20
CA VAL A 302 1.94 28.76 5.30
C VAL A 302 0.58 29.45 5.25
N GLU A 303 -0.11 29.49 6.38
CA GLU A 303 -1.39 30.20 6.57
C GLU A 303 -1.16 31.45 7.44
N GLU A 304 -1.70 32.59 7.02
CA GLU A 304 -1.67 33.84 7.77
C GLU A 304 -3.09 34.32 8.09
N ASN A 305 -3.30 34.86 9.30
CA ASN A 305 -4.57 35.41 9.80
C ASN A 305 -5.76 34.44 9.79
N LYS A 306 -5.52 33.14 9.96
CA LYS A 306 -6.56 32.10 9.98
C LYS A 306 -7.47 32.10 11.21
N GLU A 307 -7.05 32.72 12.31
CA GLU A 307 -7.81 32.64 13.57
C GLU A 307 -8.98 33.62 13.57
N TRP A 308 -10.17 33.13 13.94
CA TRP A 308 -11.32 33.99 14.14
C TRP A 308 -11.09 34.94 15.32
N PRO A 309 -11.45 36.24 15.24
CA PRO A 309 -11.23 37.18 16.32
C PRO A 309 -11.86 36.71 17.65
N THR A 310 -11.03 36.53 18.68
CA THR A 310 -11.46 35.94 19.97
C THR A 310 -12.47 36.80 20.71
N TRP A 311 -12.43 38.12 20.52
CA TRP A 311 -13.32 39.08 21.18
C TRP A 311 -14.78 39.00 20.70
N ILE A 312 -15.06 38.61 19.45
CA ILE A 312 -16.45 38.45 18.95
C ILE A 312 -16.99 37.03 19.14
N SER A 313 -16.12 36.07 19.49
CA SER A 313 -16.44 34.65 19.59
C SER A 313 -17.56 34.34 20.60
N ARG A 314 -17.59 35.05 21.73
CA ARG A 314 -18.63 34.85 22.76
C ARG A 314 -20.02 35.19 22.23
N ILE A 315 -20.16 36.35 21.58
CA ILE A 315 -21.43 36.79 20.99
C ILE A 315 -21.83 35.84 19.87
N HIS A 316 -20.91 35.55 18.94
CA HIS A 316 -21.16 34.63 17.84
C HIS A 316 -21.76 33.30 18.32
N SER A 317 -21.21 32.74 19.40
CA SER A 317 -21.70 31.50 20.00
C SER A 317 -23.07 31.60 20.69
N ARG A 318 -23.46 32.78 21.18
CA ARG A 318 -24.77 33.04 21.83
C ARG A 318 -25.85 33.30 20.79
N THR A 319 -25.53 34.06 19.75
CA THR A 319 -26.41 34.34 18.60
C THR A 319 -26.77 33.04 17.86
N LEU A 320 -25.80 32.15 17.62
CA LEU A 320 -26.05 30.83 17.00
C LEU A 320 -26.96 29.90 17.83
N ARG A 321 -27.06 30.11 19.16
CA ARG A 321 -27.95 29.32 20.04
C ARG A 321 -29.36 29.89 20.17
N GLY A 322 -29.68 30.97 19.45
CA GLY A 322 -30.99 31.61 19.48
C GLY A 322 -31.32 32.29 20.82
N ILE A 323 -30.31 32.65 21.61
CA ILE A 323 -30.51 33.34 22.90
C ILE A 323 -30.87 34.81 22.62
N GLN A 324 -32.13 35.20 22.84
CA GLN A 324 -32.55 36.60 22.77
C GLN A 324 -31.87 37.40 23.89
N ASN A 325 -31.26 38.55 23.52
CA ASN A 325 -30.38 39.41 24.33
C ASN A 325 -29.02 38.77 24.67
N ALA A 326 -28.16 38.64 23.64
CA ALA A 326 -26.88 37.95 23.73
C ALA A 326 -25.78 38.68 24.54
N ALA A 327 -25.92 39.97 24.82
CA ALA A 327 -24.99 40.81 25.60
C ALA A 327 -25.75 41.95 26.29
N GLY A 328 -25.21 42.51 27.39
CA GLY A 328 -25.73 43.77 27.96
C GLY A 328 -25.28 44.98 27.14
N ASP A 329 -26.01 46.11 27.21
CA ASP A 329 -25.76 47.30 26.35
C ASP A 329 -24.30 47.80 26.39
N GLU A 330 -23.69 47.82 27.59
CA GLU A 330 -22.29 48.25 27.78
C GLU A 330 -21.27 47.28 27.16
N GLU A 331 -21.57 45.97 27.14
CA GLU A 331 -20.76 44.95 26.47
C GLU A 331 -20.91 45.08 24.94
N TRP A 332 -22.12 45.40 24.44
CA TRP A 332 -22.41 45.54 23.02
C TRP A 332 -21.68 46.73 22.36
N ASP A 333 -21.68 47.89 23.03
CA ASP A 333 -21.00 49.10 22.55
C ASP A 333 -19.47 48.89 22.44
N GLU A 334 -18.87 48.19 23.40
CA GLU A 334 -17.44 47.86 23.38
C GLU A 334 -17.09 46.98 22.16
N ILE A 335 -17.94 46.01 21.83
CA ILE A 335 -17.75 45.14 20.67
C ILE A 335 -17.91 45.91 19.35
N CYS A 336 -18.93 46.75 19.21
CA CYS A 336 -19.13 47.57 18.01
C CYS A 336 -17.94 48.50 17.72
N SER A 337 -17.30 49.04 18.77
CA SER A 337 -16.08 49.84 18.64
C SER A 337 -14.90 49.00 18.08
N LYS A 338 -14.67 47.80 18.64
CA LYS A 338 -13.62 46.87 18.17
C LYS A 338 -13.83 46.39 16.73
N VAL A 339 -15.09 46.21 16.31
CA VAL A 339 -15.43 45.87 14.92
C VAL A 339 -14.98 46.98 13.97
N LYS A 340 -15.30 48.24 14.28
CA LYS A 340 -14.92 49.39 13.45
C LYS A 340 -13.40 49.50 13.32
N GLU A 341 -12.65 49.31 14.41
CA GLU A 341 -11.19 49.27 14.38
C GLU A 341 -10.67 48.12 13.49
N TYR A 342 -11.21 46.91 13.64
CA TYR A 342 -10.81 45.75 12.84
C TYR A 342 -11.02 45.94 11.33
N LEU A 343 -12.07 46.67 10.93
CA LEU A 343 -12.38 46.95 9.53
C LEU A 343 -11.36 47.90 8.86
N THR A 344 -10.61 48.69 9.63
CA THR A 344 -9.59 49.62 9.11
C THR A 344 -8.28 48.95 8.69
N LEU A 345 -8.08 47.69 9.03
CA LEU A 345 -6.86 46.95 8.69
C LEU A 345 -6.77 46.68 7.17
N PRO A 346 -5.57 46.65 6.55
CA PRO A 346 -5.44 46.46 5.11
C PRO A 346 -5.87 45.06 4.65
N ASP A 347 -6.48 45.00 3.46
CA ASP A 347 -6.83 43.77 2.75
C ASP A 347 -5.61 43.26 1.96
N TYR A 348 -5.49 41.94 1.79
CA TYR A 348 -4.40 41.33 1.00
C TYR A 348 -4.76 41.25 -0.49
N PRO A 349 -3.81 41.05 -1.42
CA PRO A 349 -4.12 40.83 -2.84
C PRO A 349 -5.01 39.60 -3.05
N ARG A 350 -5.94 39.69 -4.01
CA ARG A 350 -6.97 38.67 -4.24
C ARG A 350 -6.38 37.29 -4.56
N GLU A 351 -5.24 37.21 -5.24
CA GLU A 351 -4.60 35.92 -5.60
C GLU A 351 -4.06 35.14 -4.38
N CYS A 352 -3.78 35.85 -3.29
CA CYS A 352 -3.24 35.28 -2.05
C CYS A 352 -4.32 34.94 -1.01
N ARG A 353 -5.55 35.45 -1.20
CA ARG A 353 -6.65 35.25 -0.24
C ARG A 353 -7.17 33.82 -0.27
N PHE A 354 -7.55 33.32 0.91
CA PHE A 354 -8.21 32.03 1.08
C PHE A 354 -9.62 32.05 0.47
N PHE A 355 -10.39 33.12 0.71
CA PHE A 355 -11.73 33.31 0.16
C PHE A 355 -11.73 34.36 -0.96
N ASP A 356 -12.46 34.06 -2.03
CA ASP A 356 -12.57 34.93 -3.21
C ASP A 356 -13.60 36.06 -3.00
N GLU A 357 -13.45 36.83 -1.92
CA GLU A 357 -14.35 37.94 -1.61
C GLU A 357 -14.08 39.15 -2.50
N PRO A 358 -15.12 39.82 -3.05
CA PRO A 358 -14.95 40.97 -3.92
C PRO A 358 -14.35 42.17 -3.18
N ASP A 359 -13.65 43.04 -3.91
CA ASP A 359 -13.08 44.27 -3.37
C ASP A 359 -14.11 45.42 -3.36
N TYR A 360 -14.75 45.64 -2.22
CA TYR A 360 -15.61 46.82 -1.95
C TYR A 360 -15.47 47.30 -0.50
N GLU A 361 -15.85 48.54 -0.21
CA GLU A 361 -15.76 49.10 1.14
C GLU A 361 -16.80 48.47 2.09
N LEU A 362 -16.30 47.77 3.13
CA LEU A 362 -17.15 47.00 4.05
C LEU A 362 -17.98 47.90 4.97
N LEU A 363 -17.41 49.00 5.48
CA LEU A 363 -18.10 49.93 6.39
C LEU A 363 -19.30 50.62 5.74
N ALA A 364 -19.22 50.88 4.43
CA ALA A 364 -20.28 51.53 3.66
C ALA A 364 -21.57 50.69 3.55
N ARG A 365 -21.53 49.40 3.91
CA ARG A 365 -22.70 48.49 3.87
C ARG A 365 -23.55 48.51 5.14
N MET A 366 -23.14 49.19 6.21
CA MET A 366 -23.86 49.21 7.49
C MET A 366 -24.64 50.50 7.70
N ALA A 367 -25.96 50.43 7.77
CA ALA A 367 -26.79 51.53 8.24
C ALA A 367 -26.70 51.66 9.79
N PRO A 368 -27.03 52.83 10.39
CA PRO A 368 -27.01 53.00 11.86
C PRO A 368 -27.84 51.94 12.60
N GLU A 369 -28.99 51.56 12.06
CA GLU A 369 -29.89 50.54 12.61
C GLU A 369 -29.29 49.11 12.53
N ASP A 370 -28.40 48.84 11.58
CA ASP A 370 -27.79 47.51 11.41
C ASP A 370 -26.80 47.17 12.53
N TRP A 371 -26.26 48.17 13.21
CA TRP A 371 -25.36 48.00 14.36
C TRP A 371 -26.10 47.50 15.61
N GLU A 372 -27.43 47.59 15.64
CA GLU A 372 -28.26 47.00 16.69
C GLU A 372 -28.52 45.50 16.45
N SER A 373 -28.21 44.98 15.25
CA SER A 373 -28.38 43.56 14.89
C SER A 373 -27.07 42.78 15.07
N PRO A 374 -26.98 41.85 16.05
CA PRO A 374 -25.76 41.09 16.23
C PRO A 374 -25.38 40.22 15.04
N GLU A 375 -26.36 39.74 14.28
CA GLU A 375 -26.15 38.90 13.11
C GLU A 375 -25.45 39.67 11.97
N LYS A 376 -25.90 40.90 11.68
CA LYS A 376 -25.30 41.73 10.62
C LYS A 376 -23.87 42.13 10.94
N VAL A 377 -23.61 42.50 12.20
CA VAL A 377 -22.25 42.83 12.68
C VAL A 377 -21.31 41.62 12.60
N ILE A 378 -21.79 40.42 12.96
CA ILE A 378 -21.01 39.18 12.84
C ILE A 378 -20.68 38.88 11.36
N ASN A 379 -21.65 39.01 10.45
CA ASN A 379 -21.44 38.78 9.02
C ASN A 379 -20.39 39.74 8.43
N LEU A 380 -20.40 41.00 8.87
CA LEU A 380 -19.41 41.99 8.42
C LEU A 380 -17.99 41.66 8.88
N VAL A 381 -17.82 41.21 10.13
CA VAL A 381 -16.53 40.72 10.63
C VAL A 381 -16.09 39.47 9.87
N GLN A 382 -17.05 38.63 9.44
CA GLN A 382 -16.77 37.45 8.65
C GLN A 382 -16.22 37.80 7.26
N GLU A 383 -16.87 38.72 6.54
CA GLU A 383 -16.36 39.21 5.25
C GLU A 383 -14.95 39.80 5.38
N LYS A 384 -14.69 40.60 6.42
CA LYS A 384 -13.35 41.17 6.66
C LYS A 384 -12.31 40.10 6.98
N TRP A 385 -12.66 39.13 7.83
CA TRP A 385 -11.77 38.01 8.15
C TRP A 385 -11.45 37.19 6.90
N CYS A 386 -12.45 36.93 6.04
CA CYS A 386 -12.26 36.23 4.77
C CYS A 386 -11.22 36.92 3.85
N ARG A 387 -11.22 38.26 3.79
CA ARG A 387 -10.25 39.04 2.98
C ARG A 387 -8.85 39.09 3.55
N ARG A 388 -8.69 38.81 4.84
CA ARG A 388 -7.39 38.86 5.54
C ARG A 388 -6.75 37.49 5.74
N TYR A 389 -7.53 36.43 5.64
CA TYR A 389 -7.02 35.05 5.65
C TYR A 389 -6.30 34.76 4.33
N VAL A 390 -4.98 34.55 4.42
CA VAL A 390 -4.07 34.33 3.29
C VAL A 390 -3.36 32.98 3.41
N PHE A 391 -3.04 32.38 2.26
CA PHE A 391 -2.17 31.20 2.17
C PHE A 391 -0.97 31.50 1.25
N HIS A 392 0.15 30.81 1.48
CA HIS A 392 1.32 30.85 0.61
C HIS A 392 1.61 29.45 0.04
N TYR A 393 2.01 29.39 -1.24
CA TYR A 393 2.34 28.12 -1.90
C TYR A 393 3.56 27.43 -1.25
N PRO A 394 3.63 26.09 -1.33
CA PRO A 394 4.83 25.34 -0.95
C PRO A 394 6.04 25.80 -1.78
N GLU A 395 7.14 26.20 -1.13
CA GLU A 395 8.36 26.64 -1.80
C GLU A 395 9.48 25.57 -1.72
N PRO A 396 10.35 25.46 -2.76
CA PRO A 396 11.45 24.52 -2.76
C PRO A 396 12.56 24.96 -1.78
N GLY A 397 13.43 24.04 -1.35
CA GLY A 397 14.48 24.33 -0.36
C GLY A 397 14.03 24.22 1.11
N ILE A 398 12.73 24.17 1.37
CA ILE A 398 12.14 24.11 2.73
C ILE A 398 12.35 22.77 3.44
N SER A 399 12.50 21.66 2.70
CA SER A 399 12.70 20.32 3.28
C SER A 399 14.07 19.74 2.97
N PHE A 400 14.64 20.06 1.82
CA PHE A 400 15.94 19.56 1.40
C PHE A 400 16.70 20.67 0.68
N THR A 401 18.02 20.67 0.82
CA THR A 401 18.86 21.50 -0.04
C THR A 401 18.83 20.92 -1.47
N TYR A 402 19.03 21.78 -2.47
CA TYR A 402 19.10 21.36 -3.86
C TYR A 402 20.14 20.23 -4.08
N ALA A 403 21.33 20.36 -3.46
CA ALA A 403 22.42 19.39 -3.59
C ALA A 403 22.11 18.02 -2.97
N ASP A 404 21.43 17.98 -1.81
CA ASP A 404 21.03 16.72 -1.18
C ASP A 404 19.92 16.03 -1.96
N TRP A 405 18.97 16.80 -2.46
CA TRP A 405 17.86 16.30 -3.27
C TRP A 405 18.35 15.74 -4.62
N LYS A 406 19.22 16.47 -5.32
CA LYS A 406 19.91 16.02 -6.54
C LYS A 406 20.61 14.67 -6.34
N ALA A 407 21.26 14.50 -5.19
CA ALA A 407 22.00 13.29 -4.86
C ALA A 407 21.13 12.12 -4.36
N GLY A 408 19.81 12.30 -4.30
CA GLY A 408 18.87 11.26 -3.86
C GLY A 408 18.99 10.94 -2.37
N ARG A 409 19.60 11.84 -1.57
CA ARG A 409 19.82 11.65 -0.13
C ARG A 409 18.69 12.29 0.67
N ASN A 410 17.73 11.48 1.06
CA ASN A 410 16.63 11.82 1.95
C ASN A 410 17.02 11.56 3.41
N THR A 411 18.21 12.06 3.83
CA THR A 411 19.05 11.79 5.04
C THR A 411 18.39 11.83 6.43
N GLY A 412 17.07 11.76 6.52
CA GLY A 412 16.33 11.82 7.77
C GLY A 412 16.37 13.18 8.46
N ARG A 413 16.75 14.21 7.72
CA ARG A 413 16.76 15.62 8.13
C ARG A 413 16.00 16.44 7.11
N ALA A 414 14.72 16.15 6.93
CA ALA A 414 13.87 17.13 6.27
C ALA A 414 13.91 18.42 7.13
N ILE A 415 14.33 19.55 6.55
CA ILE A 415 14.41 20.84 7.25
C ILE A 415 13.06 21.14 7.94
N LEU A 416 11.94 20.75 7.33
CA LEU A 416 10.64 20.56 7.97
C LEU A 416 10.12 19.12 7.75
N PRO A 417 9.79 18.36 8.80
CA PRO A 417 9.33 16.98 8.66
C PRO A 417 7.85 16.87 8.21
N LYS A 418 7.51 15.75 7.56
CA LYS A 418 6.12 15.35 7.31
C LYS A 418 5.41 14.99 8.62
N TYR A 419 4.19 15.47 8.81
CA TYR A 419 3.34 15.17 9.95
C TYR A 419 1.97 14.67 9.48
N ASP A 420 1.39 13.80 10.28
CA ASP A 420 0.02 13.33 10.08
C ASP A 420 -0.96 14.49 10.38
N ASN A 421 -1.78 14.90 9.41
CA ASN A 421 -2.74 16.00 9.59
C ASN A 421 -3.77 15.72 10.70
N PHE A 422 -4.04 14.44 10.99
CA PHE A 422 -4.95 14.01 12.06
C PHE A 422 -4.23 13.74 13.39
N SER A 423 -2.90 13.76 13.39
CA SER A 423 -2.04 13.57 14.56
C SER A 423 -0.72 14.33 14.38
N PRO A 424 -0.72 15.67 14.50
CA PRO A 424 0.44 16.51 14.19
C PRO A 424 1.70 16.20 15.02
N ASP A 425 1.55 15.46 16.12
CA ASP A 425 2.65 14.99 16.98
C ASP A 425 3.28 13.65 16.51
N ARG A 426 2.73 13.02 15.47
CA ARG A 426 3.22 11.76 14.90
C ARG A 426 4.07 12.05 13.67
N ALA A 427 5.38 11.91 13.83
CA ALA A 427 6.32 11.96 12.70
C ALA A 427 5.99 10.84 11.71
N LEU A 428 5.74 11.19 10.46
CA LEU A 428 5.59 10.21 9.39
C LEU A 428 6.96 9.56 9.09
N PRO A 429 6.98 8.32 8.56
CA PRO A 429 8.23 7.68 8.12
C PRO A 429 8.96 8.61 7.16
N GLN A 430 10.26 8.76 7.37
CA GLN A 430 11.09 9.59 6.49
C GLN A 430 11.11 8.98 5.09
N ASP A 431 11.09 9.83 4.05
CA ASP A 431 11.26 9.37 2.69
C ASP A 431 12.59 8.61 2.59
N PRO A 432 12.61 7.37 2.07
CA PRO A 432 13.85 6.61 1.93
C PRO A 432 14.74 7.26 0.86
N ASP A 433 16.06 7.09 0.97
CA ASP A 433 16.99 7.52 -0.08
C ASP A 433 16.62 6.90 -1.44
N HIS A 434 16.80 7.67 -2.51
CA HIS A 434 16.52 7.22 -3.87
C HIS A 434 17.46 6.07 -4.24
N GLN A 435 16.91 4.96 -4.77
CA GLN A 435 17.74 3.85 -5.24
C GLN A 435 17.95 3.98 -6.75
N TYR A 436 19.14 4.44 -7.13
CA TYR A 436 19.56 4.53 -8.52
C TYR A 436 19.70 3.15 -9.15
N TYR A 437 19.29 3.03 -10.41
CA TYR A 437 19.52 1.86 -11.24
C TYR A 437 19.87 2.28 -12.68
N SER A 438 20.47 1.38 -13.46
CA SER A 438 20.82 1.64 -14.86
C SER A 438 20.06 0.68 -15.78
N ILE A 439 19.59 1.19 -16.92
CA ILE A 439 19.05 0.39 -18.01
C ILE A 439 20.02 0.49 -19.19
N SER A 440 20.31 -0.66 -19.81
CA SER A 440 21.10 -0.75 -21.03
C SER A 440 20.42 -1.74 -21.96
N LEU A 441 19.55 -1.25 -22.85
CA LEU A 441 18.76 -2.07 -23.76
C LEU A 441 19.66 -2.93 -24.66
N GLN A 442 20.74 -2.34 -25.18
CA GLN A 442 21.71 -2.98 -26.07
C GLN A 442 22.51 -4.11 -25.41
N GLU A 443 22.87 -3.98 -24.12
CA GLU A 443 23.61 -5.03 -23.41
C GLU A 443 22.67 -6.11 -22.89
N ARG A 444 21.53 -5.71 -22.28
CA ARG A 444 20.58 -6.63 -21.65
C ARG A 444 19.85 -7.50 -22.67
N PHE A 445 19.55 -6.96 -23.85
CA PHE A 445 18.80 -7.65 -24.90
C PHE A 445 19.66 -7.89 -26.15
N ARG A 446 20.99 -8.02 -25.98
CA ARG A 446 21.92 -8.31 -27.08
C ARG A 446 21.52 -9.55 -27.89
N THR A 447 21.08 -10.61 -27.20
CA THR A 447 20.74 -11.90 -27.81
C THR A 447 19.36 -11.91 -28.44
N ASP A 448 18.40 -11.28 -27.78
CA ASP A 448 16.98 -11.38 -28.14
C ASP A 448 16.55 -10.29 -29.12
N GLY A 449 17.30 -9.18 -29.15
CA GLY A 449 16.99 -8.01 -29.96
C GLY A 449 15.81 -7.19 -29.41
N LEU A 450 15.41 -6.18 -30.17
CA LEU A 450 14.24 -5.33 -29.89
C LEU A 450 13.12 -5.57 -30.91
N GLN A 451 11.90 -5.23 -30.51
CA GLN A 451 10.73 -5.18 -31.39
C GLN A 451 10.26 -3.73 -31.50
N ILE A 452 10.24 -3.19 -32.72
CA ILE A 452 9.93 -1.77 -32.98
C ILE A 452 8.75 -1.66 -33.96
N ILE A 453 7.78 -0.82 -33.61
CA ILE A 453 6.69 -0.44 -34.51
C ILE A 453 7.02 0.93 -35.10
N VAL A 454 6.82 1.10 -36.41
CA VAL A 454 7.17 2.32 -37.14
C VAL A 454 5.92 2.95 -37.75
N GLN A 455 5.77 4.26 -37.57
CA GLN A 455 4.81 5.08 -38.29
C GLN A 455 5.52 6.26 -38.94
N VAL A 456 5.05 6.65 -40.12
CA VAL A 456 5.54 7.84 -40.82
C VAL A 456 4.33 8.69 -41.20
N THR A 457 4.33 9.93 -40.75
CA THR A 457 3.19 10.84 -40.87
C THR A 457 3.61 12.13 -41.55
N SER A 458 2.74 12.62 -42.43
CA SER A 458 2.80 13.94 -43.06
C SER A 458 1.48 14.64 -42.77
N ILE A 459 1.55 15.79 -42.09
CA ILE A 459 0.41 16.70 -41.94
C ILE A 459 0.63 17.84 -42.91
N ASP A 460 -0.29 18.02 -43.84
CA ASP A 460 -0.19 19.02 -44.90
C ASP A 460 -1.32 20.04 -44.74
N LEU A 461 -0.94 21.31 -44.60
CA LEU A 461 -1.84 22.45 -44.56
C LEU A 461 -1.91 23.07 -45.95
N THR A 462 -3.13 23.30 -46.43
CA THR A 462 -3.37 23.96 -47.72
C THR A 462 -3.99 25.32 -47.48
N PRO A 463 -3.92 26.26 -48.44
CA PRO A 463 -4.61 27.55 -48.30
C PRO A 463 -6.12 27.42 -47.99
N ASP A 464 -6.76 26.35 -48.48
CA ASP A 464 -8.18 26.05 -48.18
C ASP A 464 -8.42 25.50 -46.76
N ARG A 465 -7.37 25.01 -46.09
CA ARG A 465 -7.39 24.42 -44.74
C ARG A 465 -6.10 24.80 -44.01
N PRO A 466 -5.97 26.06 -43.58
CA PRO A 466 -4.72 26.60 -43.07
C PRO A 466 -4.41 26.18 -41.63
N SER A 467 -5.27 25.37 -40.99
CA SER A 467 -5.10 24.92 -39.60
C SER A 467 -5.31 23.42 -39.44
N TYR A 468 -4.50 22.83 -38.56
CA TYR A 468 -4.69 21.50 -38.01
C TYR A 468 -5.40 21.63 -36.66
N ALA A 469 -6.50 20.91 -36.49
CA ALA A 469 -7.32 21.00 -35.28
C ALA A 469 -6.67 20.40 -34.02
N GLY A 470 -5.58 19.65 -34.15
CA GLY A 470 -5.00 18.91 -33.03
C GLY A 470 -5.70 17.58 -32.78
N ASP A 471 -5.17 16.84 -31.81
CA ASP A 471 -5.84 15.66 -31.27
C ASP A 471 -6.96 16.10 -30.32
N GLN A 472 -8.10 15.39 -30.35
CA GLN A 472 -9.24 15.71 -29.49
C GLN A 472 -8.97 15.42 -28.01
N GLU A 473 -8.18 14.37 -27.72
CA GLU A 473 -7.90 13.88 -26.37
C GLU A 473 -6.45 13.42 -26.24
N PHE A 474 -5.93 13.42 -25.01
CA PHE A 474 -4.67 12.75 -24.67
C PHE A 474 -4.81 11.24 -24.88
N HIS A 475 -3.78 10.62 -25.47
CA HIS A 475 -3.76 9.19 -25.72
C HIS A 475 -2.45 8.53 -25.27
N VAL A 476 -2.56 7.26 -24.90
CA VAL A 476 -1.43 6.34 -24.67
C VAL A 476 -1.14 5.62 -25.99
N ALA A 477 0.13 5.39 -26.31
CA ALA A 477 0.48 4.66 -27.52
C ALA A 477 0.11 3.18 -27.38
N GLY A 478 -0.57 2.64 -28.39
CA GLY A 478 -0.85 1.20 -28.49
C GLY A 478 -2.05 0.70 -27.68
N MET A 479 -2.17 -0.63 -27.62
CA MET A 479 -3.01 -1.39 -26.68
C MET A 479 -2.15 -2.36 -25.87
N LEU A 480 -2.69 -2.96 -24.80
CA LEU A 480 -1.91 -3.81 -23.88
C LEU A 480 -1.33 -5.07 -24.56
N ASN A 481 -1.99 -5.60 -25.59
CA ASN A 481 -1.48 -6.73 -26.37
C ASN A 481 -0.23 -6.42 -27.20
N GLU A 482 0.14 -5.14 -27.34
CA GLU A 482 1.32 -4.68 -28.08
C GLU A 482 2.50 -4.39 -27.14
N HIS A 483 2.26 -4.33 -25.82
CA HIS A 483 3.27 -4.09 -24.80
C HIS A 483 4.19 -2.89 -25.09
N ILE A 484 3.66 -1.78 -25.61
CA ILE A 484 4.45 -0.58 -25.94
C ILE A 484 4.85 0.14 -24.64
N VAL A 485 6.14 0.40 -24.45
CA VAL A 485 6.68 1.02 -23.22
C VAL A 485 7.37 2.35 -23.43
N ALA A 486 7.71 2.71 -24.67
CA ALA A 486 8.24 4.03 -24.98
C ALA A 486 7.96 4.45 -26.42
N THR A 487 7.97 5.76 -26.63
CA THR A 487 7.77 6.43 -27.92
C THR A 487 8.97 7.32 -28.21
N ALA A 488 9.39 7.38 -29.47
CA ALA A 488 10.34 8.36 -29.98
C ALA A 488 9.80 8.96 -31.28
N VAL A 489 9.85 10.30 -31.40
CA VAL A 489 9.39 11.03 -32.59
C VAL A 489 10.50 11.93 -33.09
N TYR A 490 10.77 11.84 -34.39
CA TYR A 490 11.72 12.70 -35.07
C TYR A 490 11.04 13.57 -36.11
N TYR A 491 11.05 14.88 -35.90
CA TYR A 491 10.46 15.88 -36.78
C TYR A 491 11.45 16.34 -37.85
N TYR A 492 11.57 15.56 -38.92
CA TYR A 492 12.59 15.79 -39.94
C TYR A 492 12.25 16.95 -40.90
N GLU A 493 11.00 17.39 -40.97
CA GLU A 493 10.59 18.49 -41.85
C GLU A 493 9.43 19.28 -41.25
N VAL A 494 9.63 20.58 -41.03
CA VAL A 494 8.60 21.54 -40.61
C VAL A 494 8.76 22.73 -41.55
N ASP A 495 7.74 23.04 -42.34
CA ASP A 495 7.73 24.17 -43.28
C ASP A 495 6.40 24.91 -43.22
N ASN A 496 6.46 26.25 -43.15
CA ASN A 496 5.31 27.15 -43.08
C ASN A 496 4.31 26.79 -41.97
N ILE A 497 4.78 26.50 -40.76
CA ILE A 497 3.96 26.11 -39.62
C ILE A 497 4.36 26.91 -38.38
N ILE A 498 3.36 27.41 -37.65
CA ILE A 498 3.50 28.13 -36.39
C ILE A 498 2.70 27.45 -35.28
N ASP A 499 3.16 27.57 -34.03
CA ASP A 499 2.51 27.06 -32.82
C ASP A 499 2.33 25.53 -32.73
N ALA A 500 3.03 24.76 -33.58
CA ALA A 500 3.05 23.30 -33.45
C ALA A 500 3.67 22.88 -32.12
N LYS A 501 2.86 22.21 -31.29
CA LYS A 501 3.25 21.76 -29.95
C LYS A 501 2.74 20.35 -29.67
N ILE A 502 3.44 19.64 -28.79
CA ILE A 502 2.98 18.37 -28.23
C ILE A 502 2.86 18.50 -26.71
N SER A 503 1.66 18.29 -26.21
CA SER A 503 1.33 18.35 -24.79
C SER A 503 1.53 16.99 -24.12
N PHE A 504 1.97 17.01 -22.87
CA PHE A 504 2.16 15.84 -22.05
C PHE A 504 1.33 15.88 -20.77
N GLU A 505 0.72 14.75 -20.48
CA GLU A 505 -0.11 14.53 -19.30
C GLU A 505 0.35 13.26 -18.59
N GLN A 506 0.34 13.30 -17.26
CA GLN A 506 0.64 12.16 -16.42
C GLN A 506 -0.55 11.82 -15.53
N GLU A 507 -0.70 10.53 -15.22
CA GLU A 507 -1.58 10.10 -14.14
C GLU A 507 -0.85 10.29 -12.80
N ALA A 508 -1.52 10.90 -11.83
CA ALA A 508 -0.95 11.24 -10.52
C ALA A 508 -1.88 10.83 -9.37
N VAL A 509 -1.29 10.39 -8.26
CA VAL A 509 -1.99 10.02 -7.04
C VAL A 509 -2.05 11.23 -6.11
N ILE A 510 -3.26 11.50 -5.61
CA ILE A 510 -3.53 12.55 -4.63
C ILE A 510 -3.75 11.91 -3.26
N ASP A 511 -2.91 12.29 -2.30
CA ASP A 511 -2.92 11.79 -0.93
C ASP A 511 -2.74 12.94 0.07
N ASN A 512 -3.71 13.11 0.98
CA ASN A 512 -3.72 14.17 1.99
C ASN A 512 -2.55 14.07 2.98
N GLU A 513 -1.97 12.88 3.17
CA GLU A 513 -0.85 12.65 4.09
C GLU A 513 0.51 13.07 3.50
N SER A 514 0.60 13.29 2.18
CA SER A 514 1.88 13.44 1.48
C SER A 514 2.52 14.84 1.56
N PHE A 515 1.78 15.89 1.96
CA PHE A 515 2.28 17.28 1.94
C PHE A 515 1.86 18.18 3.13
N ASN A 516 1.45 17.61 4.27
CA ASN A 516 1.14 18.39 5.48
C ASN A 516 -0.05 19.37 5.34
N VAL A 517 -0.95 19.17 4.36
CA VAL A 517 -2.06 20.08 4.08
C VAL A 517 -3.26 19.79 4.99
N LYS A 518 -3.47 20.59 6.05
CA LYS A 518 -4.55 20.39 7.03
C LYS A 518 -5.90 20.93 6.59
N ASN A 519 -5.91 21.96 5.76
CA ASN A 519 -7.12 22.66 5.34
C ASN A 519 -7.59 22.10 3.98
N GLU A 520 -8.63 21.26 4.04
CA GLU A 520 -9.09 20.49 2.87
C GLU A 520 -9.70 21.36 1.76
N ASP A 521 -10.18 22.56 2.10
CA ASP A 521 -10.86 23.48 1.15
C ASP A 521 -9.89 24.10 0.11
N PHE A 522 -8.58 24.11 0.38
CA PHE A 522 -7.59 24.79 -0.47
C PHE A 522 -6.75 23.84 -1.35
N ILE A 523 -6.95 22.54 -1.16
CA ILE A 523 -6.10 21.52 -1.77
C ILE A 523 -6.11 21.59 -3.32
N ASN A 524 -7.23 21.99 -3.93
CA ASN A 524 -7.33 22.07 -5.38
C ASN A 524 -6.32 23.04 -6.00
N ARG A 525 -6.16 24.23 -5.40
CA ARG A 525 -5.21 25.23 -5.89
C ARG A 525 -3.76 24.83 -5.64
N VAL A 526 -3.47 24.09 -4.56
CA VAL A 526 -2.10 23.63 -4.26
C VAL A 526 -1.67 22.49 -5.18
N TRP A 527 -2.54 21.52 -5.47
CA TRP A 527 -2.22 20.35 -6.32
C TRP A 527 -2.56 20.51 -7.79
N ASP A 528 -2.84 21.74 -8.25
CA ASP A 528 -3.21 22.01 -9.65
C ASP A 528 -4.38 21.11 -10.11
N ILE A 529 -5.43 21.06 -9.28
CA ILE A 529 -6.67 20.32 -9.56
C ILE A 529 -7.66 21.33 -10.15
N PRO A 530 -8.21 21.09 -11.35
CA PRO A 530 -9.21 21.97 -11.96
C PRO A 530 -10.42 22.17 -11.05
N ASP A 531 -10.99 23.38 -11.02
CA ASP A 531 -12.21 23.67 -10.28
C ASP A 531 -13.36 22.78 -10.78
N CYS A 532 -13.99 22.02 -9.88
CA CYS A 532 -15.15 21.21 -10.24
C CYS A 532 -16.39 22.10 -10.38
N GLU A 533 -16.86 22.29 -11.61
CA GLU A 533 -18.16 22.88 -11.88
C GLU A 533 -19.27 21.91 -11.41
N VAL A 534 -20.20 22.42 -10.60
CA VAL A 534 -21.44 21.71 -10.28
C VAL A 534 -22.29 21.75 -11.55
N PRO A 535 -22.65 20.61 -12.17
CA PRO A 535 -23.47 20.64 -13.37
C PRO A 535 -24.85 21.24 -13.03
N GLU A 536 -25.37 22.13 -13.89
CA GLU A 536 -26.78 22.49 -13.88
C GLU A 536 -27.62 21.22 -14.17
N ASP A 537 -28.80 21.15 -13.54
CA ASP A 537 -29.64 19.96 -13.35
C ASP A 537 -29.62 18.91 -14.50
N ASP A 538 -29.52 17.63 -14.11
CA ASP A 538 -29.55 16.38 -14.89
C ASP A 538 -28.24 15.81 -15.51
N GLU A 539 -27.07 16.47 -15.38
CA GLU A 539 -25.77 15.81 -15.68
C GLU A 539 -25.12 15.12 -14.45
N PRO A 540 -24.51 13.93 -14.61
CA PRO A 540 -23.81 13.27 -13.51
C PRO A 540 -22.56 14.05 -13.08
N TRP A 541 -22.35 14.20 -11.76
CA TRP A 541 -21.14 14.77 -11.16
C TRP A 541 -19.86 14.24 -11.85
N ARG A 542 -19.03 15.14 -12.39
CA ARG A 542 -17.70 14.81 -12.92
C ARG A 542 -16.68 14.93 -11.78
N PHE A 543 -16.06 13.83 -11.37
CA PHE A 543 -14.96 13.85 -10.40
C PHE A 543 -13.74 14.57 -11.00
N PRO A 544 -12.92 15.30 -10.22
CA PRO A 544 -11.71 15.90 -10.73
C PRO A 544 -10.74 14.80 -11.20
N GLN A 545 -10.24 14.94 -12.42
CA GLN A 545 -9.43 13.90 -13.05
C GLN A 545 -8.11 13.69 -12.28
N ALA A 546 -7.72 12.44 -12.04
CA ALA A 546 -6.39 12.06 -11.53
C ALA A 546 -5.24 12.36 -12.53
N LEU A 547 -5.52 13.14 -13.56
CA LEU A 547 -4.62 13.53 -14.63
C LEU A 547 -4.05 14.92 -14.35
N GLN A 548 -2.78 15.11 -14.66
CA GLN A 548 -2.06 16.37 -14.49
C GLN A 548 -1.31 16.71 -15.77
N THR A 549 -1.66 17.85 -16.36
CA THR A 549 -0.97 18.38 -17.55
C THR A 549 0.35 19.01 -17.13
N LEU A 550 1.46 18.40 -17.54
CA LEU A 550 2.80 18.88 -17.22
C LEU A 550 3.13 20.16 -18.01
N GLY A 551 2.87 20.14 -19.31
CA GLY A 551 3.16 21.25 -20.21
C GLY A 551 3.16 20.78 -21.67
N ALA A 552 3.59 21.66 -22.56
CA ALA A 552 3.68 21.39 -23.99
C ALA A 552 5.05 21.79 -24.53
N ILE A 553 5.63 20.95 -25.38
CA ILE A 553 6.93 21.19 -26.01
C ILE A 553 6.72 21.69 -27.43
N THR A 554 7.47 22.71 -27.83
CA THR A 554 7.41 23.24 -29.20
C THR A 554 7.98 22.23 -30.20
N ILE A 555 7.35 22.11 -31.37
CA ILE A 555 7.84 21.27 -32.45
C ILE A 555 8.64 22.15 -33.40
N SER A 556 9.91 21.80 -33.57
CA SER A 556 10.83 22.46 -34.50
C SER A 556 11.48 21.44 -35.42
N SER A 557 12.02 21.91 -36.53
CA SER A 557 12.60 21.00 -37.51
C SER A 557 13.97 20.48 -37.06
N GLY A 558 14.15 19.16 -37.09
CA GLY A 558 15.31 18.47 -36.53
C GLY A 558 15.14 18.04 -35.08
N ARG A 559 14.02 18.39 -34.43
CA ARG A 559 13.76 18.00 -33.05
C ARG A 559 13.49 16.50 -32.93
N PHE A 560 14.20 15.87 -32.02
CA PHE A 560 13.97 14.48 -31.63
C PHE A 560 13.45 14.43 -30.20
N LEU A 561 12.25 13.88 -30.01
CA LEU A 561 11.61 13.72 -28.72
C LEU A 561 11.48 12.25 -28.37
N ALA A 562 11.72 11.89 -27.12
CA ALA A 562 11.45 10.56 -26.62
C ALA A 562 10.77 10.63 -25.25
N TRP A 563 9.76 9.79 -25.02
CA TRP A 563 9.08 9.67 -23.72
C TRP A 563 8.64 8.22 -23.42
N PRO A 564 8.52 7.85 -22.14
CA PRO A 564 7.96 6.56 -21.76
C PRO A 564 6.45 6.54 -21.99
N ASN A 565 5.89 5.37 -22.25
CA ASN A 565 4.43 5.20 -22.44
C ASN A 565 3.64 5.33 -21.13
N THR A 566 4.30 5.72 -20.03
CA THR A 566 3.69 6.18 -18.77
C THR A 566 3.20 7.64 -18.86
N LEU A 567 3.64 8.40 -19.87
CA LEU A 567 3.09 9.71 -20.24
C LEU A 567 2.08 9.56 -21.39
N ARG A 568 1.02 10.34 -21.31
CA ARG A 568 0.06 10.53 -22.40
C ARG A 568 0.49 11.74 -23.21
N SER A 569 0.28 11.68 -24.51
CA SER A 569 0.61 12.78 -25.42
C SER A 569 -0.60 13.22 -26.21
N LYS A 570 -0.60 14.49 -26.60
CA LYS A 570 -1.61 15.11 -27.46
C LYS A 570 -0.92 16.11 -28.39
N ALA A 571 -1.12 15.99 -29.69
CA ALA A 571 -0.72 17.03 -30.62
C ALA A 571 -1.68 18.23 -30.50
N GLU A 572 -1.15 19.43 -30.27
CA GLU A 572 -1.96 20.65 -30.19
C GLU A 572 -2.36 21.14 -31.58
N SER A 573 -3.38 22.00 -31.62
CA SER A 573 -3.76 22.69 -32.84
C SER A 573 -2.66 23.64 -33.29
N PHE A 574 -2.40 23.72 -34.59
CA PHE A 574 -1.43 24.64 -35.16
C PHE A 574 -1.90 25.15 -36.52
N SER A 575 -1.31 26.24 -36.99
CA SER A 575 -1.70 26.88 -38.25
C SER A 575 -0.50 27.13 -39.15
N SER A 576 -0.80 27.49 -40.40
CA SER A 576 0.20 27.94 -41.35
C SER A 576 0.70 29.32 -40.95
N GLU A 577 2.00 29.56 -41.06
CA GLU A 577 2.60 30.89 -40.81
C GLU A 577 2.15 31.90 -41.88
N ASP A 578 2.19 31.49 -43.14
CA ASP A 578 1.62 32.17 -44.31
C ASP A 578 0.44 31.35 -44.85
N PRO A 579 -0.82 31.78 -44.62
CA PRO A 579 -2.01 31.09 -45.11
C PRO A 579 -2.10 31.00 -46.64
N SER A 580 -1.33 31.79 -47.39
CA SER A 580 -1.33 31.75 -48.87
C SER A 580 -0.45 30.65 -49.45
N ARG A 581 0.46 30.08 -48.64
CA ARG A 581 1.35 28.99 -49.02
C ARG A 581 0.93 27.67 -48.35
N PRO A 582 1.12 26.52 -49.01
CA PRO A 582 1.00 25.25 -48.31
C PRO A 582 2.11 25.13 -47.25
N GLY A 583 1.80 24.42 -46.16
CA GLY A 583 2.76 24.06 -45.12
C GLY A 583 2.75 22.56 -44.85
N HIS A 584 3.84 22.02 -44.33
CA HIS A 584 3.93 20.59 -44.02
C HIS A 584 4.75 20.30 -42.77
N LEU A 585 4.23 19.37 -41.96
CA LEU A 585 4.88 18.79 -40.79
C LEU A 585 5.05 17.29 -41.03
N ARG A 586 6.30 16.84 -41.13
CA ARG A 586 6.62 15.43 -41.36
C ARG A 586 7.52 14.87 -40.29
N PHE A 587 7.14 13.68 -39.82
CA PHE A 587 7.83 13.03 -38.72
C PHE A 587 7.75 11.50 -38.81
N VAL A 588 8.73 10.87 -38.18
CA VAL A 588 8.79 9.41 -37.98
C VAL A 588 8.56 9.13 -36.51
N THR A 589 7.64 8.23 -36.21
CA THR A 589 7.36 7.74 -34.86
C THR A 589 7.84 6.30 -34.73
N LEU A 590 8.59 6.04 -33.67
CA LEU A 590 9.07 4.72 -33.27
C LEU A 590 8.44 4.36 -31.93
N TRP A 591 7.85 3.17 -31.83
CA TRP A 591 7.41 2.62 -30.55
C TRP A 591 8.22 1.40 -30.19
N LEU A 592 8.74 1.42 -28.97
CA LEU A 592 9.47 0.30 -28.37
C LEU A 592 8.46 -0.64 -27.70
N VAL A 593 8.39 -1.87 -28.18
CA VAL A 593 7.73 -2.98 -27.47
C VAL A 593 8.64 -3.44 -26.33
N ASP A 594 8.08 -3.71 -25.15
CA ASP A 594 8.83 -4.16 -23.98
C ASP A 594 9.67 -5.40 -24.33
N PRO A 595 11.01 -5.31 -24.33
CA PRO A 595 11.87 -6.41 -24.74
C PRO A 595 11.84 -7.62 -23.79
N HIS A 596 11.25 -7.49 -22.59
CA HIS A 596 10.96 -8.64 -21.74
C HIS A 596 9.86 -9.54 -22.32
N TYR A 597 8.99 -8.99 -23.17
CA TYR A 597 8.00 -9.72 -23.92
C TYR A 597 8.51 -9.98 -25.34
N ARG A 598 8.09 -11.12 -25.89
CA ARG A 598 8.14 -11.37 -27.33
C ARG A 598 6.70 -11.47 -27.81
N ILE A 599 6.29 -10.58 -28.71
CA ILE A 599 4.97 -10.63 -29.36
C ILE A 599 5.09 -11.14 -30.79
N CYS A 600 3.96 -11.50 -31.41
CA CYS A 600 3.91 -11.88 -32.82
C CYS A 600 4.38 -10.69 -33.68
N SER A 601 5.39 -10.89 -34.52
CA SER A 601 6.01 -9.82 -35.31
C SER A 601 5.95 -10.10 -36.81
N THR A 602 6.46 -9.18 -37.63
CA THR A 602 6.60 -9.41 -39.08
C THR A 602 7.55 -10.56 -39.42
N ARG A 603 8.33 -11.09 -38.46
CA ARG A 603 9.07 -12.36 -38.63
C ARG A 603 8.12 -13.56 -38.66
N ASN A 604 6.97 -13.49 -38.02
CA ASN A 604 6.05 -14.61 -37.87
C ASN A 604 4.86 -14.54 -38.84
N VAL A 605 4.58 -13.36 -39.38
CA VAL A 605 3.47 -13.12 -40.31
C VAL A 605 4.03 -12.78 -41.68
N PRO A 606 3.69 -13.55 -42.74
CA PRO A 606 4.03 -13.17 -44.10
C PRO A 606 3.40 -11.84 -44.50
N PRO A 607 3.99 -11.10 -45.45
CA PRO A 607 3.42 -9.85 -45.93
C PRO A 607 1.97 -10.02 -46.41
N GLN A 608 1.06 -9.19 -45.91
CA GLN A 608 -0.37 -9.27 -46.23
C GLN A 608 -0.74 -8.48 -47.50
N ARG A 609 0.20 -7.68 -48.04
CA ARG A 609 0.01 -6.84 -49.21
C ARG A 609 0.08 -7.64 -50.50
N HIS A 610 -1.03 -7.64 -51.25
CA HIS A 610 -1.13 -8.37 -52.52
C HIS A 610 -0.11 -7.88 -53.57
N ASP A 611 0.22 -6.59 -53.58
CA ASP A 611 1.14 -5.97 -54.55
C ASP A 611 2.61 -6.33 -54.32
N TRP A 612 2.95 -6.90 -53.16
CA TRP A 612 4.30 -7.38 -52.85
C TRP A 612 4.56 -8.80 -53.38
N ALA A 613 3.51 -9.52 -53.78
CA ALA A 613 3.59 -10.90 -54.21
C ALA A 613 4.01 -11.10 -55.69
N ALA A 614 4.47 -10.06 -56.39
CA ALA A 614 4.53 -10.07 -57.85
C ALA A 614 5.51 -11.08 -58.48
N ALA A 615 4.94 -12.14 -59.07
CA ALA A 615 5.09 -12.42 -60.51
C ALA A 615 3.75 -12.92 -61.10
N PRO A 616 3.17 -12.23 -62.11
CA PRO A 616 1.91 -12.60 -62.77
C PRO A 616 2.05 -13.76 -63.78
N SER A 617 3.00 -14.68 -63.59
CA SER A 617 3.34 -15.71 -64.60
C SER A 617 2.81 -17.11 -64.32
N GLU A 618 2.26 -17.40 -63.15
CA GLU A 618 1.64 -18.71 -62.92
C GLU A 618 0.25 -18.53 -62.33
N ARG A 619 -0.75 -18.98 -63.09
CA ARG A 619 -2.13 -19.14 -62.63
C ARG A 619 -2.14 -20.17 -61.50
N SER A 620 -1.79 -19.76 -60.28
CA SER A 620 -2.08 -20.56 -59.10
C SER A 620 -3.58 -20.49 -58.84
N THR A 621 -4.13 -21.67 -58.60
CA THR A 621 -5.55 -21.96 -58.39
C THR A 621 -6.18 -21.06 -57.32
N GLY A 622 -7.47 -20.74 -57.45
CA GLY A 622 -8.20 -19.70 -56.71
C GLY A 622 -8.29 -19.79 -55.17
N ASP A 623 -7.51 -20.63 -54.50
CA ASP A 623 -7.38 -20.67 -53.03
C ASP A 623 -6.19 -19.86 -52.49
N ASP A 624 -5.12 -19.60 -53.26
CA ASP A 624 -3.94 -18.84 -52.79
C ASP A 624 -4.24 -17.33 -52.63
N TYR A 625 -5.14 -16.78 -53.46
CA TYR A 625 -5.55 -15.37 -53.42
C TYR A 625 -6.37 -15.00 -52.16
N LYS A 626 -6.89 -15.98 -51.41
CA LYS A 626 -7.61 -15.73 -50.14
C LYS A 626 -6.67 -15.35 -48.98
N THR A 627 -5.36 -15.32 -49.22
CA THR A 627 -4.34 -15.11 -48.18
C THR A 627 -3.94 -13.65 -48.01
N PHE A 628 -4.25 -12.79 -48.98
CA PHE A 628 -3.88 -11.37 -48.99
C PHE A 628 -5.06 -10.48 -48.64
N MET A 629 -4.77 -9.36 -47.99
CA MET A 629 -5.75 -8.33 -47.66
C MET A 629 -5.81 -7.32 -48.82
N THR A 630 -7.01 -7.06 -49.35
CA THR A 630 -7.17 -5.99 -50.35
C THR A 630 -6.97 -4.61 -49.69
N PRO A 631 -6.64 -3.56 -50.46
CA PRO A 631 -6.53 -2.21 -49.92
C PRO A 631 -7.80 -1.73 -49.19
N GLU A 632 -8.98 -2.10 -49.69
CA GLU A 632 -10.28 -1.77 -49.09
C GLU A 632 -10.47 -2.48 -47.74
N GLN A 633 -10.14 -3.77 -47.68
CA GLN A 633 -10.18 -4.54 -46.43
C GLN A 633 -9.19 -3.99 -45.41
N ALA A 634 -8.00 -3.58 -45.85
CA ALA A 634 -7.00 -2.97 -44.97
C ALA A 634 -7.48 -1.63 -44.41
N GLN A 635 -8.16 -0.81 -45.23
CA GLN A 635 -8.77 0.44 -44.79
C GLN A 635 -9.92 0.20 -43.79
N GLU A 636 -10.76 -0.82 -44.00
CA GLU A 636 -11.81 -1.21 -43.05
C GLU A 636 -11.22 -1.68 -41.70
N VAL A 637 -10.19 -2.53 -41.75
CA VAL A 637 -9.48 -3.00 -40.56
C VAL A 637 -8.83 -1.85 -39.79
N ARG A 638 -8.23 -0.89 -40.51
CA ARG A 638 -7.67 0.33 -39.93
C ARG A 638 -8.74 1.15 -39.20
N GLU A 639 -9.91 1.35 -39.82
CA GLU A 639 -11.01 2.11 -39.22
C GLU A 639 -11.54 1.44 -37.95
N ARG A 640 -11.71 0.11 -37.96
CA ARG A 640 -12.10 -0.67 -36.78
C ARG A 640 -11.05 -0.62 -35.67
N THR A 641 -9.78 -0.79 -36.04
CA THR A 641 -8.64 -0.73 -35.09
C THR A 641 -8.57 0.66 -34.45
N THR A 642 -8.77 1.72 -35.23
CA THR A 642 -8.78 3.10 -34.73
C THR A 642 -9.95 3.36 -33.80
N ALA A 643 -11.15 2.87 -34.14
CA ALA A 643 -12.34 2.98 -33.30
C ALA A 643 -12.18 2.23 -31.95
N GLU A 644 -11.60 1.02 -31.98
CA GLU A 644 -11.32 0.25 -30.76
C GLU A 644 -10.34 0.98 -29.83
N ARG A 645 -9.23 1.50 -30.38
CA ARG A 645 -8.25 2.30 -29.64
C ARG A 645 -8.86 3.56 -29.05
N LYS A 646 -9.67 4.29 -29.84
CA LYS A 646 -10.37 5.48 -29.37
C LYS A 646 -11.29 5.14 -28.19
N SER A 647 -12.07 4.06 -28.30
CA SER A 647 -12.95 3.60 -27.23
C SER A 647 -12.17 3.20 -25.96
N ALA A 648 -11.03 2.52 -26.09
CA ALA A 648 -10.19 2.16 -24.95
C ALA A 648 -9.62 3.40 -24.24
N THR A 649 -9.16 4.39 -25.00
CA THR A 649 -8.67 5.68 -24.48
C THR A 649 -9.79 6.49 -23.84
N GLU A 650 -10.97 6.61 -24.47
CA GLU A 650 -12.14 7.29 -23.89
C GLU A 650 -12.57 6.64 -22.57
N LYS A 651 -12.58 5.30 -22.48
CA LYS A 651 -12.87 4.58 -21.23
C LYS A 651 -11.82 4.84 -20.16
N LEU A 652 -10.55 4.98 -20.53
CA LEU A 652 -9.45 5.32 -19.62
C LEU A 652 -9.55 6.77 -19.15
N ASN A 653 -9.92 7.70 -20.03
CA ASN A 653 -10.07 9.13 -19.75
C ASN A 653 -11.31 9.42 -18.88
N ASN A 654 -12.42 8.71 -19.13
CA ASN A 654 -13.69 8.89 -18.41
C ASN A 654 -13.74 8.19 -17.04
N ARG A 655 -12.72 7.40 -16.67
CA ARG A 655 -12.66 6.63 -15.40
C ARG A 655 -11.42 6.93 -14.55
N ALA A 656 -10.82 8.11 -14.74
CA ALA A 656 -9.67 8.55 -13.96
C ALA A 656 -10.01 8.52 -12.46
N LEU A 657 -9.16 7.84 -11.69
CA LEU A 657 -9.33 7.39 -10.31
C LEU A 657 -10.13 8.36 -9.41
N PRO A 658 -10.92 7.84 -8.45
CA PRO A 658 -11.32 8.64 -7.32
C PRO A 658 -10.03 9.11 -6.64
N ILE A 659 -9.82 10.42 -6.64
CA ILE A 659 -9.09 11.08 -5.56
C ILE A 659 -9.56 10.40 -4.28
N THR A 660 -8.62 9.94 -3.45
CA THR A 660 -8.88 9.15 -2.24
C THR A 660 -10.22 9.52 -1.59
N ASP A 661 -11.00 8.53 -1.14
CA ASP A 661 -12.37 8.61 -0.56
C ASP A 661 -12.61 9.74 0.48
N HIS A 662 -11.55 10.43 0.91
CA HIS A 662 -11.52 11.64 1.72
C HIS A 662 -11.84 12.93 0.94
N PHE A 663 -11.33 13.06 -0.28
CA PHE A 663 -11.43 14.27 -1.09
C PHE A 663 -12.81 14.44 -1.72
N ALA A 664 -13.38 13.33 -2.20
CA ALA A 664 -14.76 13.27 -2.69
C ALA A 664 -15.79 13.50 -1.57
N ARG A 665 -15.46 13.31 -0.29
CA ARG A 665 -16.39 13.66 0.82
C ARG A 665 -16.39 15.14 1.17
N TYR A 666 -15.29 15.85 0.89
CA TYR A 666 -15.12 17.24 1.31
C TYR A 666 -15.52 18.25 0.25
N THR A 667 -15.28 18.00 -1.04
CA THR A 667 -15.89 18.84 -2.11
C THR A 667 -17.41 18.69 -2.15
N PHE A 668 -17.95 17.54 -1.72
CA PHE A 668 -19.40 17.31 -1.58
C PHE A 668 -20.02 17.95 -0.32
N SER A 669 -19.22 18.51 0.61
CA SER A 669 -19.75 19.24 1.77
C SER A 669 -20.14 20.70 1.47
N ARG A 670 -20.18 21.11 0.20
CA ARG A 670 -20.74 22.40 -0.24
C ARG A 670 -22.24 22.56 0.03
N HIS A 671 -22.90 21.57 0.64
CA HIS A 671 -24.29 21.64 1.11
C HIS A 671 -24.50 22.44 2.42
N PHE A 672 -23.49 23.15 2.93
CA PHE A 672 -23.64 24.08 4.06
C PHE A 672 -23.65 25.58 3.67
N ARG A 673 -24.14 25.90 2.46
CA ARG A 673 -24.58 27.26 2.10
C ARG A 673 -26.11 27.44 2.06
N SER A 674 -26.89 26.57 2.70
CA SER A 674 -28.36 26.59 2.58
C SER A 674 -29.19 26.78 3.86
N ASN A 675 -28.63 27.25 4.99
CA ASN A 675 -29.44 27.47 6.20
C ASN A 675 -29.34 28.88 6.85
N VAL A 676 -28.78 29.90 6.18
CA VAL A 676 -28.76 31.29 6.72
C VAL A 676 -29.37 32.34 5.76
N ILE A 677 -29.96 31.95 4.64
CA ILE A 677 -30.71 32.92 3.79
C ILE A 677 -32.06 32.33 3.41
N MET A 678 -33.02 32.33 4.33
CA MET A 678 -34.44 32.36 4.01
C MET A 678 -35.19 33.11 5.11
N GLY A 679 -35.21 34.43 4.96
CA GLY A 679 -36.10 35.34 5.68
C GLY A 679 -36.58 36.40 4.70
N LYS A 680 -37.42 35.98 3.74
CA LYS A 680 -38.26 36.92 2.97
C LYS A 680 -39.38 37.40 3.89
N GLU A 681 -39.40 38.70 4.17
CA GLU A 681 -40.65 39.44 4.42
C GLU A 681 -40.75 40.58 3.38
N GLN A 682 -41.86 40.57 2.63
CA GLN A 682 -42.36 41.65 1.75
C GLN A 682 -43.09 42.70 2.62
N PRO A 683 -43.22 44.00 2.24
CA PRO A 683 -44.12 44.49 1.14
C PRO A 683 -43.55 45.76 0.44
N GLY A 684 -44.08 46.41 -0.61
CA GLY A 684 -45.30 46.33 -1.41
C GLY A 684 -45.28 47.49 -2.46
N GLU A 685 -46.27 47.50 -3.34
CA GLU A 685 -46.73 48.60 -4.23
C GLU A 685 -46.03 48.87 -5.59
N LEU A 686 -46.68 48.30 -6.62
CA LEU A 686 -46.92 48.72 -8.01
C LEU A 686 -47.16 50.25 -8.20
N PRO A 687 -47.01 50.86 -9.42
CA PRO A 687 -47.63 50.35 -10.65
C PRO A 687 -46.95 50.59 -12.00
N GLY A 688 -47.15 49.62 -12.90
CA GLY A 688 -47.77 49.85 -14.20
C GLY A 688 -46.93 50.39 -15.37
N VAL A 689 -47.20 49.79 -16.53
CA VAL A 689 -47.08 50.30 -17.92
C VAL A 689 -45.98 49.64 -18.77
N GLY A 690 -46.43 48.87 -19.77
CA GLY A 690 -46.02 49.09 -21.16
C GLY A 690 -44.92 48.20 -21.76
N ALA A 691 -45.36 47.18 -22.49
CA ALA A 691 -44.97 46.88 -23.87
C ALA A 691 -43.48 46.88 -24.30
N GLY A 692 -43.05 45.74 -24.85
CA GLY A 692 -42.54 45.69 -26.22
C GLY A 692 -41.04 45.51 -26.46
N SER A 693 -40.73 44.48 -27.25
CA SER A 693 -39.84 44.54 -28.43
C SER A 693 -38.31 44.51 -28.26
N THR A 694 -37.76 43.39 -28.74
CA THR A 694 -36.62 43.20 -29.69
C THR A 694 -35.23 43.79 -29.44
N ALA A 695 -34.25 42.87 -29.48
CA ALA A 695 -33.04 42.86 -30.32
C ALA A 695 -31.82 43.78 -30.04
N HIS A 696 -30.64 43.15 -30.19
CA HIS A 696 -29.32 43.71 -30.56
C HIS A 696 -28.72 44.72 -29.56
N HIS A 697 -27.41 44.96 -29.41
CA HIS A 697 -26.15 44.71 -30.12
C HIS A 697 -25.03 45.02 -29.07
N GLY A 698 -23.77 44.60 -29.30
CA GLY A 698 -22.60 45.30 -28.71
C GLY A 698 -22.47 46.74 -29.25
N PRO A 699 -21.30 47.42 -29.25
CA PRO A 699 -19.95 47.04 -28.81
C PRO A 699 -19.22 48.20 -28.05
N ARG A 700 -17.87 48.18 -28.06
CA ARG A 700 -16.88 49.30 -27.94
C ARG A 700 -16.27 49.62 -26.56
N GLU A 701 -14.93 49.53 -26.43
CA GLU A 701 -13.88 50.60 -26.59
C GLU A 701 -13.99 51.65 -25.46
N SER A 702 -12.96 52.17 -24.76
CA SER A 702 -11.51 52.33 -24.97
C SER A 702 -10.91 53.08 -23.76
N ALA A 703 -9.57 53.03 -23.64
CA ALA A 703 -8.64 54.11 -23.20
C ALA A 703 -8.52 54.41 -21.68
N VAL A 704 -7.35 54.18 -21.06
CA VAL A 704 -6.11 55.01 -20.97
C VAL A 704 -6.19 55.99 -19.78
N ASP A 705 -5.29 55.85 -18.78
CA ASP A 705 -4.45 56.96 -18.29
C ASP A 705 -3.44 56.53 -17.19
N GLU A 706 -2.19 56.68 -17.60
CA GLU A 706 -0.96 57.14 -16.94
C GLU A 706 -0.92 57.78 -15.52
N LEU A 707 0.30 57.66 -14.94
CA LEU A 707 0.98 58.54 -13.96
C LEU A 707 0.40 58.59 -12.52
N SER A 708 1.15 58.74 -11.42
CA SER A 708 2.58 58.90 -11.15
C SER A 708 2.78 59.06 -9.62
N SER A 709 4.02 58.86 -9.19
CA SER A 709 4.66 59.49 -8.02
C SER A 709 4.26 58.99 -6.62
N SER A 710 5.23 58.51 -5.85
CA SER A 710 5.99 59.36 -4.93
C SER A 710 7.06 58.54 -4.20
N LYS A 711 8.11 59.28 -3.82
CA LYS A 711 9.48 58.87 -3.49
C LYS A 711 9.66 58.55 -1.99
N GLU A 712 10.92 58.18 -1.69
CA GLU A 712 11.68 58.47 -0.43
C GLU A 712 11.40 57.56 0.78
N ALA A 713 12.37 57.17 1.62
CA ALA A 713 13.80 57.47 1.72
C ALA A 713 14.53 56.36 2.53
N ALA A 714 15.81 56.19 2.19
CA ALA A 714 17.05 56.07 2.99
C ALA A 714 17.01 55.43 4.41
N HIS A 715 18.02 54.71 4.94
CA HIS A 715 19.45 55.03 4.98
C HIS A 715 20.28 53.89 5.68
N HIS A 716 21.58 53.85 5.35
CA HIS A 716 22.75 53.43 6.17
C HIS A 716 23.35 52.00 6.08
N ALA A 717 24.24 51.83 5.09
CA ALA A 717 25.72 51.84 5.18
C ALA A 717 26.47 51.17 6.36
N ARG A 718 27.35 50.21 6.03
CA ARG A 718 28.83 50.14 6.23
C ARG A 718 29.29 48.67 6.33
N LYS A 719 30.54 48.26 6.15
CA LYS A 719 31.68 48.52 5.23
C LYS A 719 32.85 47.67 5.79
N ASP A 720 33.73 47.24 4.89
CA ASP A 720 35.17 46.94 5.08
C ASP A 720 35.61 45.61 5.76
N GLY A 721 36.62 44.95 5.16
CA GLY A 721 37.47 43.95 5.80
C GLY A 721 38.19 42.96 4.86
N GLU A 722 39.39 43.32 4.43
CA GLU A 722 40.32 42.69 3.45
C GLU A 722 41.21 41.53 3.99
N ASP A 723 41.91 40.88 3.03
CA ASP A 723 43.25 40.22 3.08
C ASP A 723 43.46 38.74 3.48
N ASP A 724 43.61 37.87 2.46
CA ASP A 724 44.82 37.17 1.94
C ASP A 724 45.89 36.52 2.91
N PRO A 725 46.87 35.70 2.44
CA PRO A 725 46.84 34.23 2.56
C PRO A 725 48.20 33.64 3.06
N THR A 726 48.44 32.36 2.76
CA THR A 726 49.73 31.62 2.67
C THR A 726 50.15 30.65 3.79
N ASN A 727 50.32 29.39 3.35
CA ASN A 727 51.56 28.62 3.30
C ASN A 727 51.80 27.36 4.17
N GLU A 728 52.13 26.30 3.42
CA GLU A 728 53.19 25.28 3.62
C GLU A 728 53.01 24.10 4.62
N ALA A 729 52.66 22.96 4.01
CA ALA A 729 53.48 21.73 3.86
C ALA A 729 54.26 21.13 5.06
N HIS A 730 54.03 19.82 5.34
CA HIS A 730 55.05 18.77 5.20
C HIS A 730 54.58 17.32 5.55
N ASN A 731 55.09 16.36 4.75
CA ASN A 731 55.50 14.96 5.05
C ASN A 731 54.61 13.74 4.70
N ALA A 732 54.81 13.23 3.48
CA ALA A 732 55.43 11.94 3.07
C ALA A 732 55.08 10.58 3.75
N ASP A 733 54.29 9.74 3.03
CA ASP A 733 54.57 8.42 2.36
C ASP A 733 55.61 7.41 2.94
N PRO A 734 55.73 6.12 2.49
CA PRO A 734 54.82 5.07 1.95
C PRO A 734 55.01 3.68 2.64
N GLY A 735 54.21 2.67 2.27
CA GLY A 735 54.51 1.25 2.54
C GLY A 735 53.61 0.26 1.81
N LYS A 736 54.06 -0.23 0.66
CA LYS A 736 53.39 -1.20 -0.23
C LYS A 736 53.96 -2.62 -0.05
N GLU A 737 53.07 -3.58 -0.33
CA GLU A 737 53.30 -4.94 -0.86
C GLU A 737 53.71 -6.08 0.10
N LEU A 738 52.77 -7.02 0.30
CA LEU A 738 53.02 -8.45 0.08
C LEU A 738 51.75 -9.17 -0.45
N GLU A 739 51.85 -9.56 -1.72
CA GLU A 739 51.38 -10.78 -2.39
C GLU A 739 49.94 -11.32 -2.31
N ALA A 740 49.39 -11.39 -3.54
CA ALA A 740 48.41 -12.30 -4.09
C ALA A 740 48.39 -13.72 -3.49
N GLY A 741 47.18 -14.16 -3.10
CA GLY A 741 46.98 -15.53 -2.64
C GLY A 741 45.57 -15.91 -2.19
N THR A 742 44.49 -15.36 -2.74
CA THR A 742 43.16 -16.03 -2.74
C THR A 742 42.27 -15.50 -3.87
N LEU A 743 42.48 -16.02 -5.08
CA LEU A 743 41.41 -16.12 -6.08
C LEU A 743 40.43 -17.24 -5.66
N SER A 744 39.15 -17.05 -5.99
CA SER A 744 38.01 -18.00 -5.87
C SER A 744 37.33 -18.18 -4.50
N ARG A 745 36.37 -17.29 -4.24
CA ARG A 745 34.96 -17.52 -3.80
C ARG A 745 34.44 -16.15 -3.33
N THR A 746 33.47 -15.52 -3.98
CA THR A 746 32.04 -15.86 -3.81
C THR A 746 31.23 -15.34 -5.01
N THR A 747 30.74 -16.28 -5.81
CA THR A 747 29.61 -16.17 -6.73
C THR A 747 28.37 -15.59 -6.05
N THR A 748 27.61 -14.80 -6.81
CA THR A 748 26.13 -14.80 -6.85
C THR A 748 25.41 -15.61 -5.76
N GLU A 749 24.73 -14.93 -4.84
CA GLU A 749 23.51 -15.48 -4.22
C GLU A 749 22.32 -14.59 -4.58
N GLN A 750 21.72 -14.92 -5.72
CA GLN A 750 20.30 -14.70 -5.96
C GLN A 750 19.53 -15.32 -4.77
N GLY A 751 18.67 -14.55 -4.11
CA GLY A 751 17.76 -15.06 -3.07
C GLY A 751 16.84 -16.13 -3.65
N THR A 752 17.31 -17.37 -3.63
CA THR A 752 16.67 -18.52 -4.25
C THR A 752 15.59 -19.02 -3.28
N TYR A 753 14.31 -18.72 -3.54
CA TYR A 753 13.23 -19.29 -2.75
C TYR A 753 13.28 -20.83 -2.81
N ILE A 754 13.07 -21.47 -1.67
CA ILE A 754 13.18 -22.92 -1.56
C ILE A 754 11.96 -23.56 -2.24
N SER A 755 12.17 -24.48 -3.18
CA SER A 755 11.11 -25.21 -3.87
C SER A 755 11.29 -26.73 -3.77
N GLY A 756 10.21 -27.50 -3.97
CA GLY A 756 10.23 -28.97 -3.96
C GLY A 756 10.56 -29.58 -2.59
N LEU A 757 11.38 -30.65 -2.58
CA LEU A 757 11.72 -31.43 -1.38
C LEU A 757 12.40 -30.58 -0.28
N LYS A 758 13.22 -29.60 -0.67
CA LYS A 758 13.89 -28.70 0.29
C LYS A 758 12.89 -27.83 1.07
N LEU A 759 11.79 -27.42 0.44
CA LEU A 759 10.74 -26.64 1.10
C LEU A 759 9.96 -27.51 2.09
N ALA A 760 9.67 -28.76 1.71
CA ALA A 760 9.07 -29.72 2.62
C ALA A 760 9.96 -29.98 3.85
N LEU A 761 11.28 -30.08 3.67
CA LEU A 761 12.25 -30.26 4.76
C LEU A 761 12.35 -29.05 5.71
N VAL A 762 11.92 -27.85 5.30
CA VAL A 762 11.85 -26.65 6.16
C VAL A 762 10.45 -26.49 6.78
N TRP A 763 9.38 -26.75 6.03
CA TRP A 763 8.01 -26.52 6.50
C TRP A 763 7.49 -27.63 7.43
N LEU A 764 7.85 -28.90 7.19
CA LEU A 764 7.40 -30.01 8.03
C LEU A 764 7.88 -29.89 9.49
N PRO A 765 9.17 -29.62 9.77
CA PRO A 765 9.61 -29.50 11.15
C PRO A 765 9.03 -28.25 11.84
N LEU A 766 8.83 -27.14 11.12
CA LEU A 766 8.12 -25.97 11.66
C LEU A 766 6.70 -26.31 12.09
N SER A 767 5.97 -27.06 11.26
CA SER A 767 4.61 -27.53 11.56
C SER A 767 4.58 -28.49 12.73
N LEU A 768 5.58 -29.37 12.82
CA LEU A 768 5.74 -30.32 13.92
C LEU A 768 6.03 -29.61 15.24
N VAL A 769 6.87 -28.57 15.25
CA VAL A 769 7.14 -27.75 16.45
C VAL A 769 5.88 -27.04 16.92
N VAL A 770 5.14 -26.40 16.01
CA VAL A 770 3.87 -25.72 16.36
C VAL A 770 2.84 -26.73 16.88
N PHE A 771 2.79 -27.94 16.31
CA PHE A 771 1.97 -29.04 16.80
C PHE A 771 2.32 -29.44 18.23
N VAL A 772 3.60 -29.72 18.50
CA VAL A 772 4.07 -30.14 19.84
C VAL A 772 3.84 -29.03 20.87
N MET A 773 4.10 -27.76 20.50
CA MET A 773 3.85 -26.62 21.39
C MET A 773 2.37 -26.53 21.79
N LEU A 774 1.45 -26.67 20.83
CA LEU A 774 0.02 -26.61 21.09
C LEU A 774 -0.52 -27.89 21.76
N LEU A 775 0.09 -29.03 21.49
CA LEU A 775 -0.15 -30.28 22.20
C LEU A 775 0.20 -30.14 23.68
N ASP A 776 1.39 -29.63 24.01
CA ASP A 776 1.89 -29.46 25.38
C ASP A 776 0.99 -28.54 26.23
N VAL A 777 0.45 -27.48 25.63
CA VAL A 777 -0.53 -26.61 26.30
C VAL A 777 -1.80 -27.37 26.71
N SER A 778 -2.24 -28.33 25.89
CA SER A 778 -3.53 -29.01 26.05
C SER A 778 -3.44 -30.36 26.80
N ILE A 779 -2.34 -31.10 26.61
CA ILE A 779 -2.12 -32.46 27.11
C ILE A 779 -2.13 -32.55 28.64
N VAL A 780 -1.69 -31.48 29.31
CA VAL A 780 -1.57 -31.42 30.77
C VAL A 780 -2.92 -31.43 31.48
N ALA A 781 -3.97 -30.92 30.83
CA ALA A 781 -5.29 -30.70 31.46
C ALA A 781 -5.91 -31.98 32.05
N THR A 782 -5.82 -33.11 31.34
CA THR A 782 -6.34 -34.40 31.80
C THR A 782 -5.38 -35.15 32.72
N ALA A 783 -4.09 -34.79 32.71
CA ALA A 783 -3.07 -35.35 33.59
C ALA A 783 -3.05 -34.70 34.98
N ILE A 784 -3.43 -33.42 35.09
CA ILE A 784 -3.40 -32.62 36.34
C ILE A 784 -4.06 -33.32 37.53
N PRO A 785 -5.29 -33.87 37.42
CA PRO A 785 -5.92 -34.51 38.57
C PRO A 785 -5.08 -35.66 39.13
N ARG A 786 -4.37 -36.40 38.27
CA ARG A 786 -3.43 -37.43 38.70
C ARG A 786 -2.13 -36.86 39.26
N ILE A 787 -1.52 -35.87 38.59
CA ILE A 787 -0.29 -35.19 39.05
C ILE A 787 -0.45 -34.65 40.48
N THR A 788 -1.58 -34.01 40.77
CA THR A 788 -1.86 -33.48 42.11
C THR A 788 -1.98 -34.56 43.17
N SER A 789 -2.42 -35.75 42.79
CA SER A 789 -2.56 -36.90 43.68
C SER A 789 -1.20 -37.55 43.93
N ASP A 790 -0.34 -37.63 42.91
CA ASP A 790 1.03 -38.14 43.01
C ASP A 790 1.95 -37.20 43.84
N PHE A 791 1.76 -35.88 43.74
CA PHE A 791 2.56 -34.88 44.46
C PHE A 791 1.91 -34.32 45.73
N HIS A 792 0.70 -34.75 46.08
CA HIS A 792 -0.07 -34.22 47.23
C HIS A 792 -0.24 -32.69 47.19
N SER A 793 -0.46 -32.14 45.99
CA SER A 793 -0.29 -30.72 45.70
C SER A 793 -1.53 -30.11 45.06
N LEU A 794 -2.72 -30.36 45.63
CA LEU A 794 -3.98 -29.84 45.07
C LEU A 794 -3.99 -28.31 45.02
N THR A 795 -3.28 -27.63 45.93
CA THR A 795 -3.10 -26.18 45.98
C THR A 795 -2.36 -25.62 44.76
N ASP A 796 -1.58 -26.44 44.06
CA ASP A 796 -0.66 -26.00 43.03
C ASP A 796 -1.23 -26.14 41.61
N VAL A 797 -2.48 -26.60 41.47
CA VAL A 797 -3.16 -26.82 40.17
C VAL A 797 -3.11 -25.59 39.28
N GLY A 798 -3.36 -24.41 39.85
CA GLY A 798 -3.31 -23.15 39.11
C GLY A 798 -1.92 -22.88 38.52
N TRP A 799 -0.85 -23.19 39.27
CA TRP A 799 0.52 -22.95 38.83
C TRP A 799 0.96 -23.84 37.66
N TYR A 800 0.42 -25.06 37.55
CA TYR A 800 0.77 -25.97 36.46
C TYR A 800 0.43 -25.40 35.07
N GLY A 801 -0.63 -24.61 34.96
CA GLY A 801 -0.97 -23.87 33.74
C GLY A 801 -0.42 -22.45 33.72
N SER A 802 -0.57 -21.72 34.82
CA SER A 802 -0.23 -20.29 34.88
C SER A 802 1.25 -20.01 34.70
N ALA A 803 2.16 -20.88 35.20
CA ALA A 803 3.59 -20.67 35.06
C ALA A 803 4.06 -20.69 33.60
N TYR A 804 3.52 -21.62 32.80
CA TYR A 804 3.80 -21.69 31.36
C TYR A 804 3.26 -20.44 30.64
N LEU A 805 2.00 -20.10 30.89
CA LEU A 805 1.34 -18.96 30.22
C LEU A 805 1.99 -17.62 30.57
N LEU A 806 2.41 -17.44 31.83
CA LEU A 806 3.07 -16.24 32.30
C LEU A 806 4.46 -16.06 31.67
N ALA A 807 5.27 -17.12 31.68
CA ALA A 807 6.59 -17.07 31.07
C ALA A 807 6.50 -16.82 29.56
N ASN A 808 5.50 -17.43 28.91
CA ASN A 808 5.23 -17.23 27.49
C ASN A 808 4.79 -15.78 27.19
N CYS A 809 3.84 -15.23 27.94
CA CYS A 809 3.34 -13.87 27.69
C CYS A 809 4.44 -12.82 27.90
N ALA A 810 5.22 -12.92 28.97
CA ALA A 810 6.22 -11.91 29.30
C ALA A 810 7.34 -11.82 28.24
N LEU A 811 7.67 -12.93 27.57
CA LEU A 811 8.73 -12.98 26.55
C LEU A 811 8.22 -12.81 25.11
N GLN A 812 6.90 -12.80 24.87
CA GLN A 812 6.33 -12.66 23.51
C GLN A 812 6.75 -11.36 22.80
N PRO A 813 6.62 -10.16 23.41
CA PRO A 813 7.05 -8.91 22.78
C PRO A 813 8.57 -8.91 22.50
N LEU A 814 9.35 -9.49 23.43
CA LEU A 814 10.80 -9.63 23.32
C LEU A 814 11.19 -10.52 22.14
N ALA A 815 10.55 -11.69 22.02
CA ALA A 815 10.79 -12.64 20.94
C ALA A 815 10.51 -12.01 19.57
N GLY A 816 9.44 -11.21 19.44
CA GLY A 816 9.14 -10.45 18.23
C GLY A 816 10.29 -9.52 17.81
N LYS A 817 10.83 -8.73 18.75
CA LYS A 817 11.99 -7.85 18.50
C LYS A 817 13.28 -8.64 18.20
N LEU A 818 13.50 -9.79 18.86
CA LEU A 818 14.66 -10.66 18.61
C LEU A 818 14.68 -11.20 17.17
N TYR A 819 13.55 -11.67 16.64
CA TYR A 819 13.46 -12.13 15.24
C TYR A 819 13.62 -11.02 14.21
N THR A 820 13.42 -9.75 14.58
CA THR A 820 13.71 -8.60 13.71
C THR A 820 15.22 -8.42 13.52
N HIS A 821 16.01 -8.52 14.59
CA HIS A 821 17.44 -8.17 14.57
C HIS A 821 18.41 -9.34 14.36
N PHE A 822 18.05 -10.57 14.74
CA PHE A 822 18.94 -11.73 14.64
C PHE A 822 18.50 -12.71 13.53
N GLY A 823 19.39 -13.65 13.20
CA GLY A 823 19.13 -14.75 12.25
C GLY A 823 18.03 -15.67 12.75
N SER A 824 17.11 -16.04 11.85
CA SER A 824 15.86 -16.71 12.20
C SER A 824 16.07 -18.16 12.66
N LYS A 825 17.00 -18.88 12.02
CA LYS A 825 17.29 -20.28 12.31
C LYS A 825 17.84 -20.49 13.72
N GLY A 826 18.85 -19.71 14.11
CA GLY A 826 19.53 -19.86 15.41
C GLY A 826 18.61 -19.53 16.59
N LEU A 827 17.83 -18.44 16.47
CA LEU A 827 16.85 -18.08 17.48
C LEU A 827 15.74 -19.12 17.62
N PHE A 828 15.20 -19.62 16.50
CA PHE A 828 14.18 -20.67 16.52
C PHE A 828 14.65 -21.93 17.24
N LEU A 829 15.86 -22.41 16.94
CA LEU A 829 16.44 -23.56 17.64
C LEU A 829 16.75 -23.27 19.11
N GLY A 830 17.14 -22.04 19.46
CA GLY A 830 17.35 -21.63 20.86
C GLY A 830 16.06 -21.66 21.68
N PHE A 831 14.98 -21.06 21.18
CA PHE A 831 13.65 -21.12 21.80
C PHE A 831 13.13 -22.56 21.88
N PHE A 832 13.38 -23.37 20.86
CA PHE A 832 12.97 -24.77 20.82
C PHE A 832 13.74 -25.64 21.82
N ALA A 833 15.05 -25.45 21.93
CA ALA A 833 15.86 -26.14 22.92
C ALA A 833 15.43 -25.80 24.36
N LEU A 834 15.06 -24.53 24.61
CA LEU A 834 14.54 -24.11 25.91
C LEU A 834 13.18 -24.75 26.21
N PHE A 835 12.31 -24.88 25.20
CA PHE A 835 11.03 -25.57 25.30
C PHE A 835 11.21 -27.07 25.63
N GLU A 836 12.12 -27.76 24.94
CA GLU A 836 12.43 -29.18 25.19
C GLU A 836 13.10 -29.38 26.56
N LEU A 837 13.99 -28.48 26.99
CA LEU A 837 14.58 -28.52 28.33
C LEU A 837 13.50 -28.39 29.41
N GLY A 838 12.56 -27.47 29.24
CA GLY A 838 11.41 -27.32 30.14
C GLY A 838 10.53 -28.58 30.17
N SER A 839 10.29 -29.19 29.01
CA SER A 839 9.55 -30.45 28.89
C SER A 839 10.29 -31.60 29.60
N LEU A 840 11.61 -31.70 29.44
CA LEU A 840 12.44 -32.68 30.16
C LEU A 840 12.33 -32.48 31.67
N LEU A 841 12.47 -31.25 32.17
CA LEU A 841 12.34 -30.91 33.59
C LEU A 841 10.96 -31.31 34.13
N CYS A 842 9.89 -31.11 33.36
CA CYS A 842 8.55 -31.56 33.71
C CYS A 842 8.45 -33.10 33.77
N GLY A 843 9.02 -33.80 32.78
CA GLY A 843 8.99 -35.26 32.71
C GLY A 843 9.77 -35.93 33.84
N VAL A 844 10.95 -35.39 34.21
CA VAL A 844 11.76 -35.90 35.33
C VAL A 844 11.37 -35.32 36.69
N ALA A 845 10.28 -34.54 36.76
CA ALA A 845 9.91 -33.86 37.99
C ALA A 845 9.65 -34.85 39.14
N THR A 846 10.32 -34.62 40.27
CA THR A 846 10.16 -35.35 41.52
C THR A 846 9.31 -34.59 42.54
N SER A 847 8.97 -33.33 42.25
CA SER A 847 8.12 -32.49 43.09
C SER A 847 7.28 -31.52 42.25
N SER A 848 6.17 -31.05 42.82
CA SER A 848 5.31 -30.01 42.23
C SER A 848 6.12 -28.75 41.85
N LYS A 849 7.01 -28.27 42.72
CA LYS A 849 7.83 -27.07 42.44
C LYS A 849 8.75 -27.26 41.23
N MET A 850 9.37 -28.43 41.10
CA MET A 850 10.21 -28.74 39.94
C MET A 850 9.38 -28.77 38.65
N LEU A 851 8.16 -29.30 38.71
CA LEU A 851 7.23 -29.27 37.59
C LEU A 851 6.84 -27.83 37.21
N ILE A 852 6.51 -26.97 38.18
CA ILE A 852 6.18 -25.56 37.95
C ILE A 852 7.36 -24.81 37.29
N ILE A 853 8.58 -25.04 37.77
CA ILE A 853 9.80 -24.45 37.17
C ILE A 853 9.99 -24.97 35.74
N GLY A 854 9.83 -26.27 35.51
CA GLY A 854 9.87 -26.86 34.17
C GLY A 854 8.84 -26.23 33.22
N ARG A 855 7.61 -25.98 33.70
CA ARG A 855 6.54 -25.31 32.95
C ARG A 855 6.90 -23.86 32.63
N ALA A 856 7.50 -23.13 33.56
CA ALA A 856 7.99 -21.78 33.30
C ALA A 856 9.09 -21.78 32.22
N VAL A 857 10.06 -22.70 32.31
CA VAL A 857 11.13 -22.85 31.31
C VAL A 857 10.56 -23.21 29.93
N ALA A 858 9.60 -24.13 29.87
CA ALA A 858 8.91 -24.48 28.63
C ALA A 858 8.15 -23.28 28.04
N GLY A 859 7.49 -22.49 28.89
CA GLY A 859 6.78 -21.27 28.49
C GLY A 859 7.71 -20.21 27.91
N MET A 860 8.90 -20.03 28.49
CA MET A 860 9.93 -19.14 27.94
C MET A 860 10.36 -19.56 26.53
N GLY A 861 10.51 -20.87 26.30
CA GLY A 861 10.77 -21.42 24.97
C GLY A 861 9.62 -21.18 23.99
N GLY A 862 8.38 -21.40 24.44
CA GLY A 862 7.16 -21.26 23.62
C GLY A 862 6.91 -19.86 23.06
N ALA A 863 7.40 -18.80 23.73
CA ALA A 863 7.21 -17.40 23.34
C ALA A 863 7.73 -17.06 21.93
N GLY A 864 8.79 -17.72 21.48
CA GLY A 864 9.42 -17.48 20.18
C GLY A 864 9.01 -18.44 19.07
N LEU A 865 8.40 -19.59 19.37
CA LEU A 865 8.24 -20.67 18.38
C LEU A 865 7.28 -20.31 17.25
N VAL A 866 6.09 -19.79 17.57
CA VAL A 866 5.12 -19.42 16.53
C VAL A 866 5.62 -18.23 15.71
N ASN A 867 6.18 -17.21 16.36
CA ASN A 867 6.75 -16.03 15.68
C ASN A 867 7.92 -16.40 14.78
N GLY A 868 8.81 -17.27 15.25
CA GLY A 868 9.93 -17.80 14.47
C GLY A 868 9.49 -18.65 13.29
N ALA A 869 8.49 -19.52 13.48
CA ALA A 869 7.95 -20.33 12.39
C ALA A 869 7.31 -19.47 11.28
N LEU A 870 6.53 -18.44 11.66
CA LEU A 870 5.97 -17.48 10.71
C LEU A 870 7.06 -16.69 9.97
N THR A 871 8.13 -16.30 10.67
CA THR A 871 9.29 -15.58 10.09
C THR A 871 10.09 -16.45 9.13
N ILE A 872 10.33 -17.72 9.45
CA ILE A 872 11.05 -18.64 8.57
C ILE A 872 10.22 -18.95 7.31
N ILE A 873 8.91 -19.13 7.44
CA ILE A 873 8.01 -19.32 6.28
C ILE A 873 7.97 -18.06 5.41
N SER A 874 7.96 -16.86 6.02
CA SER A 874 7.97 -15.62 5.24
C SER A 874 9.26 -15.46 4.44
N CYS A 875 10.41 -15.88 4.95
CA CYS A 875 11.67 -15.84 4.20
C CYS A 875 11.76 -16.98 3.16
N SER A 876 11.15 -18.13 3.43
CA SER A 876 11.32 -19.34 2.60
C SER A 876 10.29 -19.50 1.47
N VAL A 877 9.10 -18.89 1.60
CA VAL A 877 7.94 -19.09 0.71
C VAL A 877 7.54 -17.80 -0.01
N PRO A 878 7.24 -17.82 -1.32
CA PRO A 878 6.73 -16.65 -2.04
C PRO A 878 5.40 -16.12 -1.45
N LEU A 879 5.20 -14.80 -1.46
CA LEU A 879 4.07 -14.12 -0.78
C LEU A 879 2.69 -14.75 -1.08
N HIS A 880 2.47 -15.21 -2.31
CA HIS A 880 1.20 -15.83 -2.74
C HIS A 880 0.91 -17.21 -2.18
N LYS A 881 1.94 -17.95 -1.76
CA LYS A 881 1.79 -19.26 -1.12
C LYS A 881 1.80 -19.15 0.41
N ARG A 882 2.33 -18.06 0.99
CA ARG A 882 2.47 -17.89 2.46
C ARG A 882 1.17 -18.13 3.23
N PRO A 883 -0.01 -17.57 2.85
CA PRO A 883 -1.24 -17.81 3.59
C PRO A 883 -1.65 -19.28 3.65
N ALA A 884 -1.42 -20.05 2.57
CA ALA A 884 -1.72 -21.47 2.53
C ALA A 884 -0.78 -22.28 3.44
N TYR A 885 0.54 -22.03 3.40
CA TYR A 885 1.51 -22.71 4.25
C TYR A 885 1.38 -22.33 5.74
N MET A 886 1.10 -21.07 6.04
CA MET A 886 0.83 -20.60 7.42
C MET A 886 -0.50 -21.17 7.94
N GLY A 887 -1.56 -21.16 7.11
CA GLY A 887 -2.86 -21.74 7.46
C GLY A 887 -2.78 -23.25 7.70
N ALA A 888 -2.07 -23.99 6.84
CA ALA A 888 -1.86 -25.42 7.01
C ALA A 888 -1.02 -25.74 8.27
N MET A 889 0.05 -24.98 8.52
CA MET A 889 0.86 -25.10 9.73
C MET A 889 0.03 -24.88 11.00
N MET A 890 -0.76 -23.80 11.04
CA MET A 890 -1.64 -23.50 12.17
C MET A 890 -2.76 -24.53 12.30
N GLY A 891 -3.29 -25.06 11.20
CA GLY A 891 -4.27 -26.14 11.19
C GLY A 891 -3.74 -27.42 11.84
N ILE A 892 -2.53 -27.86 11.45
CA ILE A 892 -1.83 -29.00 12.09
C ILE A 892 -1.61 -28.68 13.57
N GLY A 893 -1.16 -27.47 13.89
CA GLY A 893 -1.03 -26.98 15.25
C GLY A 893 -2.29 -27.17 16.10
N GLN A 894 -3.44 -26.75 15.58
CA GLN A 894 -4.73 -26.87 16.28
C GLN A 894 -5.18 -28.33 16.48
N MET A 895 -4.76 -29.27 15.63
CA MET A 895 -4.97 -30.69 15.90
C MET A 895 -4.27 -31.13 17.19
N GLY A 896 -3.13 -30.53 17.55
CA GLY A 896 -2.45 -30.76 18.82
C GLY A 896 -3.33 -30.39 20.02
N VAL A 897 -4.06 -29.27 19.94
CA VAL A 897 -5.01 -28.87 21.00
C VAL A 897 -6.15 -29.88 21.15
N VAL A 898 -6.67 -30.40 20.02
CA VAL A 898 -7.80 -31.34 19.98
C VAL A 898 -7.42 -32.71 20.52
N ILE A 899 -6.25 -33.20 20.12
CA ILE A 899 -5.77 -34.54 20.43
C ILE A 899 -5.12 -34.57 21.83
N GLY A 900 -4.64 -33.42 22.32
CA GLY A 900 -3.96 -33.27 23.61
C GLY A 900 -4.66 -33.97 24.78
N PRO A 901 -5.94 -33.68 25.09
CA PRO A 901 -6.62 -34.30 26.23
C PRO A 901 -6.76 -35.83 26.10
N LEU A 902 -6.91 -36.34 24.88
CA LEU A 902 -6.98 -37.79 24.59
C LEU A 902 -5.61 -38.46 24.80
N ILE A 903 -4.54 -37.91 24.22
CA ILE A 903 -3.18 -38.43 24.40
C ILE A 903 -2.75 -38.31 25.86
N GLY A 904 -3.03 -37.18 26.50
CA GLY A 904 -2.70 -36.95 27.90
C GLY A 904 -3.45 -37.90 28.83
N GLY A 905 -4.71 -38.17 28.53
CA GLY A 905 -5.51 -39.17 29.22
C GLY A 905 -4.96 -40.58 29.04
N ALA A 906 -4.63 -40.97 27.80
CA ALA A 906 -4.07 -42.27 27.48
C ALA A 906 -2.70 -42.49 28.15
N PHE A 907 -1.78 -41.52 28.10
CA PHE A 907 -0.49 -41.63 28.77
C PHE A 907 -0.63 -41.70 30.29
N THR A 908 -1.50 -40.87 30.86
CA THR A 908 -1.73 -40.85 32.31
C THR A 908 -2.34 -42.15 32.80
N GLU A 909 -3.20 -42.80 32.01
CA GLU A 909 -3.88 -44.04 32.40
C GLU A 909 -3.06 -45.30 32.15
N TYR A 910 -2.47 -45.44 30.95
CA TYR A 910 -1.81 -46.69 30.53
C TYR A 910 -0.31 -46.71 30.76
N THR A 911 0.31 -45.55 31.05
CA THR A 911 1.76 -45.44 31.28
C THR A 911 2.05 -44.63 32.54
N THR A 912 2.62 -43.44 32.40
CA THR A 912 2.76 -42.45 33.46
C THR A 912 2.47 -41.07 32.87
N TRP A 913 1.97 -40.13 33.69
CA TRP A 913 1.75 -38.75 33.27
C TRP A 913 3.04 -38.05 32.79
N ARG A 914 4.22 -38.58 33.13
CA ARG A 914 5.52 -38.04 32.67
C ARG A 914 5.67 -38.10 31.15
N TRP A 915 5.05 -39.09 30.50
CA TRP A 915 5.04 -39.21 29.04
C TRP A 915 4.31 -38.08 28.33
N CYS A 916 3.41 -37.37 29.03
CA CYS A 916 2.83 -36.13 28.52
C CYS A 916 3.88 -35.07 28.19
N PHE A 917 5.05 -35.13 28.83
CA PHE A 917 6.17 -34.22 28.56
C PHE A 917 7.30 -34.90 27.77
N TYR A 918 7.55 -36.19 28.00
CA TYR A 918 8.57 -36.91 27.23
C TYR A 918 8.24 -37.05 25.74
N ILE A 919 6.96 -37.03 25.34
CA ILE A 919 6.58 -37.09 23.92
C ILE A 919 7.22 -35.95 23.09
N ASN A 920 7.51 -34.81 23.72
CA ASN A 920 8.13 -33.67 23.06
C ASN A 920 9.57 -34.03 22.62
N LEU A 921 10.34 -34.75 23.46
CA LEU A 921 11.78 -34.99 23.23
C LEU A 921 12.12 -35.82 21.98
N PRO A 922 11.48 -36.97 21.69
CA PRO A 922 11.72 -37.71 20.44
C PRO A 922 11.36 -36.87 19.22
N ILE A 923 10.28 -36.09 19.31
CA ILE A 923 9.85 -35.21 18.23
C ILE A 923 10.87 -34.09 18.04
N GLY A 924 11.37 -33.50 19.13
CA GLY A 924 12.42 -32.50 19.08
C GLY A 924 13.73 -33.03 18.52
N GLY A 925 14.08 -34.29 18.79
CA GLY A 925 15.19 -34.98 18.12
C GLY A 925 15.03 -35.03 16.61
N VAL A 926 13.83 -35.40 16.12
CA VAL A 926 13.52 -35.43 14.68
C VAL A 926 13.59 -34.02 14.08
N VAL A 927 13.02 -33.01 14.73
CA VAL A 927 13.09 -31.61 14.27
C VAL A 927 14.54 -31.14 14.20
N ALA A 928 15.34 -31.40 15.23
CA ALA A 928 16.74 -31.00 15.30
C ALA A 928 17.56 -31.64 14.15
N ILE A 929 17.33 -32.92 13.86
CA ILE A 929 17.96 -33.62 12.74
C ILE A 929 17.55 -32.96 11.40
N LEU A 930 16.26 -32.71 11.18
CA LEU A 930 15.76 -32.10 9.94
C LEU A 930 16.29 -30.66 9.74
N PHE A 931 16.40 -29.88 10.81
CA PHE A 931 16.96 -28.52 10.79
C PHE A 931 18.49 -28.50 10.67
N PHE A 932 19.19 -29.53 11.15
CA PHE A 932 20.64 -29.65 11.01
C PHE A 932 21.05 -29.74 9.53
N PHE A 933 20.31 -30.51 8.73
CA PHE A 933 20.61 -30.72 7.31
C PHE A 933 20.02 -29.66 6.34
N THR A 934 19.23 -28.70 6.83
CA THR A 934 18.60 -27.67 5.99
C THR A 934 19.24 -26.29 6.17
N ARG A 935 19.58 -25.62 5.06
CA ARG A 935 19.92 -24.19 5.07
C ARG A 935 18.66 -23.37 4.85
N ILE A 936 18.41 -22.43 5.77
CA ILE A 936 17.37 -21.41 5.61
C ILE A 936 18.03 -20.20 4.96
N PRO A 937 17.51 -19.68 3.84
CA PRO A 937 17.95 -18.42 3.26
C PRO A 937 17.49 -17.30 4.19
N ASP A 938 18.36 -16.90 5.12
CA ASP A 938 18.23 -15.64 5.85
C ASP A 938 18.86 -14.55 4.96
N THR A 939 18.13 -13.49 4.65
CA THR A 939 18.71 -12.27 4.05
C THR A 939 19.79 -11.76 5.00
N ASP A 940 21.00 -11.50 4.51
CA ASP A 940 22.14 -11.07 5.36
C ASP A 940 21.75 -9.83 6.20
N LYS A 941 21.36 -10.08 7.45
CA LYS A 941 21.14 -9.04 8.46
C LYS A 941 22.53 -8.66 8.96
N SER A 942 22.90 -7.39 8.80
CA SER A 942 24.23 -6.87 9.12
C SER A 942 24.72 -7.37 10.48
N ARG A 943 25.85 -8.10 10.46
CA ARG A 943 26.55 -8.64 11.63
C ARG A 943 27.42 -7.59 12.34
N GLU A 944 27.14 -6.30 12.16
CA GLU A 944 28.05 -5.23 12.58
C GLU A 944 27.80 -4.69 14.01
N ILE A 945 26.74 -5.14 14.70
CA ILE A 945 26.46 -4.75 16.09
C ILE A 945 26.63 -5.95 17.01
N SER A 946 27.37 -5.78 18.11
CA SER A 946 27.49 -6.77 19.17
C SER A 946 26.10 -7.24 19.64
N VAL A 947 25.88 -8.56 19.64
CA VAL A 947 24.63 -9.22 20.09
C VAL A 947 24.16 -8.66 21.44
N LEU A 948 25.11 -8.40 22.35
CA LEU A 948 24.84 -7.84 23.67
C LEU A 948 24.36 -6.40 23.61
N GLN A 949 24.91 -5.58 22.71
CA GLN A 949 24.58 -4.16 22.59
C GLN A 949 23.18 -3.96 22.00
N THR A 950 22.78 -4.74 20.99
CA THR A 950 21.40 -4.73 20.46
C THR A 950 20.40 -5.23 21.49
N ILE A 951 20.75 -6.28 22.25
CA ILE A 951 19.92 -6.78 23.36
C ILE A 951 19.73 -5.70 24.43
N LEU A 952 20.78 -4.97 24.79
CA LEU A 952 20.71 -3.95 25.85
C LEU A 952 20.07 -2.62 25.40
N THR A 953 20.18 -2.24 24.12
CA THR A 953 19.71 -0.93 23.63
C THR A 953 18.35 -0.98 22.92
N LYS A 954 18.00 -2.09 22.27
CA LYS A 954 16.76 -2.22 21.47
C LYS A 954 15.70 -3.12 22.08
N LEU A 955 16.05 -3.91 23.10
CA LEU A 955 15.07 -4.64 23.91
C LEU A 955 14.81 -3.88 25.22
N ASP A 956 13.54 -3.66 25.55
CA ASP A 956 13.14 -3.01 26.80
C ASP A 956 13.26 -4.00 27.98
N LEU A 957 14.50 -4.38 28.31
CA LEU A 957 14.80 -5.33 29.38
C LEU A 957 14.45 -4.78 30.76
N ILE A 958 14.48 -3.46 30.93
CA ILE A 958 14.07 -2.78 32.16
C ILE A 958 12.55 -2.88 32.31
N GLY A 959 11.78 -2.59 31.27
CA GLY A 959 10.33 -2.78 31.25
C GLY A 959 9.96 -4.24 31.57
N PHE A 960 10.65 -5.21 30.97
CA PHE A 960 10.48 -6.64 31.30
C PHE A 960 10.82 -6.96 32.77
N ALA A 961 11.94 -6.44 33.28
CA ALA A 961 12.38 -6.64 34.65
C ALA A 961 11.47 -5.97 35.70
N LEU A 962 10.61 -5.03 35.30
CA LEU A 962 9.57 -4.44 36.15
C LEU A 962 8.25 -5.23 36.03
N PHE A 963 7.84 -5.58 34.80
CA PHE A 963 6.58 -6.26 34.53
C PHE A 963 6.52 -7.69 35.09
N ALA A 964 7.55 -8.50 34.84
CA ALA A 964 7.53 -9.91 35.22
C ALA A 964 7.47 -10.09 36.75
N PRO A 965 8.28 -9.39 37.58
CA PRO A 965 8.14 -9.45 39.03
C PRO A 965 6.80 -8.92 39.54
N ALA A 966 6.25 -7.84 38.97
CA ALA A 966 4.94 -7.32 39.39
C ALA A 966 3.84 -8.37 39.24
N THR A 967 3.85 -9.11 38.12
CA THR A 967 2.87 -10.17 37.87
C THR A 967 3.11 -11.40 38.74
N ILE A 968 4.38 -11.78 38.98
CA ILE A 968 4.72 -12.88 39.90
C ILE A 968 4.31 -12.54 41.34
N GLN A 969 4.52 -11.32 41.80
CA GLN A 969 4.11 -10.87 43.13
C GLN A 969 2.59 -10.91 43.28
N LEU A 970 1.84 -10.48 42.26
CA LEU A 970 0.38 -10.57 42.25
C LEU A 970 -0.08 -12.03 42.35
N LEU A 971 0.48 -12.91 41.53
CA LEU A 971 0.16 -14.35 41.55
C LEU A 971 0.51 -15.00 42.88
N LEU A 972 1.68 -14.69 43.45
CA LEU A 972 2.09 -15.19 44.76
C LEU A 972 1.17 -14.67 45.86
N ALA A 973 0.74 -13.39 45.82
CA ALA A 973 -0.19 -12.84 46.80
C ALA A 973 -1.51 -13.64 46.81
N LEU A 974 -2.02 -13.96 45.63
CA LEU A 974 -3.27 -14.69 45.42
C LEU A 974 -3.17 -16.16 45.78
N ASP A 975 -2.05 -16.78 45.43
CA ASP A 975 -1.81 -18.18 45.74
C ASP A 975 -1.57 -18.37 47.24
N TYR A 976 -0.82 -17.47 47.87
CA TYR A 976 -0.51 -17.54 49.29
C TYR A 976 -1.71 -17.14 50.16
N GLY A 977 -2.51 -16.18 49.69
CA GLY A 977 -3.71 -15.68 50.36
C GLY A 977 -4.76 -16.77 50.57
N GLY A 978 -5.05 -17.08 51.83
CA GLY A 978 -6.03 -18.09 52.22
C GLY A 978 -5.53 -19.54 52.13
N ASN A 979 -4.40 -19.81 51.45
CA ASN A 979 -3.79 -21.14 51.40
C ASN A 979 -2.64 -21.31 52.40
N LYS A 980 -1.59 -20.49 52.27
CA LYS A 980 -0.37 -20.61 53.09
C LYS A 980 -0.33 -19.56 54.20
N TYR A 981 -0.84 -18.37 53.91
CA TYR A 981 -0.91 -17.25 54.84
C TYR A 981 -2.33 -16.70 54.85
N ALA A 982 -2.76 -16.16 55.99
CA ALA A 982 -4.05 -15.46 56.07
C ALA A 982 -4.05 -14.24 55.13
N TRP A 983 -5.21 -13.89 54.58
CA TRP A 983 -5.36 -12.75 53.66
C TRP A 983 -4.89 -11.41 54.25
N ASN A 984 -4.97 -11.26 55.57
CA ASN A 984 -4.51 -10.08 56.31
C ASN A 984 -3.05 -10.17 56.78
N SER A 985 -2.29 -11.19 56.36
CA SER A 985 -0.88 -11.33 56.70
C SER A 985 -0.04 -10.24 56.04
N ALA A 986 0.97 -9.75 56.76
CA ALA A 986 1.96 -8.81 56.22
C ALA A 986 2.62 -9.31 54.94
N THR A 987 2.81 -10.64 54.78
CA THR A 987 3.36 -11.22 53.55
C THR A 987 2.41 -11.04 52.36
N VAL A 988 1.11 -11.30 52.53
CA VAL A 988 0.12 -11.23 51.45
C VAL A 988 -0.15 -9.79 51.07
N ILE A 989 -0.37 -8.92 52.06
CA ILE A 989 -0.54 -7.48 51.86
C ILE A 989 0.73 -6.88 51.24
N GLY A 990 1.91 -7.26 51.73
CA GLY A 990 3.19 -6.82 51.19
C GLY A 990 3.38 -7.22 49.73
N LEU A 991 2.95 -8.43 49.33
CA LEU A 991 2.98 -8.86 47.93
C LEU A 991 1.98 -8.09 47.06
N PHE A 992 0.78 -7.78 47.55
CA PHE A 992 -0.17 -6.91 46.82
C PHE A 992 0.34 -5.47 46.66
N CYS A 993 0.84 -4.87 47.74
CA CYS A 993 1.44 -3.53 47.72
C CYS A 993 2.69 -3.51 46.84
N GLY A 994 3.52 -4.54 46.91
CA GLY A 994 4.71 -4.71 46.06
C GLY A 994 4.33 -4.86 44.59
N ALA A 995 3.33 -5.68 44.26
CA ALA A 995 2.82 -5.82 42.90
C ALA A 995 2.27 -4.50 42.38
N GLY A 996 1.43 -3.81 43.16
CA GLY A 996 0.88 -2.51 42.79
C GLY A 996 1.96 -1.45 42.60
N GLY A 997 2.90 -1.34 43.55
CA GLY A 997 4.02 -0.40 43.47
C GLY A 997 4.93 -0.66 42.26
N THR A 998 5.33 -1.92 42.05
CA THR A 998 6.19 -2.31 40.91
C THR A 998 5.45 -2.12 39.58
N PHE A 999 4.14 -2.39 39.53
CA PHE A 999 3.32 -2.14 38.36
C PHE A 999 3.15 -0.64 38.06
N ILE A 1000 3.03 0.21 39.08
CA ILE A 1000 3.02 1.67 38.90
C ILE A 1000 4.37 2.15 38.34
N VAL A 1001 5.48 1.65 38.89
CA VAL A 1001 6.83 1.96 38.36
C VAL A 1001 6.97 1.50 36.92
N PHE A 1002 6.45 0.31 36.58
CA PHE A 1002 6.38 -0.18 35.21
C PHE A 1002 5.59 0.76 34.29
N LEU A 1003 4.39 1.21 34.68
CA LEU A 1003 3.59 2.15 33.89
C LEU A 1003 4.29 3.50 33.69
N ILE A 1004 4.98 3.99 34.73
CA ILE A 1004 5.80 5.22 34.65
C ILE A 1004 6.96 5.00 33.66
N TRP A 1005 7.64 3.86 33.73
CA TRP A 1005 8.71 3.50 32.80
C TRP A 1005 8.22 3.46 31.35
N GLU A 1006 7.11 2.77 31.10
CA GLU A 1006 6.48 2.69 29.77
C GLU A 1006 6.10 4.09 29.25
N TYR A 1007 5.57 4.96 30.11
CA TYR A 1007 5.27 6.35 29.76
C TYR A 1007 6.51 7.13 29.33
N PHE A 1008 7.63 7.01 30.06
CA PHE A 1008 8.88 7.68 29.72
C PHE A 1008 9.58 7.08 28.49
N LYS A 1009 9.45 5.76 28.29
CA LYS A 1009 10.12 5.05 27.19
C LYS A 1009 9.42 5.23 25.84
N GLY A 1010 8.14 5.62 25.84
CA GLY A 1010 7.41 6.05 24.65
C GLY A 1010 7.19 4.91 23.63
N GLU A 1011 7.45 5.18 22.34
CA GLU A 1011 7.21 4.22 21.25
C GLU A 1011 8.20 3.05 21.22
N GLU A 1012 9.32 3.12 21.95
CA GLU A 1012 10.28 2.00 22.06
C GLU A 1012 9.93 1.01 23.20
N ALA A 1013 8.91 1.31 24.01
CA ALA A 1013 8.55 0.55 25.21
C ALA A 1013 8.02 -0.86 24.91
N MET A 1014 7.86 -1.70 25.95
CA MET A 1014 7.35 -3.06 25.78
C MET A 1014 5.86 -3.06 25.35
N VAL A 1015 5.09 -2.10 25.88
CA VAL A 1015 3.66 -1.89 25.60
C VAL A 1015 3.46 -0.43 25.17
N PRO A 1016 3.55 -0.12 23.86
CA PRO A 1016 3.40 1.26 23.39
C PRO A 1016 2.02 1.81 23.75
N LEU A 1017 1.98 2.74 24.70
CA LEU A 1017 0.73 3.33 25.25
C LEU A 1017 -0.09 4.05 24.18
N SER A 1018 0.56 4.51 23.11
CA SER A 1018 -0.09 5.08 21.92
C SER A 1018 -1.07 4.09 21.26
N MET A 1019 -0.78 2.79 21.28
CA MET A 1019 -1.67 1.75 20.75
C MET A 1019 -2.91 1.56 21.63
N LEU A 1020 -2.76 1.71 22.96
CA LEU A 1020 -3.87 1.64 23.90
C LEU A 1020 -4.80 2.86 23.85
N LYS A 1021 -4.42 3.96 23.17
CA LYS A 1021 -5.34 5.09 22.91
C LYS A 1021 -6.40 4.74 21.86
N GLN A 1022 -6.14 3.76 21.00
CA GLN A 1022 -7.10 3.39 19.95
C GLN A 1022 -8.20 2.49 20.50
N ARG A 1023 -9.45 2.98 20.44
CA ARG A 1023 -10.64 2.29 20.98
C ARG A 1023 -10.78 0.85 20.53
N GLY A 1024 -10.63 0.58 19.23
CA GLY A 1024 -10.76 -0.78 18.70
C GLY A 1024 -9.65 -1.74 19.15
N VAL A 1025 -8.45 -1.21 19.46
CA VAL A 1025 -7.30 -2.02 19.88
C VAL A 1025 -7.42 -2.42 21.35
N TRP A 1026 -7.60 -1.47 22.27
CA TRP A 1026 -7.70 -1.82 23.70
C TRP A 1026 -8.95 -2.65 23.99
N SER A 1027 -10.09 -2.34 23.34
CA SER A 1027 -11.30 -3.15 23.42
C SER A 1027 -11.07 -4.60 22.95
N SER A 1028 -10.37 -4.78 21.84
CA SER A 1028 -10.03 -6.13 21.34
C SER A 1028 -9.10 -6.89 22.27
N CYS A 1029 -8.13 -6.20 22.87
CA CYS A 1029 -7.20 -6.80 23.81
C CYS A 1029 -7.89 -7.23 25.10
N PHE A 1030 -8.73 -6.37 25.71
CA PHE A 1030 -9.45 -6.72 26.94
C PHE A 1030 -10.51 -7.78 26.70
N PHE A 1031 -11.18 -7.78 25.55
CA PHE A 1031 -12.03 -8.90 25.16
C PHE A 1031 -11.21 -10.20 25.13
N ALA A 1032 -10.10 -10.25 24.40
CA ALA A 1032 -9.27 -11.44 24.28
C ALA A 1032 -8.74 -11.92 25.64
N PHE A 1033 -8.34 -10.99 26.51
CA PHE A 1033 -7.91 -11.22 27.89
C PHE A 1033 -8.96 -12.01 28.70
N PHE A 1034 -10.21 -11.49 28.80
CA PHE A 1034 -11.26 -12.16 29.57
C PHE A 1034 -11.80 -13.42 28.88
N PHE A 1035 -11.87 -13.41 27.56
CA PHE A 1035 -12.41 -14.55 26.81
C PHE A 1035 -11.46 -15.75 26.89
N PHE A 1036 -10.14 -15.52 26.83
CA PHE A 1036 -9.14 -16.57 27.01
C PHE A 1036 -9.00 -17.03 28.47
N ALA A 1037 -9.31 -16.18 29.45
CA ALA A 1037 -9.45 -16.61 30.84
C ALA A 1037 -10.53 -17.70 31.01
N THR A 1038 -11.70 -17.54 30.36
CA THR A 1038 -12.77 -18.56 30.44
C THR A 1038 -12.35 -19.90 29.86
N LEU A 1039 -11.60 -19.86 28.75
CA LEU A 1039 -11.02 -21.03 28.10
C LEU A 1039 -10.13 -21.82 29.06
N GLN A 1040 -9.17 -21.16 29.70
CA GLN A 1040 -8.24 -21.81 30.61
C GLN A 1040 -8.96 -22.40 31.83
N LEU A 1041 -9.94 -21.70 32.40
CA LEU A 1041 -10.73 -22.19 33.51
C LEU A 1041 -11.53 -23.46 33.14
N VAL A 1042 -12.23 -23.48 32.00
CA VAL A 1042 -13.00 -24.66 31.62
C VAL A 1042 -12.10 -25.87 31.32
N ILE A 1043 -10.98 -25.67 30.62
CA ILE A 1043 -10.05 -26.76 30.29
C ILE A 1043 -9.46 -27.42 31.54
N TYR A 1044 -9.21 -26.68 32.62
CA TYR A 1044 -8.59 -27.23 33.82
C TYR A 1044 -9.60 -27.81 34.83
N TYR A 1045 -10.75 -27.16 35.02
CA TYR A 1045 -11.72 -27.57 36.05
C TYR A 1045 -12.73 -28.62 35.58
N LEU A 1046 -12.97 -28.73 34.28
CA LEU A 1046 -13.90 -29.74 33.75
C LEU A 1046 -13.33 -31.17 33.82
N PRO A 1047 -12.03 -31.43 33.56
CA PRO A 1047 -11.40 -32.71 33.88
C PRO A 1047 -11.43 -33.05 35.37
N ILE A 1048 -11.26 -32.06 36.25
CA ILE A 1048 -11.39 -32.26 37.69
C ILE A 1048 -12.81 -32.72 38.02
N TYR A 1049 -13.85 -32.12 37.42
CA TYR A 1049 -15.23 -32.60 37.57
C TYR A 1049 -15.38 -34.06 37.11
N PHE A 1050 -14.87 -34.44 35.93
CA PHE A 1050 -15.02 -35.80 35.44
C PHE A 1050 -14.24 -36.84 36.27
N GLN A 1051 -13.00 -36.55 36.65
CA GLN A 1051 -12.16 -37.52 37.38
C GLN A 1051 -12.48 -37.52 38.89
N ALA A 1052 -12.55 -36.34 39.51
CA ALA A 1052 -12.82 -36.24 40.95
C ALA A 1052 -14.28 -36.54 41.29
N ILE A 1053 -15.25 -36.01 40.54
CA ILE A 1053 -16.67 -36.12 40.90
C ILE A 1053 -17.34 -37.31 40.23
N LYS A 1054 -17.20 -37.48 38.92
CA LYS A 1054 -17.80 -38.59 38.17
C LYS A 1054 -17.01 -39.90 38.28
N GLY A 1055 -15.73 -39.84 38.64
CA GLY A 1055 -14.89 -41.02 38.73
C GLY A 1055 -14.50 -41.60 37.38
N ALA A 1056 -14.55 -40.78 36.32
CA ALA A 1056 -14.05 -41.17 35.01
C ALA A 1056 -12.54 -41.39 35.06
N SER A 1057 -12.04 -42.32 34.25
CA SER A 1057 -10.61 -42.51 34.06
C SER A 1057 -9.98 -41.29 33.35
N PRO A 1058 -8.66 -41.07 33.41
CA PRO A 1058 -8.01 -39.98 32.68
C PRO A 1058 -8.29 -40.02 31.16
N MET A 1059 -8.31 -41.21 30.53
CA MET A 1059 -8.66 -41.35 29.12
C MET A 1059 -10.12 -40.94 28.87
N MET A 1060 -11.07 -41.45 29.66
CA MET A 1060 -12.47 -41.10 29.52
C MET A 1060 -12.73 -39.62 29.79
N SER A 1061 -12.03 -39.01 30.74
CA SER A 1061 -12.07 -37.57 30.97
C SER A 1061 -11.58 -36.78 29.74
N GLY A 1062 -10.63 -37.29 28.96
CA GLY A 1062 -10.23 -36.70 27.68
C GLY A 1062 -11.31 -36.85 26.61
N VAL A 1063 -11.96 -38.02 26.52
CA VAL A 1063 -13.10 -38.26 25.63
C VAL A 1063 -14.29 -37.36 25.98
N ASP A 1064 -14.57 -37.18 27.27
CA ASP A 1064 -15.68 -36.37 27.77
C ASP A 1064 -15.50 -34.87 27.52
N LEU A 1065 -14.29 -34.42 27.17
CA LEU A 1065 -14.00 -33.04 26.73
C LEU A 1065 -14.24 -32.81 25.23
N LEU A 1066 -14.34 -33.88 24.41
CA LEU A 1066 -14.56 -33.76 22.96
C LEU A 1066 -15.79 -32.92 22.59
N PRO A 1067 -16.93 -32.96 23.30
CA PRO A 1067 -18.07 -32.11 22.98
C PRO A 1067 -17.71 -30.61 22.97
N ASN A 1068 -16.87 -30.15 23.91
CA ASN A 1068 -16.41 -28.77 23.96
C ASN A 1068 -15.48 -28.45 22.77
N ILE A 1069 -14.51 -29.32 22.54
CA ILE A 1069 -13.48 -29.13 21.50
C ILE A 1069 -14.10 -29.15 20.09
N LEU A 1070 -14.91 -30.15 19.79
CA LEU A 1070 -15.53 -30.32 18.47
C LEU A 1070 -16.52 -29.20 18.17
N SER A 1071 -17.37 -28.84 19.14
CA SER A 1071 -18.30 -27.71 18.96
C SER A 1071 -17.57 -26.38 18.80
N GLN A 1072 -16.41 -26.19 19.47
CA GLN A 1072 -15.55 -25.03 19.26
C GLN A 1072 -14.99 -24.96 17.84
N LEU A 1073 -14.48 -26.07 17.29
CA LEU A 1073 -14.00 -26.11 15.90
C LEU A 1073 -15.12 -25.75 14.92
N VAL A 1074 -16.31 -26.30 15.12
CA VAL A 1074 -17.50 -25.98 14.31
C VAL A 1074 -17.85 -24.50 14.42
N GLY A 1075 -17.84 -23.93 15.63
CA GLY A 1075 -18.10 -22.50 15.85
C GLY A 1075 -17.06 -21.59 15.19
N THR A 1076 -15.78 -21.96 15.21
CA THR A 1076 -14.71 -21.19 14.55
C THR A 1076 -14.82 -21.24 13.02
N LEU A 1077 -15.11 -22.41 12.45
CA LEU A 1077 -15.36 -22.53 11.00
C LEU A 1077 -16.61 -21.74 10.59
N PHE A 1078 -17.69 -21.89 11.35
CA PHE A 1078 -18.95 -21.18 11.10
C PHE A 1078 -18.75 -19.66 11.15
N SER A 1079 -18.15 -19.13 12.21
CA SER A 1079 -17.90 -17.69 12.32
C SER A 1079 -16.93 -17.18 11.26
N GLY A 1080 -15.88 -17.91 10.89
CA GLY A 1080 -14.98 -17.53 9.80
C GLY A 1080 -15.71 -17.37 8.45
N VAL A 1081 -16.53 -18.35 8.07
CA VAL A 1081 -17.34 -18.28 6.83
C VAL A 1081 -18.42 -17.22 6.93
N ALA A 1082 -19.13 -17.16 8.05
CA ALA A 1082 -20.24 -16.25 8.25
C ALA A 1082 -19.78 -14.78 8.29
N VAL A 1083 -18.66 -14.48 8.94
CA VAL A 1083 -18.05 -13.14 8.95
C VAL A 1083 -17.55 -12.74 7.56
N THR A 1084 -17.01 -13.68 6.78
CA THR A 1084 -16.62 -13.43 5.38
C THR A 1084 -17.84 -13.07 4.52
N LYS A 1085 -18.99 -13.74 4.73
CA LYS A 1085 -20.25 -13.48 4.00
C LYS A 1085 -21.07 -12.28 4.52
N MET A 1086 -21.05 -12.03 5.82
CA MET A 1086 -21.87 -11.01 6.50
C MET A 1086 -21.11 -9.72 6.77
N GLY A 1087 -19.78 -9.73 6.73
CA GLY A 1087 -18.92 -8.55 6.80
C GLY A 1087 -18.91 -7.79 8.11
N TYR A 1088 -19.56 -8.25 9.16
CA TYR A 1088 -19.45 -7.59 10.46
C TYR A 1088 -18.95 -8.62 11.47
N TYR A 1089 -17.89 -8.31 12.23
CA TYR A 1089 -17.43 -9.18 13.31
C TYR A 1089 -18.19 -8.95 14.63
N LEU A 1090 -18.68 -7.72 14.88
CA LEU A 1090 -19.35 -7.35 16.15
C LEU A 1090 -20.52 -8.28 16.54
N PRO A 1091 -21.46 -8.65 15.65
CA PRO A 1091 -22.55 -9.55 16.02
C PRO A 1091 -22.07 -10.92 16.53
N PHE A 1092 -20.98 -11.43 15.95
CA PHE A 1092 -20.40 -12.71 16.35
C PHE A 1092 -19.68 -12.61 17.70
N VAL A 1093 -18.99 -11.50 17.97
CA VAL A 1093 -18.32 -11.25 19.26
C VAL A 1093 -19.35 -11.13 20.40
N VAL A 1094 -20.44 -10.41 20.14
CA VAL A 1094 -21.55 -10.24 21.09
C VAL A 1094 -22.28 -11.57 21.33
N ALA A 1095 -22.64 -12.28 20.26
CA ALA A 1095 -23.27 -13.60 20.35
C ALA A 1095 -22.36 -14.61 21.09
N ALA A 1096 -21.07 -14.62 20.76
CA ALA A 1096 -20.08 -15.45 21.43
C ALA A 1096 -20.07 -15.19 22.95
N SER A 1097 -20.10 -13.93 23.37
CA SER A 1097 -20.11 -13.56 24.79
C SER A 1097 -21.39 -13.98 25.50
N ILE A 1098 -22.56 -13.81 24.88
CA ILE A 1098 -23.85 -14.21 25.45
C ILE A 1098 -23.92 -15.73 25.57
N ILE A 1099 -23.65 -16.45 24.48
CA ILE A 1099 -23.73 -17.92 24.42
C ILE A 1099 -22.76 -18.54 25.42
N THR A 1100 -21.52 -18.04 25.50
CA THR A 1100 -20.56 -18.52 26.49
C THR A 1100 -20.99 -18.18 27.91
N THR A 1101 -21.51 -16.98 28.19
CA THR A 1101 -22.00 -16.61 29.54
C THR A 1101 -23.13 -17.54 29.99
N VAL A 1102 -24.11 -17.79 29.11
CA VAL A 1102 -25.22 -18.72 29.37
C VAL A 1102 -24.68 -20.15 29.57
N GLY A 1103 -23.78 -20.60 28.69
CA GLY A 1103 -23.18 -21.93 28.77
C GLY A 1103 -22.38 -22.14 30.07
N HIS A 1104 -21.60 -21.15 30.50
CA HIS A 1104 -20.91 -21.19 31.79
C HIS A 1104 -21.89 -21.17 32.97
N GLY A 1105 -22.98 -20.41 32.86
CA GLY A 1105 -24.11 -20.47 33.79
C GLY A 1105 -24.69 -21.88 33.91
N MET A 1106 -24.89 -22.56 32.78
CA MET A 1106 -25.35 -23.94 32.75
C MET A 1106 -24.32 -24.90 33.37
N LEU A 1107 -23.04 -24.76 33.05
CA LEU A 1107 -21.96 -25.55 33.67
C LEU A 1107 -21.90 -25.38 35.20
N SER A 1108 -22.22 -24.20 35.73
CA SER A 1108 -22.31 -23.97 37.18
C SER A 1108 -23.48 -24.69 37.88
N THR A 1109 -24.35 -25.37 37.13
CA THR A 1109 -25.45 -26.20 37.66
C THR A 1109 -25.14 -27.69 37.63
N LEU A 1110 -23.90 -28.07 37.30
CA LEU A 1110 -23.48 -29.45 37.32
C LEU A 1110 -23.45 -29.97 38.75
N SER A 1111 -24.07 -31.14 38.97
CA SER A 1111 -24.06 -31.85 40.23
C SER A 1111 -23.41 -33.22 40.05
N PRO A 1112 -23.10 -33.94 41.14
CA PRO A 1112 -22.66 -35.34 41.05
C PRO A 1112 -23.66 -36.24 40.31
N THR A 1113 -24.96 -35.89 40.32
CA THR A 1113 -26.05 -36.66 39.70
C THR A 1113 -26.42 -36.23 38.28
N SER A 1114 -25.76 -35.20 37.71
CA SER A 1114 -26.03 -34.75 36.34
C SER A 1114 -25.92 -35.90 35.32
N SER A 1115 -26.89 -36.03 34.43
CA SER A 1115 -26.86 -37.04 33.36
C SER A 1115 -25.83 -36.72 32.28
N THR A 1116 -25.44 -37.74 31.51
CA THR A 1116 -24.51 -37.63 30.38
C THR A 1116 -24.95 -36.58 29.36
N GLY A 1117 -26.21 -36.62 28.93
CA GLY A 1117 -26.74 -35.63 27.98
C GLY A 1117 -26.69 -34.18 28.51
N LYS A 1118 -26.83 -33.97 29.82
CA LYS A 1118 -26.82 -32.63 30.43
C LYS A 1118 -25.44 -31.98 30.28
N TRP A 1119 -24.37 -32.64 30.69
CA TRP A 1119 -23.03 -32.06 30.61
C TRP A 1119 -22.50 -32.02 29.17
N ILE A 1120 -22.88 -32.95 28.29
CA ILE A 1120 -22.57 -32.89 26.86
C ILE A 1120 -23.20 -31.64 26.23
N GLY A 1121 -24.50 -31.44 26.44
CA GLY A 1121 -25.22 -30.29 25.89
C GLY A 1121 -24.65 -28.96 26.36
N TYR A 1122 -24.25 -28.86 27.63
CA TYR A 1122 -23.67 -27.63 28.18
C TYR A 1122 -22.30 -27.32 27.57
N GLN A 1123 -21.46 -28.34 27.39
CA GLN A 1123 -20.17 -28.20 26.71
C GLN A 1123 -20.31 -27.79 25.26
N ILE A 1124 -21.31 -28.30 24.53
CA ILE A 1124 -21.56 -27.91 23.13
C ILE A 1124 -21.88 -26.42 23.04
N ILE A 1125 -22.71 -25.91 23.95
CA ILE A 1125 -23.06 -24.48 24.00
C ILE A 1125 -21.81 -23.63 24.28
N VAL A 1126 -21.03 -24.01 25.29
CA VAL A 1126 -19.80 -23.29 25.66
C VAL A 1126 -18.77 -23.32 24.53
N GLY A 1127 -18.50 -24.51 23.98
CA GLY A 1127 -17.53 -24.71 22.91
C GLY A 1127 -17.93 -23.93 21.67
N PHE A 1128 -19.17 -24.07 21.19
CA PHE A 1128 -19.67 -23.33 20.03
C PHE A 1128 -19.60 -21.82 20.23
N GLY A 1129 -20.10 -21.31 21.36
CA GLY A 1129 -20.01 -19.88 21.70
C GLY A 1129 -18.58 -19.37 21.72
N ARG A 1130 -17.64 -20.16 22.26
CA ARG A 1130 -16.22 -19.78 22.27
C ARG A 1130 -15.62 -19.79 20.86
N GLY A 1131 -16.00 -20.77 20.05
CA GLY A 1131 -15.60 -20.87 18.65
C GLY A 1131 -15.97 -19.64 17.83
N LEU A 1132 -17.15 -19.05 18.08
CA LEU A 1132 -17.63 -17.84 17.40
C LEU A 1132 -16.78 -16.59 17.68
N GLY A 1133 -16.22 -16.47 18.89
CA GLY A 1133 -15.57 -15.25 19.35
C GLY A 1133 -14.04 -15.26 19.29
N LEU A 1134 -13.41 -16.44 19.24
CA LEU A 1134 -11.97 -16.59 19.46
C LEU A 1134 -11.09 -15.81 18.46
N GLN A 1135 -11.47 -15.77 17.19
CA GLN A 1135 -10.70 -15.11 16.11
C GLN A 1135 -11.11 -13.65 15.87
N MET A 1136 -12.23 -13.21 16.42
CA MET A 1136 -12.82 -11.91 16.11
C MET A 1136 -11.98 -10.70 16.57
N PRO A 1137 -11.32 -10.72 17.75
CA PRO A 1137 -10.42 -9.64 18.16
C PRO A 1137 -9.25 -9.44 17.20
N PHE A 1138 -8.70 -10.54 16.67
CA PHE A 1138 -7.62 -10.49 15.68
C PHE A 1138 -8.10 -9.85 14.37
N VAL A 1139 -9.28 -10.24 13.89
CA VAL A 1139 -9.91 -9.64 12.70
C VAL A 1139 -10.21 -8.16 12.93
N ALA A 1140 -10.72 -7.77 14.11
CA ALA A 1140 -11.03 -6.38 14.43
C ALA A 1140 -9.78 -5.49 14.43
N VAL A 1141 -8.68 -5.93 15.03
CA VAL A 1141 -7.40 -5.21 15.05
C VAL A 1141 -6.81 -5.08 13.65
N GLN A 1142 -6.80 -6.16 12.86
CA GLN A 1142 -6.31 -6.15 11.47
C GLN A 1142 -7.08 -5.19 10.56
N ASN A 1143 -8.37 -4.94 10.84
CA ASN A 1143 -9.21 -4.03 10.05
C ASN A 1143 -9.31 -2.62 10.65
N THR A 1144 -8.79 -2.39 11.86
CA THR A 1144 -8.85 -1.08 12.53
C THR A 1144 -7.58 -0.27 12.35
N LEU A 1145 -6.45 -0.95 12.14
CA LEU A 1145 -5.12 -0.34 12.08
C LEU A 1145 -4.53 -0.33 10.67
N PRO A 1146 -3.64 0.64 10.37
CA PRO A 1146 -2.81 0.59 9.18
C PRO A 1146 -1.82 -0.61 9.24
N PRO A 1147 -1.42 -1.21 8.09
CA PRO A 1147 -0.62 -2.44 8.06
C PRO A 1147 0.69 -2.42 8.88
N SER A 1148 1.32 -1.26 9.07
CA SER A 1148 2.55 -1.09 9.86
C SER A 1148 2.35 -1.32 11.37
N MET A 1149 1.14 -1.09 11.89
CA MET A 1149 0.81 -1.22 13.33
C MET A 1149 0.15 -2.56 13.67
N VAL A 1150 -0.27 -3.33 12.66
CA VAL A 1150 -0.96 -4.61 12.84
C VAL A 1150 -0.07 -5.61 13.59
N SER A 1151 1.22 -5.77 13.22
CA SER A 1151 2.10 -6.76 13.87
C SER A 1151 2.35 -6.47 15.36
N ILE A 1152 2.61 -5.20 15.69
CA ILE A 1152 2.80 -4.76 17.08
C ILE A 1152 1.51 -4.96 17.89
N SER A 1153 0.36 -4.61 17.31
CA SER A 1153 -0.93 -4.76 18.00
C SER A 1153 -1.40 -6.21 18.13
N MET A 1154 -1.04 -7.09 17.19
CA MET A 1154 -1.29 -8.54 17.30
C MET A 1154 -0.43 -9.17 18.39
N SER A 1155 0.81 -8.69 18.56
CA SER A 1155 1.70 -9.10 19.66
C SER A 1155 1.15 -8.63 21.00
N LEU A 1156 0.70 -7.38 21.10
CA LEU A 1156 0.04 -6.82 22.29
C LEU A 1156 -1.25 -7.58 22.65
N LEU A 1157 -2.08 -7.90 21.67
CA LEU A 1157 -3.31 -8.66 21.85
C LEU A 1157 -3.01 -10.07 22.38
N THR A 1158 -2.02 -10.77 21.80
CA THR A 1158 -1.62 -12.11 22.24
C THR A 1158 -1.02 -12.10 23.64
N PHE A 1159 -0.23 -11.06 23.96
CA PHE A 1159 0.31 -10.81 25.29
C PHE A 1159 -0.80 -10.66 26.34
N LEU A 1160 -1.78 -9.76 26.11
CA LEU A 1160 -2.90 -9.56 27.05
C LEU A 1160 -3.78 -10.81 27.12
N GLN A 1161 -4.04 -11.48 25.99
CA GLN A 1161 -4.77 -12.74 25.96
C GLN A 1161 -4.15 -13.81 26.89
N THR A 1162 -2.84 -14.03 26.77
CA THR A 1162 -2.12 -15.05 27.55
C THR A 1162 -1.94 -14.66 29.02
N LEU A 1163 -1.75 -13.37 29.31
CA LEU A 1163 -1.75 -12.83 30.68
C LEU A 1163 -3.09 -13.07 31.38
N GLY A 1164 -4.21 -12.84 30.70
CA GLY A 1164 -5.55 -13.10 31.23
C GLY A 1164 -5.74 -14.57 31.60
N GLY A 1165 -5.28 -15.48 30.74
CA GLY A 1165 -5.26 -16.92 31.04
C GLY A 1165 -4.49 -17.27 32.32
N ALA A 1166 -3.28 -16.72 32.50
CA ALA A 1166 -2.44 -17.00 33.66
C ALA A 1166 -3.02 -16.44 34.98
N LEU A 1167 -3.51 -15.21 34.96
CA LEU A 1167 -4.08 -14.57 36.15
C LEU A 1167 -5.36 -15.28 36.60
N PHE A 1168 -6.29 -15.52 35.69
CA PHE A 1168 -7.60 -16.06 36.04
C PHE A 1168 -7.57 -17.54 36.37
N LEU A 1169 -6.65 -18.32 35.79
CA LEU A 1169 -6.47 -19.70 36.22
C LEU A 1169 -6.02 -19.78 37.69
N THR A 1170 -5.15 -18.84 38.11
CA THR A 1170 -4.72 -18.72 39.51
C THR A 1170 -5.85 -18.22 40.42
N PHE A 1171 -6.65 -17.25 39.96
CA PHE A 1171 -7.88 -16.86 40.68
C PHE A 1171 -8.84 -18.03 40.87
N GLY A 1172 -9.08 -18.82 39.81
CA GLY A 1172 -9.90 -20.02 39.86
C GLY A 1172 -9.38 -21.00 40.90
N GLN A 1173 -8.06 -21.15 41.01
CA GLN A 1173 -7.42 -22.06 41.96
C GLN A 1173 -7.58 -21.61 43.41
N THR A 1174 -7.37 -20.33 43.67
CA THR A 1174 -7.59 -19.74 44.99
C THR A 1174 -9.06 -19.85 45.40
N ILE A 1175 -10.00 -19.61 44.47
CA ILE A 1175 -11.45 -19.77 44.71
C ILE A 1175 -11.78 -21.23 45.01
N PHE A 1176 -11.29 -22.16 44.17
CA PHE A 1176 -11.58 -23.59 44.31
C PHE A 1176 -11.09 -24.13 45.65
N THR A 1177 -9.84 -23.87 46.02
CA THR A 1177 -9.23 -24.42 47.24
C THR A 1177 -9.87 -23.83 48.51
N ASN A 1178 -10.04 -22.51 48.57
CA ASN A 1178 -10.70 -21.87 49.72
C ASN A 1178 -12.18 -22.28 49.81
N SER A 1179 -12.86 -22.43 48.67
CA SER A 1179 -14.22 -22.94 48.63
C SER A 1179 -14.30 -24.37 49.16
N LEU A 1180 -13.38 -25.23 48.75
CA LEU A 1180 -13.37 -26.64 49.17
C LEU A 1180 -13.23 -26.76 50.69
N ARG A 1181 -12.30 -25.99 51.28
CA ARG A 1181 -12.16 -25.89 52.74
C ARG A 1181 -13.44 -25.42 53.43
N SER A 1182 -14.15 -24.46 52.83
CA SER A 1182 -15.39 -23.91 53.40
C SER A 1182 -16.60 -24.84 53.24
N THR A 1183 -16.65 -25.67 52.20
CA THR A 1183 -17.83 -26.47 51.83
C THR A 1183 -17.79 -27.88 52.41
N ILE A 1184 -16.60 -28.45 52.65
CA ILE A 1184 -16.47 -29.78 53.28
C ILE A 1184 -17.15 -29.82 54.65
N PRO A 1185 -16.95 -28.87 55.58
CA PRO A 1185 -17.62 -28.89 56.87
C PRO A 1185 -19.15 -28.82 56.77
N THR A 1186 -19.67 -28.15 55.72
CA THR A 1186 -21.11 -27.99 55.48
C THR A 1186 -21.78 -29.28 54.98
N TYR A 1187 -21.14 -30.01 54.07
CA TYR A 1187 -21.75 -31.17 53.39
C TYR A 1187 -21.22 -32.53 53.88
N ALA A 1188 -20.09 -32.54 54.58
CA ALA A 1188 -19.43 -33.73 55.13
C ALA A 1188 -18.86 -33.42 56.53
N SER A 1189 -19.74 -33.02 57.45
CA SER A 1189 -19.40 -32.77 58.86
C SER A 1189 -18.80 -34.02 59.50
N GLY A 1190 -17.48 -34.03 59.71
CA GLY A 1190 -16.72 -35.17 60.21
C GLY A 1190 -15.50 -35.55 59.38
N VAL A 1191 -15.33 -34.97 58.18
CA VAL A 1191 -14.12 -35.13 57.37
C VAL A 1191 -13.21 -33.92 57.57
N ASN A 1192 -11.92 -34.16 57.82
CA ASN A 1192 -10.92 -33.09 57.86
C ASN A 1192 -10.73 -32.53 56.43
N PRO A 1193 -11.03 -31.24 56.16
CA PRO A 1193 -10.85 -30.65 54.84
C PRO A 1193 -9.42 -30.76 54.32
N GLU A 1194 -8.41 -30.70 55.20
CA GLU A 1194 -7.02 -30.67 54.78
C GLU A 1194 -6.52 -32.05 54.36
N ALA A 1195 -7.09 -33.11 54.93
CA ALA A 1195 -6.82 -34.48 54.49
C ALA A 1195 -7.33 -34.71 53.06
N ILE A 1196 -8.43 -34.07 52.67
CA ILE A 1196 -8.98 -34.13 51.31
C ILE A 1196 -8.12 -33.32 50.33
N VAL A 1197 -7.66 -32.14 50.73
CA VAL A 1197 -6.77 -31.31 49.92
C VAL A 1197 -5.42 -32.02 49.67
N GLN A 1198 -4.85 -32.66 50.70
CA GLN A 1198 -3.59 -33.42 50.59
C GLN A 1198 -3.73 -34.72 49.77
N ALA A 1199 -4.95 -35.27 49.68
CA ALA A 1199 -5.24 -36.44 48.85
C ALA A 1199 -5.03 -36.19 47.35
N GLY A 1200 -5.00 -34.92 46.93
CA GLY A 1200 -5.08 -34.54 45.52
C GLY A 1200 -6.49 -34.72 44.94
N ALA A 1201 -6.65 -34.39 43.66
CA ALA A 1201 -7.97 -34.29 43.04
C ALA A 1201 -8.68 -35.65 42.93
N THR A 1202 -7.94 -36.75 42.75
CA THR A 1202 -8.52 -38.09 42.54
C THR A 1202 -8.38 -39.02 43.75
N GLY A 1203 -7.48 -38.70 44.69
CA GLY A 1203 -7.20 -39.53 45.88
C GLY A 1203 -8.32 -39.55 46.94
N LEU A 1204 -9.31 -38.65 46.85
CA LEU A 1204 -10.40 -38.54 47.83
C LEU A 1204 -11.18 -39.85 48.06
N ARG A 1205 -11.35 -40.68 47.01
CA ARG A 1205 -12.06 -41.97 47.10
C ARG A 1205 -11.28 -43.04 47.85
N ALA A 1206 -9.95 -42.92 47.93
CA ALA A 1206 -9.11 -43.82 48.70
C ALA A 1206 -9.13 -43.49 50.20
N ILE A 1207 -9.35 -42.22 50.55
CA ILE A 1207 -9.34 -41.74 51.94
C ILE A 1207 -10.75 -41.79 52.56
N VAL A 1208 -11.80 -41.57 51.77
CA VAL A 1208 -13.19 -41.58 52.25
C VAL A 1208 -13.92 -42.82 51.73
N THR A 1209 -13.86 -43.91 52.51
CA THR A 1209 -14.47 -45.21 52.17
C THR A 1209 -15.95 -45.30 52.51
N ASN A 1210 -16.47 -44.46 53.40
CA ASN A 1210 -17.90 -44.43 53.73
C ASN A 1210 -18.72 -43.79 52.59
N PRO A 1211 -19.69 -44.50 51.97
CA PRO A 1211 -20.44 -44.00 50.83
C PRO A 1211 -21.25 -42.72 51.09
N ARG A 1212 -21.81 -42.54 52.29
CA ARG A 1212 -22.61 -41.35 52.64
C ARG A 1212 -21.72 -40.12 52.79
N THR A 1213 -20.59 -40.30 53.47
CA THR A 1213 -19.59 -39.24 53.66
C THR A 1213 -18.93 -38.87 52.34
N LEU A 1214 -18.63 -39.86 51.50
CA LEU A 1214 -18.12 -39.65 50.16
C LEU A 1214 -19.09 -38.83 49.31
N ALA A 1215 -20.39 -39.15 49.32
CA ALA A 1215 -21.39 -38.36 48.61
C ALA A 1215 -21.39 -36.88 49.04
N GLY A 1216 -21.25 -36.60 50.34
CA GLY A 1216 -21.11 -35.24 50.88
C GLY A 1216 -19.85 -34.52 50.36
N VAL A 1217 -18.71 -35.22 50.32
CA VAL A 1217 -17.44 -34.67 49.78
C VAL A 1217 -17.55 -34.39 48.28
N LEU A 1218 -18.20 -35.27 47.51
CA LEU A 1218 -18.43 -35.07 46.08
C LEU A 1218 -19.33 -33.84 45.81
N VAL A 1219 -20.33 -33.60 46.66
CA VAL A 1219 -21.15 -32.37 46.62
C VAL A 1219 -20.30 -31.14 46.94
N ALA A 1220 -19.44 -31.19 47.97
CA ALA A 1220 -18.54 -30.08 48.32
C ALA A 1220 -17.56 -29.74 47.17
N TYR A 1221 -17.01 -30.76 46.50
CA TYR A 1221 -16.22 -30.58 45.28
C TYR A 1221 -17.02 -29.90 44.17
N SER A 1222 -18.24 -30.41 43.90
CA SER A 1222 -19.13 -29.82 42.89
C SER A 1222 -19.41 -28.35 43.18
N LYS A 1223 -19.77 -28.00 44.42
CA LYS A 1223 -20.03 -26.62 44.84
C LYS A 1223 -18.80 -25.73 44.74
N SER A 1224 -17.61 -26.27 44.93
CA SER A 1224 -16.38 -25.51 44.78
C SER A 1224 -16.05 -25.25 43.32
N ILE A 1225 -16.32 -26.19 42.42
CA ILE A 1225 -16.23 -25.99 40.97
C ILE A 1225 -17.31 -25.00 40.49
N ASP A 1226 -18.54 -25.04 41.02
CA ASP A 1226 -19.61 -24.09 40.70
C ASP A 1226 -19.13 -22.64 40.91
N ARG A 1227 -18.44 -22.37 42.04
CA ARG A 1227 -17.88 -21.04 42.34
C ARG A 1227 -16.80 -20.59 41.36
N VAL A 1228 -16.00 -21.52 40.82
CA VAL A 1228 -15.06 -21.22 39.73
C VAL A 1228 -15.81 -20.88 38.45
N PHE A 1229 -16.90 -21.58 38.14
CA PHE A 1229 -17.70 -21.23 36.98
C PHE A 1229 -18.41 -19.88 37.13
N TYR A 1230 -18.75 -19.42 38.34
CA TYR A 1230 -19.21 -18.03 38.52
C TYR A 1230 -18.16 -17.00 38.10
N LEU A 1231 -16.87 -17.27 38.33
CA LEU A 1231 -15.79 -16.43 37.80
C LEU A 1231 -15.81 -16.42 36.25
N THR A 1232 -16.03 -17.57 35.62
CA THR A 1232 -16.13 -17.64 34.14
C THR A 1232 -17.31 -16.84 33.59
N ILE A 1233 -18.47 -16.86 34.27
CA ILE A 1233 -19.65 -16.04 33.94
C ILE A 1233 -19.30 -14.54 34.03
N GLY A 1234 -18.62 -14.14 35.11
CA GLY A 1234 -18.15 -12.76 35.28
C GLY A 1234 -17.20 -12.33 34.17
N CYS A 1235 -16.24 -13.19 33.81
CA CYS A 1235 -15.29 -12.91 32.72
C CYS A 1235 -15.98 -12.75 31.36
N SER A 1236 -16.86 -13.68 30.99
CA SER A 1236 -17.58 -13.60 29.71
C SER A 1236 -18.58 -12.44 29.68
N GLY A 1237 -19.17 -12.08 30.84
CA GLY A 1237 -20.02 -10.89 30.99
C GLY A 1237 -19.24 -9.58 30.84
N VAL A 1238 -18.02 -9.50 31.38
CA VAL A 1238 -17.14 -8.34 31.16
C VAL A 1238 -16.64 -8.29 29.71
N ALA A 1239 -16.30 -9.44 29.11
CA ALA A 1239 -15.96 -9.51 27.70
C ALA A 1239 -17.09 -8.98 26.80
N PHE A 1240 -18.36 -9.25 27.14
CA PHE A 1240 -19.50 -8.66 26.44
C PHE A 1240 -19.47 -7.12 26.45
N LEU A 1241 -19.09 -6.48 27.55
CA LEU A 1241 -18.96 -5.01 27.62
C LEU A 1241 -17.87 -4.50 26.69
N PHE A 1242 -16.71 -5.18 26.68
CA PHE A 1242 -15.61 -4.81 25.79
C PHE A 1242 -15.93 -5.10 24.32
N ALA A 1243 -16.76 -6.08 23.99
CA ALA A 1243 -17.13 -6.40 22.60
C ALA A 1243 -17.66 -5.18 21.84
N TRP A 1244 -18.48 -4.34 22.49
CA TRP A 1244 -19.04 -3.12 21.91
C TRP A 1244 -17.99 -2.06 21.56
N GLY A 1245 -16.84 -2.07 22.25
CA GLY A 1245 -15.73 -1.16 21.97
C GLY A 1245 -15.04 -1.41 20.62
N MET A 1246 -15.20 -2.60 20.02
CA MET A 1246 -14.57 -2.96 18.75
C MET A 1246 -15.23 -2.26 17.54
N GLY A 1247 -16.42 -1.68 17.74
CA GLY A 1247 -17.16 -0.95 16.72
C GLY A 1247 -17.82 -1.84 15.66
N ARG A 1248 -18.83 -1.30 14.99
CA ARG A 1248 -19.52 -1.96 13.87
C ARG A 1248 -18.87 -1.53 12.56
N LYS A 1249 -17.82 -2.23 12.13
CA LYS A 1249 -17.16 -2.01 10.83
C LYS A 1249 -17.52 -3.11 9.84
N ASP A 1250 -17.88 -2.72 8.61
CA ASP A 1250 -18.09 -3.67 7.50
C ASP A 1250 -16.72 -4.05 6.91
N ILE A 1251 -16.34 -5.31 7.05
CA ILE A 1251 -15.11 -5.92 6.54
C ILE A 1251 -15.31 -6.61 5.19
N ARG A 1252 -16.56 -6.76 4.69
CA ARG A 1252 -16.78 -7.16 3.30
C ARG A 1252 -16.28 -6.03 2.41
N LYS A 1253 -15.68 -6.38 1.28
CA LYS A 1253 -15.71 -5.46 0.14
C LYS A 1253 -17.19 -5.21 -0.16
N LYS A 1254 -17.69 -4.00 0.11
CA LYS A 1254 -19.08 -3.68 -0.21
C LYS A 1254 -19.27 -3.89 -1.71
N PRO A 1255 -20.37 -4.54 -2.15
CA PRO A 1255 -20.83 -4.35 -3.51
C PRO A 1255 -21.17 -2.86 -3.58
N LYS A 1256 -20.38 -2.07 -4.30
CA LYS A 1256 -20.73 -0.66 -4.43
C LYS A 1256 -22.03 -0.59 -5.24
N THR A 1257 -22.99 0.21 -4.77
CA THR A 1257 -24.28 0.55 -5.39
C THR A 1257 -24.04 1.58 -6.50
N LYS A 1258 -24.93 1.75 -7.48
CA LYS A 1258 -24.76 2.62 -8.69
C LYS A 1258 -24.23 4.06 -8.50
N GLU A 1259 -24.28 4.63 -7.29
CA GLU A 1259 -23.64 5.91 -6.89
C GLU A 1259 -22.23 5.71 -6.31
N ALA A 1260 -22.04 4.65 -5.53
CA ALA A 1260 -20.74 4.16 -5.10
C ALA A 1260 -19.97 3.48 -6.27
N GLN A 1261 -20.65 3.10 -7.36
CA GLN A 1261 -20.11 2.62 -8.64
C GLN A 1261 -19.91 3.75 -9.65
N LYS A 1262 -20.27 5.01 -9.31
CA LYS A 1262 -19.82 6.24 -9.97
C LYS A 1262 -18.65 6.89 -9.21
N GLU A 1263 -18.44 6.57 -7.92
CA GLU A 1263 -17.24 6.85 -7.10
C GLU A 1263 -16.16 5.73 -7.19
N GLU A 1264 -16.37 4.74 -8.07
CA GLU A 1264 -15.51 3.54 -8.24
C GLU A 1264 -15.49 3.06 -9.71
N ALA A 1265 -15.95 3.93 -10.62
CA ALA A 1265 -15.90 3.86 -12.07
C ALA A 1265 -15.69 5.28 -12.57
#